data_AF-A0A9E5MZB5-F1
#
_entry.id   AF-A0A9E5MZB5-F1
#
_cell.length_a   1.000
_cell.length_b   1.000
_cell.length_c   1.000
_cell.angle_alpha   90.00
_cell.angle_beta   90.00
_cell.angle_gamma   90.00
#
_symmetry.space_group_name_H-M   'P 1'
#
loop_
_entity.id
_entity.type
_entity.pdbx_description
1 polymer ?
#
loop_
_entity_poly.entity_id
_entity_poly.type
_entity_poly.pdbx_seq_one_letter_code
_entity_poly.pdbx_strand_id
1 'polypeptide(L)'
;TRQAKCVLQQTHQRVLPAYRTFHQDLLAHQDDAILFGPLFVGRVYEAVIQCLHRDSTPLDEDADCQAFVDEVLRQLNDYVGYRPVAVLETEQKLEPYPHERCRPIPVYIRGVGVACGPYEQLIARTIAILAATNPTLLEQAYFDLARLAELAIDPRPYDFDHPANKRPNYQFGTWDLQLIDEEGYYCRFVIQQVSLDALARRIQEAQDAAAEDLLLESAAALAGTILMASGVCGRGPDTHSSEISLGNLLPRIATYRDAFYEQLLVDHPSERLIAEAKHLRQPFGGVRQYLNAELSRQRARQLEQTYLARLYARMGYAAASAREVAAVPTPSARIVCQIHCDLTEAHQQLDSGQTAAAAGRLPTIAELLERGIQCGAIVDPWNILGFGANFSLFPTLENTVHDHRVDELNTMMDEIFALQGRTWCRAAAARDRATEEEVAGQFRQLAQWWDQFAADAVSGIEGVAAEPLYQAAASAAQALAAWHEAGTKAGDIAFWQPHVADFESPKAYILVLNALIDQKDFVASMGVLMHWLSRSDEVALHQGEDLFYAVATGWLNELLAVPDSGDPPPSDPAARPPAGKSDAAGPAEAPANDWTLVQKFFDFLEANAGEYWDVPDFELSTAFSELSTSRPSADEGDPEYREEEQEEEAPDGQEELYAAAYDNMVYRDSTDDGIDSELLGEGLSDSDFELDEEARRLTDRLAFLVALARMWKRTALAVLGVSRQLAGQSPHDRLATWLDQLVQNRSRLVTLLNAIAGHQVPLPGDNEVLQMEYDRRRLIKDALLERVVIAYMVSTEAAQFLIAAGVQDDALQDEPELRQTSGLVRAALAGDIPAALQQYQAFLHDFEKLPILYVPLSKGGHAQLTVAIRSRQRTVRLVLELLPRLGLLKETCELLQRCAEAERQRPVGPGAVTEYDQLFRIGYQGMVRCLVASSAAWEPPAKKANPDDREEELIEYLQHLTEMMMVRWLDHSRGVRLSVLERVANEKQWKKVVQFIKRYGQGLFSQLFFNLGNLRAILQMGVEPWLSSLGERAEDERLPLLEVVHEKTTRRAAADQLQLIIEAIIENYTEYRDYNGTTTQSDRGEMLYTLLDMLRLRVTYDRYAWNLMPIGQAHEILVREQREVAAEFWRNEMIRRTSEMADQLWGRLGQLEAEHGMKLTTVSDRIGERFVRPLLVDRVCALVRPSMATAASDGAGSTAFNKFAQQVDELTREPTGVGLDVPDWLEDIEEEVERTRAVRIHSNLVDEVGALVEQCTLTRSQLQDQLDAMEADE
;
A
#
# COMPACT_ATOMS: atom_id res chain seq x y z
N THR A 1 -1.82 10.72 62.14
CA THR A 1 -2.78 11.85 62.29
C THR A 1 -4.02 11.58 61.44
N ARG A 2 -5.15 12.25 61.70
CA ARG A 2 -6.38 12.12 60.86
C ARG A 2 -6.11 12.49 59.39
N GLN A 3 -5.30 13.52 59.18
CA GLN A 3 -4.86 13.97 57.86
C GLN A 3 -4.10 12.88 57.07
N ALA A 4 -3.12 12.21 57.69
CA ALA A 4 -2.40 11.11 57.04
C ALA A 4 -3.31 9.94 56.64
N LYS A 5 -4.31 9.61 57.46
CA LYS A 5 -5.31 8.59 57.10
C LYS A 5 -6.18 9.02 55.92
N CYS A 6 -6.57 10.30 55.87
CA CYS A 6 -7.31 10.86 54.75
C CYS A 6 -6.51 10.75 53.46
N VAL A 7 -5.26 11.21 53.45
CA VAL A 7 -4.35 11.13 52.28
C VAL A 7 -4.21 9.68 51.80
N LEU A 8 -3.90 8.73 52.69
CA LEU A 8 -3.79 7.31 52.33
C LEU A 8 -5.10 6.76 51.72
N GLN A 9 -6.24 7.12 52.30
CA GLN A 9 -7.53 6.67 51.81
C GLN A 9 -7.85 7.24 50.42
N GLN A 10 -7.66 8.55 50.22
CA GLN A 10 -7.93 9.20 48.94
C GLN A 10 -7.01 8.68 47.83
N THR A 11 -5.72 8.51 48.12
CA THR A 11 -4.76 7.97 47.14
C THR A 11 -5.15 6.56 46.69
N HIS A 12 -5.31 5.61 47.61
CA HIS A 12 -5.48 4.19 47.26
C HIS A 12 -6.89 3.81 46.82
N GLN A 13 -7.93 4.45 47.37
CA GLN A 13 -9.32 4.06 47.10
C GLN A 13 -9.97 4.89 45.99
N ARG A 14 -9.44 6.07 45.66
CA ARG A 14 -10.06 6.99 44.71
C ARG A 14 -9.12 7.36 43.57
N VAL A 15 -7.98 8.00 43.86
CA VAL A 15 -7.11 8.57 42.82
C VAL A 15 -6.45 7.51 41.95
N LEU A 16 -5.83 6.46 42.52
CA LEU A 16 -5.19 5.41 41.71
C LEU A 16 -6.18 4.65 40.81
N PRO A 17 -7.36 4.19 41.30
CA PRO A 17 -8.39 3.62 40.43
C PRO A 17 -8.89 4.59 39.36
N ALA A 18 -9.14 5.87 39.73
CA ALA A 18 -9.60 6.88 38.78
C ALA A 18 -8.55 7.17 37.70
N TYR A 19 -7.25 7.16 38.05
CA TYR A 19 -6.17 7.28 37.07
C TYR A 19 -6.22 6.14 36.04
N ARG A 20 -6.47 4.90 36.49
CA ARG A 20 -6.60 3.75 35.58
C ARG A 20 -7.83 3.86 34.67
N THR A 21 -8.95 4.33 35.20
CA THR A 21 -10.17 4.54 34.39
C THR A 21 -9.99 5.70 33.39
N PHE A 22 -9.39 6.81 33.82
CA PHE A 22 -9.11 7.96 32.95
C PHE A 22 -8.19 7.59 31.78
N HIS A 23 -7.22 6.71 32.02
CA HIS A 23 -6.26 6.21 31.04
C HIS A 23 -6.57 4.80 30.51
N GLN A 24 -7.85 4.40 30.52
CA GLN A 24 -8.25 3.05 30.10
C GLN A 24 -7.87 2.74 28.65
N ASP A 25 -7.82 3.74 27.79
CA ASP A 25 -7.44 3.59 26.38
C ASP A 25 -5.93 3.65 26.20
N LEU A 26 -5.29 4.70 26.75
CA LEU A 26 -3.87 4.99 26.57
C LEU A 26 -2.95 3.99 27.30
N LEU A 27 -3.30 3.61 28.53
CA LEU A 27 -2.45 2.81 29.43
C LEU A 27 -3.03 1.42 29.71
N ALA A 28 -3.97 0.93 28.89
CA ALA A 28 -4.59 -0.39 29.04
C ALA A 28 -3.57 -1.53 29.18
N HIS A 29 -2.47 -1.44 28.43
CA HIS A 29 -1.41 -2.43 28.32
C HIS A 29 -0.46 -2.49 29.53
N GLN A 30 -0.47 -1.46 30.39
CA GLN A 30 0.47 -1.36 31.51
C GLN A 30 0.05 -2.28 32.67
N ASP A 31 1.02 -2.96 33.28
CA ASP A 31 0.82 -3.68 34.54
C ASP A 31 0.82 -2.68 35.71
N ASP A 32 -0.07 -2.87 36.68
CA ASP A 32 -0.17 -2.00 37.87
C ASP A 32 1.14 -1.96 38.67
N ALA A 33 1.95 -3.02 38.67
CA ALA A 33 3.24 -3.07 39.35
C ALA A 33 4.28 -2.14 38.73
N ILE A 34 4.19 -1.90 37.42
CA ILE A 34 5.06 -0.95 36.69
C ILE A 34 4.47 0.45 36.81
N LEU A 35 3.17 0.59 36.51
CA LEU A 35 2.48 1.88 36.50
C LEU A 35 2.51 2.58 37.87
N PHE A 36 2.22 1.84 38.94
CA PHE A 36 2.17 2.36 40.31
C PHE A 36 3.45 2.07 41.10
N GLY A 37 4.59 2.26 40.45
CA GLY A 37 5.91 2.16 41.09
C GLY A 37 6.09 3.11 42.29
N PRO A 38 7.11 2.89 43.13
CA PRO A 38 7.24 3.57 44.43
C PRO A 38 7.36 5.09 44.32
N LEU A 39 8.11 5.59 43.33
CA LEU A 39 8.26 7.03 43.11
C LEU A 39 7.01 7.65 42.45
N PHE A 40 6.29 6.90 41.61
CA PHE A 40 5.02 7.35 41.04
C PHE A 40 3.98 7.57 42.14
N VAL A 41 3.80 6.58 43.04
CA VAL A 41 2.90 6.71 44.19
C VAL A 41 3.33 7.88 45.10
N GLY A 42 4.63 8.12 45.22
CA GLY A 42 5.18 9.33 45.86
C GLY A 42 4.64 10.62 45.24
N ARG A 43 4.67 10.75 43.91
CA ARG A 43 4.11 11.92 43.18
C ARG A 43 2.59 12.03 43.35
N VAL A 44 1.87 10.92 43.41
CA VAL A 44 0.42 10.93 43.71
C VAL A 44 0.16 11.47 45.11
N TYR A 45 0.95 11.08 46.12
CA TYR A 45 0.81 11.68 47.45
C TYR A 45 1.10 13.18 47.45
N GLU A 46 2.13 13.63 46.72
CA GLU A 46 2.43 15.06 46.59
C GLU A 46 1.24 15.83 46.00
N ALA A 47 0.66 15.35 44.89
CA ALA A 47 -0.50 15.98 44.26
C ALA A 47 -1.72 16.01 45.20
N VAL A 48 -2.05 14.86 45.84
CA VAL A 48 -3.16 14.78 46.80
C VAL A 48 -2.97 15.75 47.97
N ILE A 49 -1.76 15.84 48.52
CA ILE A 49 -1.46 16.76 49.63
C ILE A 49 -1.59 18.22 49.18
N GLN A 50 -1.15 18.56 47.97
CA GLN A 50 -1.24 19.93 47.43
C GLN A 50 -2.69 20.34 47.19
N CYS A 51 -3.52 19.49 46.58
CA CYS A 51 -4.94 19.75 46.39
C CYS A 51 -5.67 19.89 47.74
N LEU A 52 -5.44 18.97 48.69
CA LEU A 52 -6.00 19.05 50.05
C LEU A 52 -5.52 20.28 50.84
N HIS A 53 -4.39 20.88 50.48
CA HIS A 53 -3.92 22.11 51.11
C HIS A 53 -4.63 23.35 50.54
N ARG A 54 -4.96 23.33 49.24
CA ARG A 54 -5.70 24.41 48.57
C ARG A 54 -7.18 24.43 48.98
N ASP A 55 -7.82 23.27 49.02
CA ASP A 55 -9.22 23.13 49.40
C ASP A 55 -9.38 22.81 50.89
N SER A 56 -9.83 23.80 51.66
CA SER A 56 -10.06 23.67 53.11
C SER A 56 -11.41 23.00 53.46
N THR A 57 -12.16 22.58 52.46
CA THR A 57 -13.53 22.04 52.59
C THR A 57 -13.49 20.56 52.96
N PRO A 58 -14.28 20.08 53.94
CA PRO A 58 -14.40 18.65 54.22
C PRO A 58 -14.95 17.91 52.99
N LEU A 59 -14.26 16.85 52.54
CA LEU A 59 -14.74 15.94 51.50
C LEU A 59 -15.88 15.06 52.09
N ASP A 60 -17.08 15.62 52.18
CA ASP A 60 -18.24 14.97 52.83
C ASP A 60 -19.27 14.43 51.80
N GLU A 61 -19.31 14.92 50.55
CA GLU A 61 -20.23 14.49 49.49
C GLU A 61 -19.50 13.79 48.31
N ASP A 62 -20.17 12.85 47.62
CA ASP A 62 -19.58 12.09 46.49
C ASP A 62 -19.23 13.01 45.29
N ALA A 63 -19.98 14.08 45.05
CA ALA A 63 -19.71 15.06 43.99
C ALA A 63 -18.44 15.89 44.28
N ASP A 64 -18.26 16.33 45.53
CA ASP A 64 -17.04 17.02 45.98
C ASP A 64 -15.82 16.10 45.88
N CYS A 65 -16.01 14.80 46.13
CA CYS A 65 -14.96 13.81 45.95
C CYS A 65 -14.57 13.62 44.48
N GLN A 66 -15.52 13.64 43.54
CA GLN A 66 -15.21 13.51 42.11
C GLN A 66 -14.47 14.73 41.59
N ALA A 67 -14.94 15.95 41.90
CA ALA A 67 -14.26 17.18 41.51
C ALA A 67 -12.84 17.26 42.08
N PHE A 68 -12.63 16.80 43.31
CA PHE A 68 -11.30 16.67 43.91
C PHE A 68 -10.40 15.69 43.14
N VAL A 69 -10.92 14.53 42.76
CA VAL A 69 -10.16 13.54 41.98
C VAL A 69 -9.79 14.11 40.61
N ASP A 70 -10.74 14.76 39.92
CA ASP A 70 -10.50 15.36 38.61
C ASP A 70 -9.41 16.44 38.67
N GLU A 71 -9.40 17.27 39.72
CA GLU A 71 -8.34 18.26 39.94
C GLU A 71 -6.98 17.62 40.22
N VAL A 72 -6.93 16.55 41.02
CA VAL A 72 -5.69 15.79 41.25
C VAL A 72 -5.19 15.16 39.95
N LEU A 73 -6.07 14.58 39.14
CA LEU A 73 -5.70 13.99 37.84
C LEU A 73 -5.18 15.05 36.86
N ARG A 74 -5.85 16.21 36.79
CA ARG A 74 -5.41 17.34 35.96
C ARG A 74 -4.04 17.85 36.37
N GLN A 75 -3.72 17.88 37.66
CA GLN A 75 -2.39 18.25 38.14
C GLN A 75 -1.34 17.17 37.87
N LEU A 76 -1.72 15.90 37.97
CA LEU A 76 -0.81 14.77 37.78
C LEU A 76 -0.45 14.57 36.30
N ASN A 77 -1.41 14.75 35.38
CA ASN A 77 -1.24 14.58 33.94
C ASN A 77 -0.55 15.79 33.31
N ASP A 78 0.78 15.84 33.44
CA ASP A 78 1.62 17.00 33.11
C ASP A 78 2.58 16.77 31.93
N TYR A 79 2.39 15.72 31.13
CA TYR A 79 3.27 15.36 30.03
C TYR A 79 2.54 14.80 28.81
N VAL A 80 2.94 15.24 27.62
CA VAL A 80 2.42 14.76 26.32
C VAL A 80 3.53 14.29 25.36
N GLY A 81 4.81 14.49 25.71
CA GLY A 81 5.94 14.25 24.80
C GLY A 81 6.05 15.29 23.69
N TYR A 82 6.63 14.91 22.55
CA TYR A 82 6.78 15.80 21.40
C TYR A 82 5.48 15.86 20.58
N ARG A 83 4.71 16.92 20.78
CA ARG A 83 3.40 17.14 20.15
C ARG A 83 3.31 18.57 19.60
N PRO A 84 3.56 18.77 18.29
CA PRO A 84 3.22 20.02 17.61
C PRO A 84 1.71 20.26 17.74
N VAL A 85 1.27 21.46 18.10
CA VAL A 85 -0.16 21.81 18.25
C VAL A 85 -0.49 22.91 17.25
N ALA A 86 -1.55 22.71 16.48
CA ALA A 86 -2.04 23.68 15.52
C ALA A 86 -2.41 25.00 16.22
N VAL A 87 -1.89 26.13 15.72
CA VAL A 87 -2.16 27.45 16.27
C VAL A 87 -3.37 28.06 15.58
N LEU A 88 -4.56 27.70 16.04
CA LEU A 88 -5.83 28.16 15.48
C LEU A 88 -6.64 28.96 16.54
N GLU A 89 -7.51 29.87 16.09
CA GLU A 89 -8.42 30.64 16.95
C GLU A 89 -9.61 29.79 17.47
N THR A 90 -9.33 28.65 18.10
CA THR A 90 -10.35 27.75 18.65
C THR A 90 -10.50 27.89 20.17
N GLU A 91 -11.63 27.40 20.73
CA GLU A 91 -11.85 27.40 22.18
C GLU A 91 -10.77 26.64 22.97
N GLN A 92 -10.07 25.72 22.30
CA GLN A 92 -9.01 24.87 22.85
C GLN A 92 -7.66 25.59 23.03
N LYS A 93 -7.50 26.82 22.48
CA LYS A 93 -6.41 27.77 22.80
C LYS A 93 -5.00 27.15 22.90
N LEU A 94 -4.61 26.34 21.93
CA LEU A 94 -3.25 25.75 21.83
C LEU A 94 -2.93 24.63 22.82
N GLU A 95 -3.92 24.08 23.53
CA GLU A 95 -3.68 23.01 24.51
C GLU A 95 -4.02 21.60 23.96
N PRO A 96 -3.14 20.59 24.17
CA PRO A 96 -3.48 19.18 23.92
C PRO A 96 -4.70 18.74 24.73
N TYR A 97 -5.45 17.75 24.23
CA TYR A 97 -6.60 17.21 24.94
C TYR A 97 -6.19 16.64 26.32
N PRO A 98 -7.07 16.69 27.34
CA PRO A 98 -6.76 16.18 28.68
C PRO A 98 -6.36 14.71 28.70
N HIS A 99 -6.97 13.87 27.85
CA HIS A 99 -6.68 12.43 27.76
C HIS A 99 -5.39 12.11 26.98
N GLU A 100 -4.80 13.07 26.25
CA GLU A 100 -3.45 12.92 25.68
C GLU A 100 -2.35 13.03 26.75
N ARG A 101 -2.62 13.77 27.84
CA ARG A 101 -1.64 14.03 28.90
C ARG A 101 -1.60 12.88 29.90
N CYS A 102 -0.41 12.41 30.24
CA CYS A 102 -0.20 11.42 31.28
C CYS A 102 0.87 11.89 32.28
N ARG A 103 1.16 11.06 33.29
CA ARG A 103 2.26 11.29 34.22
C ARG A 103 3.39 10.32 33.90
N PRO A 104 4.60 10.80 33.54
CA PRO A 104 5.75 9.94 33.34
C PRO A 104 6.06 9.15 34.62
N ILE A 105 6.47 7.89 34.50
CA ILE A 105 6.79 7.03 35.65
C ILE A 105 8.21 7.36 36.13
N PRO A 106 8.41 7.97 37.31
CA PRO A 106 9.74 8.36 37.73
C PRO A 106 10.60 7.13 38.09
N VAL A 107 11.79 7.04 37.51
CA VAL A 107 12.80 5.99 37.83
C VAL A 107 13.99 6.53 38.59
N TYR A 108 14.20 7.85 38.59
CA TYR A 108 15.16 8.52 39.46
C TYR A 108 14.67 9.93 39.80
N ILE A 109 14.78 10.30 41.07
CA ILE A 109 14.49 11.66 41.55
C ILE A 109 15.72 12.18 42.31
N ARG A 110 16.15 13.39 41.96
CA ARG A 110 17.30 14.06 42.61
C ARG A 110 17.07 14.16 44.11
N GLY A 111 18.04 13.69 44.90
CA GLY A 111 17.99 13.67 46.37
C GLY A 111 17.25 12.47 46.99
N VAL A 112 16.45 11.74 46.21
CA VAL A 112 15.82 10.47 46.64
C VAL A 112 16.63 9.27 46.16
N GLY A 113 17.08 9.29 44.90
CA GLY A 113 17.81 8.20 44.26
C GLY A 113 16.97 7.45 43.22
N VAL A 114 17.43 6.25 42.88
CA VAL A 114 16.81 5.37 41.87
C VAL A 114 15.64 4.60 42.48
N ALA A 115 14.55 4.44 41.72
CA ALA A 115 13.41 3.64 42.11
C ALA A 115 13.77 2.16 42.21
N CYS A 116 13.24 1.47 43.23
CA CYS A 116 13.31 0.00 43.28
C CYS A 116 12.39 -0.60 42.20
N GLY A 117 12.88 -1.59 41.47
CA GLY A 117 12.15 -2.22 40.37
C GLY A 117 13.07 -2.90 39.35
N PRO A 118 12.52 -3.34 38.20
CA PRO A 118 13.28 -4.09 37.19
C PRO A 118 14.44 -3.28 36.58
N TYR A 119 14.37 -1.94 36.61
CA TYR A 119 15.38 -1.06 36.01
C TYR A 119 16.41 -0.51 37.01
N GLU A 120 16.34 -0.88 38.30
CA GLU A 120 17.14 -0.27 39.37
C GLU A 120 18.64 -0.30 39.06
N GLN A 121 19.18 -1.47 38.74
CA GLN A 121 20.62 -1.65 38.49
C GLN A 121 21.08 -0.90 37.23
N LEU A 122 20.28 -0.94 36.17
CA LEU A 122 20.57 -0.28 34.90
C LEU A 122 20.61 1.23 35.07
N ILE A 123 19.57 1.83 35.66
CA ILE A 123 19.49 3.27 35.89
C ILE A 123 20.58 3.74 36.86
N ALA A 124 20.84 3.01 37.94
CA ALA A 124 21.92 3.34 38.87
C ALA A 124 23.29 3.38 38.19
N ARG A 125 23.58 2.40 37.32
CA ARG A 125 24.84 2.36 36.57
C ARG A 125 24.89 3.46 35.51
N THR A 126 23.81 3.75 34.80
CA THR A 126 23.74 4.83 33.81
C THR A 126 23.98 6.20 34.44
N ILE A 127 23.36 6.51 35.59
CA ILE A 127 23.60 7.76 36.33
C ILE A 127 25.07 7.86 36.77
N ALA A 128 25.69 6.75 37.20
CA ALA A 128 27.10 6.73 37.55
C ALA A 128 28.02 7.01 36.36
N ILE A 129 27.72 6.47 35.17
CA ILE A 129 28.45 6.76 33.93
C ILE A 129 28.30 8.23 33.57
N LEU A 130 27.06 8.76 33.53
CA LEU A 130 26.81 10.17 33.21
C LEU A 130 27.53 11.13 34.16
N ALA A 131 27.61 10.79 35.45
CA ALA A 131 28.35 11.57 36.46
C ALA A 131 29.89 11.54 36.25
N ALA A 132 30.42 10.47 35.66
CA ALA A 132 31.85 10.31 35.37
C ALA A 132 32.26 10.84 33.98
N THR A 133 31.30 11.08 33.08
CA THR A 133 31.53 11.61 31.73
C THR A 133 32.23 12.97 31.76
N ASN A 134 33.10 13.21 30.78
CA ASN A 134 33.80 14.49 30.61
C ASN A 134 32.82 15.67 30.54
N PRO A 135 32.98 16.72 31.38
CA PRO A 135 32.10 17.89 31.38
C PRO A 135 31.96 18.56 30.01
N THR A 136 33.01 18.56 29.18
CA THR A 136 32.96 19.15 27.84
C THR A 136 31.99 18.40 26.91
N LEU A 137 31.91 17.06 27.02
CA LEU A 137 30.97 16.25 26.24
C LEU A 137 29.53 16.47 26.70
N LEU A 138 29.33 16.58 28.02
CA LEU A 138 28.02 16.91 28.61
C LEU A 138 27.53 18.28 28.14
N GLU A 139 28.40 19.28 28.09
CA GLU A 139 28.08 20.61 27.59
C GLU A 139 27.73 20.60 26.09
N GLN A 140 28.48 19.87 25.26
CA GLN A 140 28.18 19.70 23.83
C GLN A 140 26.85 18.98 23.57
N ALA A 141 26.47 18.05 24.46
CA ALA A 141 25.20 17.33 24.42
C ALA A 141 24.04 18.09 25.09
N TYR A 142 24.27 19.31 25.57
CA TYR A 142 23.30 20.11 26.31
C TYR A 142 22.72 19.42 27.55
N PHE A 143 23.51 18.56 28.20
CA PHE A 143 23.06 17.75 29.33
C PHE A 143 23.76 18.17 30.63
N ASP A 144 23.00 18.56 31.66
CA ASP A 144 23.53 18.85 33.00
C ASP A 144 22.84 17.98 34.05
N LEU A 145 23.60 17.03 34.61
CA LEU A 145 23.11 16.12 35.65
C LEU A 145 22.70 16.85 36.93
N ALA A 146 23.29 18.00 37.24
CA ALA A 146 22.93 18.78 38.41
C ALA A 146 21.52 19.36 38.27
N ARG A 147 21.05 19.61 37.04
CA ARG A 147 19.72 20.15 36.71
C ARG A 147 18.66 19.09 36.47
N LEU A 148 19.05 17.83 36.24
CA LEU A 148 18.12 16.71 36.15
C LEU A 148 17.40 16.48 37.50
N ALA A 149 16.19 17.02 37.62
CA ALA A 149 15.35 16.86 38.79
C ALA A 149 14.71 15.46 38.81
N GLU A 150 14.32 14.96 37.64
CA GLU A 150 13.64 13.68 37.46
C GLU A 150 14.07 12.99 36.16
N LEU A 151 14.38 11.70 36.24
CA LEU A 151 14.44 10.79 35.09
C LEU A 151 13.21 9.90 35.15
N ALA A 152 12.43 9.87 34.07
CA ALA A 152 11.17 9.14 34.02
C ALA A 152 11.05 8.29 32.75
N ILE A 153 10.10 7.36 32.77
CA ILE A 153 9.69 6.56 31.62
C ILE A 153 8.37 7.13 31.09
N ASP A 154 8.24 7.20 29.76
CA ASP A 154 6.96 7.43 29.10
C ASP A 154 6.09 6.16 29.26
N PRO A 155 4.97 6.19 30.00
CA PRO A 155 4.14 5.01 30.23
C PRO A 155 3.31 4.63 29.00
N ARG A 156 3.27 5.47 27.97
CA ARG A 156 2.54 5.19 26.74
C ARG A 156 3.26 4.10 25.95
N PRO A 157 2.52 3.23 25.25
CA PRO A 157 3.16 2.25 24.39
C PRO A 157 3.86 2.99 23.25
N TYR A 158 5.05 2.52 22.88
CA TYR A 158 5.78 3.13 21.78
C TYR A 158 5.14 2.71 20.46
N ASP A 159 4.45 3.64 19.82
CA ASP A 159 3.80 3.40 18.52
C ASP A 159 4.77 3.71 17.39
N PHE A 160 5.34 2.67 16.77
CA PHE A 160 6.36 2.81 15.72
C PHE A 160 5.88 3.58 14.48
N ASP A 161 4.58 3.59 14.21
CA ASP A 161 4.01 4.25 13.03
C ASP A 161 3.82 5.76 13.25
N HIS A 162 3.80 6.23 14.51
CA HIS A 162 3.62 7.64 14.82
C HIS A 162 4.71 8.53 14.19
N PRO A 163 4.37 9.64 13.47
CA PRO A 163 5.33 10.49 12.75
C PRO A 163 6.47 11.05 13.62
N ALA A 164 6.20 11.31 14.90
CA ALA A 164 7.21 11.72 15.88
C ALA A 164 8.45 10.81 15.92
N ASN A 165 8.33 9.54 15.52
CA ASN A 165 9.47 8.61 15.49
C ASN A 165 10.45 8.88 14.35
N LYS A 166 10.03 9.62 13.33
CA LYS A 166 10.93 10.12 12.28
C LYS A 166 11.87 11.19 12.84
N ARG A 167 11.58 11.75 14.03
CA ARG A 167 12.49 12.66 14.73
C ARG A 167 13.71 11.89 15.23
N PRO A 168 14.94 12.35 14.91
CA PRO A 168 16.16 11.65 15.31
C PRO A 168 16.23 11.42 16.83
N ASN A 169 16.60 10.20 17.23
CA ASN A 169 16.75 9.75 18.61
C ASN A 169 15.49 9.80 19.51
N TYR A 170 14.30 10.11 18.98
CA TYR A 170 13.06 10.17 19.78
C TYR A 170 12.75 8.83 20.47
N GLN A 171 13.05 7.71 19.80
CA GLN A 171 12.91 6.35 20.34
C GLN A 171 13.71 6.08 21.61
N PHE A 172 14.71 6.93 21.91
CA PHE A 172 15.55 6.79 23.10
C PHE A 172 15.18 7.76 24.22
N GLY A 173 14.36 8.78 23.94
CA GLY A 173 13.87 9.74 24.92
C GLY A 173 13.94 11.19 24.46
N THR A 174 13.49 12.09 25.32
CA THR A 174 13.51 13.53 25.11
C THR A 174 13.56 14.28 26.44
N TRP A 175 14.09 15.50 26.43
CA TRP A 175 13.76 16.45 27.48
C TRP A 175 12.26 16.74 27.44
N ASP A 176 11.65 16.87 28.62
CA ASP A 176 10.27 17.29 28.75
C ASP A 176 10.14 18.79 28.48
N LEU A 177 9.51 19.10 27.35
CA LEU A 177 9.36 20.47 26.85
C LEU A 177 8.39 21.31 27.69
N GLN A 178 7.57 20.68 28.54
CA GLN A 178 6.57 21.37 29.37
C GLN A 178 7.10 21.71 30.77
N LEU A 179 8.17 21.05 31.23
CA LEU A 179 8.73 21.25 32.56
C LEU A 179 10.05 22.05 32.52
N ILE A 180 9.88 23.37 32.60
CA ILE A 180 10.96 24.37 32.54
C ILE A 180 11.14 25.00 33.94
N ASP A 181 12.38 25.18 34.38
CA ASP A 181 12.68 25.91 35.62
C ASP A 181 12.63 27.45 35.46
N GLU A 182 12.80 28.16 36.56
CA GLU A 182 12.83 29.64 36.57
C GLU A 182 14.01 30.23 35.76
N GLU A 183 15.03 29.42 35.43
CA GLU A 183 16.19 29.82 34.63
C GLU A 183 16.03 29.50 33.13
N GLY A 184 14.91 28.87 32.73
CA GLY A 184 14.63 28.52 31.33
C GLY A 184 15.16 27.16 30.87
N TYR A 185 15.56 26.27 31.79
CA TYR A 185 16.09 24.94 31.47
C TYR A 185 15.09 23.82 31.70
N TYR A 186 15.14 22.80 30.83
CA TYR A 186 14.38 21.57 31.02
C TYR A 186 14.93 20.79 32.21
N CYS A 187 14.02 20.24 33.04
CA CYS A 187 14.38 19.62 34.32
C CYS A 187 14.01 18.12 34.44
N ARG A 188 13.19 17.60 33.53
CA ARG A 188 12.77 16.19 33.48
C ARG A 188 13.19 15.58 32.15
N PHE A 189 13.93 14.47 32.19
CA PHE A 189 14.23 13.69 31.00
C PHE A 189 13.34 12.45 30.97
N VAL A 190 12.69 12.18 29.84
CA VAL A 190 11.75 11.08 29.69
C VAL A 190 12.28 10.08 28.66
N ILE A 191 12.47 8.84 29.08
CA ILE A 191 12.95 7.71 28.25
C ILE A 191 11.74 6.93 27.74
N GLN A 192 11.82 6.45 26.50
CA GLN A 192 10.81 5.54 25.97
C GLN A 192 10.95 4.14 26.59
N GLN A 193 9.86 3.58 27.11
CA GLN A 193 9.89 2.29 27.82
C GLN A 193 10.47 1.16 26.96
N VAL A 194 10.16 1.15 25.65
CA VAL A 194 10.61 0.14 24.70
C VAL A 194 12.13 -0.02 24.65
N SER A 195 12.87 1.09 24.67
CA SER A 195 14.34 1.10 24.65
C SER A 195 14.92 0.59 25.98
N LEU A 196 14.26 0.93 27.09
CA LEU A 196 14.68 0.49 28.41
C LEU A 196 14.41 -1.01 28.61
N ASP A 197 13.27 -1.51 28.14
CA ASP A 197 12.91 -2.93 28.17
C ASP A 197 13.86 -3.78 27.34
N ALA A 198 14.26 -3.31 26.14
CA ALA A 198 15.24 -4.01 25.31
C ALA A 198 16.59 -4.17 26.04
N LEU A 199 17.09 -3.09 26.66
CA LEU A 199 18.35 -3.14 27.42
C LEU A 199 18.23 -3.99 28.70
N ALA A 200 17.10 -3.92 29.41
CA ALA A 200 16.84 -4.74 30.59
C ALA A 200 16.77 -6.24 30.22
N ARG A 201 16.14 -6.59 29.10
CA ARG A 201 16.06 -7.97 28.58
C ARG A 201 17.46 -8.54 28.31
N ARG A 202 18.35 -7.77 27.68
CA ARG A 202 19.76 -8.15 27.44
C ARG A 202 20.49 -8.55 28.72
N ILE A 203 20.19 -7.87 29.84
CA ILE A 203 20.80 -8.15 31.15
C ILE A 203 20.16 -9.39 31.79
N GLN A 204 18.84 -9.54 31.69
CA GLN A 204 18.12 -10.68 32.30
C GLN A 204 18.43 -12.01 31.61
N GLU A 205 18.64 -12.00 30.30
CA GLU A 205 19.01 -13.18 29.52
C GLU A 205 20.51 -13.53 29.62
N ALA A 206 21.31 -12.68 30.28
CA ALA A 206 22.73 -12.90 30.47
C ALA A 206 23.01 -14.10 31.38
N GLN A 207 24.02 -14.89 31.03
CA GLN A 207 24.59 -15.87 31.96
C GLN A 207 25.36 -15.16 33.09
N ASP A 208 25.31 -15.69 34.32
CA ASP A 208 25.85 -15.05 35.54
C ASP A 208 27.29 -14.50 35.40
N ALA A 209 28.16 -15.17 34.62
CA ALA A 209 29.55 -14.76 34.42
C ALA A 209 29.74 -13.51 33.51
N ALA A 210 28.74 -13.16 32.71
CA ALA A 210 28.75 -12.02 31.78
C ALA A 210 27.79 -10.89 32.20
N ALA A 211 27.04 -11.07 33.29
CA ALA A 211 25.98 -10.15 33.71
C ALA A 211 26.50 -8.74 34.04
N GLU A 212 27.66 -8.61 34.70
CA GLU A 212 28.22 -7.29 35.05
C GLU A 212 28.75 -6.54 33.82
N ASP A 213 29.38 -7.26 32.89
CA ASP A 213 29.86 -6.74 31.60
C ASP A 213 28.69 -6.23 30.73
N LEU A 214 27.62 -7.02 30.62
CA LEU A 214 26.43 -6.66 29.85
C LEU A 214 25.63 -5.54 30.51
N LEU A 215 25.61 -5.46 31.85
CA LEU A 215 25.07 -4.32 32.58
C LEU A 215 25.84 -3.04 32.28
N LEU A 216 27.19 -3.09 32.27
CA LEU A 216 28.02 -1.94 31.92
C LEU A 216 27.77 -1.48 30.48
N GLU A 217 27.75 -2.40 29.52
CA GLU A 217 27.44 -2.09 28.11
C GLU A 217 26.05 -1.48 27.93
N SER A 218 25.04 -2.08 28.56
CA SER A 218 23.66 -1.62 28.45
C SER A 218 23.48 -0.25 29.09
N ALA A 219 24.14 -0.01 30.24
CA ALA A 219 24.16 1.29 30.89
C ALA A 219 24.91 2.36 30.08
N ALA A 220 26.00 1.97 29.39
CA ALA A 220 26.76 2.81 28.48
C ALA A 220 25.94 3.20 27.25
N ALA A 221 25.23 2.23 26.66
CA ALA A 221 24.32 2.47 25.55
C ALA A 221 23.21 3.45 25.94
N LEU A 222 22.57 3.23 27.11
CA LEU A 222 21.55 4.14 27.61
C LEU A 222 22.09 5.55 27.89
N ALA A 223 23.27 5.68 28.48
CA ALA A 223 23.91 6.97 28.70
C ALA A 223 24.19 7.69 27.36
N GLY A 224 24.76 6.97 26.39
CA GLY A 224 25.05 7.53 25.07
C GLY A 224 23.78 7.96 24.32
N THR A 225 22.69 7.19 24.41
CA THR A 225 21.43 7.56 23.77
C THR A 225 20.73 8.74 24.45
N ILE A 226 20.79 8.85 25.79
CA ILE A 226 20.34 10.05 26.53
C ILE A 226 21.09 11.30 26.05
N LEU A 227 22.42 11.23 25.90
CA LEU A 227 23.23 12.36 25.43
C LEU A 227 22.86 12.76 23.99
N MET A 228 22.70 11.78 23.08
CA MET A 228 22.29 12.06 21.71
C MET A 228 20.90 12.69 21.63
N ALA A 229 19.92 12.13 22.36
CA ALA A 229 18.56 12.67 22.43
C ALA A 229 18.52 14.08 23.05
N SER A 230 19.29 14.31 24.11
CA SER A 230 19.50 15.63 24.70
C SER A 230 20.05 16.63 23.69
N GLY A 231 21.03 16.22 22.87
CA GLY A 231 21.59 17.06 21.81
C GLY A 231 20.57 17.50 20.76
N VAL A 232 19.65 16.60 20.37
CA VAL A 232 18.55 16.93 19.43
C VAL A 232 17.57 17.93 20.05
N CYS A 233 17.24 17.78 21.34
CA CYS A 233 16.28 18.66 22.00
C CYS A 233 16.86 20.02 22.42
N GLY A 234 18.14 20.03 22.82
CA GLY A 234 18.74 21.16 23.51
C GLY A 234 18.41 21.19 25.01
N ARG A 235 18.87 22.24 25.71
CA ARG A 235 18.75 22.41 27.18
C ARG A 235 17.53 23.24 27.60
N GLY A 236 16.84 23.85 26.65
CA GLY A 236 15.69 24.74 26.84
C GLY A 236 15.12 25.21 25.50
N PRO A 237 13.98 25.92 25.50
CA PRO A 237 13.28 26.35 24.28
C PRO A 237 14.15 27.14 23.30
N ASP A 238 15.03 28.00 23.82
CA ASP A 238 15.88 28.89 23.01
C ASP A 238 17.20 28.24 22.54
N THR A 239 17.34 26.91 22.65
CA THR A 239 18.63 26.25 22.35
C THR A 239 18.94 26.21 20.87
N HIS A 240 17.95 25.85 20.04
CA HIS A 240 18.10 25.71 18.60
C HIS A 240 17.24 26.77 17.91
N SER A 241 17.82 27.59 17.06
CA SER A 241 17.09 28.55 16.24
C SER A 241 16.48 27.88 15.01
N SER A 242 15.53 28.56 14.36
CA SER A 242 14.98 28.15 13.07
C SER A 242 15.97 28.22 11.89
N GLU A 243 17.23 28.56 12.13
CA GLU A 243 18.30 28.49 11.11
C GLU A 243 19.04 27.15 11.16
N ILE A 244 18.88 26.38 12.24
CA ILE A 244 19.56 25.08 12.41
C ILE A 244 18.71 23.98 11.78
N SER A 245 19.29 23.28 10.83
CA SER A 245 18.73 22.07 10.24
C SER A 245 19.12 20.81 11.01
N LEU A 246 18.30 19.76 10.92
CA LEU A 246 18.72 18.42 11.34
C LEU A 246 19.96 17.95 10.56
N GLY A 247 20.08 18.31 9.28
CA GLY A 247 21.24 18.01 8.44
C GLY A 247 22.56 18.54 9.01
N ASN A 248 22.56 19.74 9.59
CA ASN A 248 23.75 20.33 10.24
C ASN A 248 23.97 19.84 11.68
N LEU A 249 22.90 19.47 12.38
CA LEU A 249 22.95 19.06 13.78
C LEU A 249 23.45 17.61 13.94
N LEU A 250 22.99 16.68 13.09
CA LEU A 250 23.30 15.25 13.22
C LEU A 250 24.80 14.92 13.13
N PRO A 251 25.61 15.52 12.23
CA PRO A 251 27.06 15.30 12.18
C PRO A 251 27.78 15.72 13.48
N ARG A 252 27.32 16.82 14.11
CA ARG A 252 27.86 17.27 15.41
C ARG A 252 27.55 16.25 16.50
N ILE A 253 26.34 15.70 16.50
CA ILE A 253 25.89 14.66 17.44
C ILE A 253 26.71 13.38 17.28
N ALA A 254 26.90 12.91 16.04
CA ALA A 254 27.72 11.73 15.76
C ALA A 254 29.17 11.90 16.26
N THR A 255 29.73 13.10 16.12
CA THR A 255 31.11 13.40 16.55
C THR A 255 31.30 13.24 18.05
N TYR A 256 30.47 13.88 18.89
CA TYR A 256 30.65 13.75 20.34
C TYR A 256 30.19 12.39 20.86
N ARG A 257 29.24 11.73 20.19
CA ARG A 257 28.83 10.34 20.48
C ARG A 257 30.03 9.41 20.36
N ASP A 258 30.77 9.49 19.25
CA ASP A 258 31.92 8.63 19.01
C ASP A 258 33.03 8.92 20.04
N ALA A 259 33.28 10.20 20.35
CA ALA A 259 34.22 10.60 21.40
C ALA A 259 33.82 10.08 22.80
N PHE A 260 32.53 10.08 23.13
CA PHE A 260 32.01 9.53 24.39
C PHE A 260 32.33 8.05 24.52
N TYR A 261 32.02 7.24 23.50
CA TYR A 261 32.26 5.80 23.55
C TYR A 261 33.75 5.44 23.50
N GLU A 262 34.56 6.19 22.76
CA GLU A 262 36.02 6.04 22.75
C GLU A 262 36.63 6.31 24.13
N GLN A 263 36.22 7.41 24.78
CA GLN A 263 36.68 7.73 26.12
C GLN A 263 36.24 6.67 27.14
N LEU A 264 34.98 6.23 27.07
CA LEU A 264 34.45 5.23 27.99
C LEU A 264 35.18 3.88 27.89
N LEU A 265 35.57 3.48 26.67
CA LEU A 265 36.37 2.26 26.46
C LEU A 265 37.77 2.39 27.08
N VAL A 266 38.36 3.59 27.11
CA VAL A 266 39.64 3.87 27.76
C VAL A 266 39.52 3.83 29.28
N ASP A 267 38.43 4.38 29.83
CA ASP A 267 38.18 4.44 31.27
C ASP A 267 37.81 3.05 31.84
N HIS A 268 37.15 2.20 31.04
CA HIS A 268 36.75 0.84 31.40
C HIS A 268 37.24 -0.20 30.37
N PRO A 269 38.56 -0.48 30.29
CA PRO A 269 39.11 -1.36 29.29
C PRO A 269 38.77 -2.83 29.59
N SER A 270 38.27 -3.53 28.57
CA SER A 270 38.06 -4.98 28.58
C SER A 270 38.65 -5.58 27.31
N GLU A 271 39.39 -6.69 27.43
CA GLU A 271 39.97 -7.38 26.27
C GLU A 271 38.89 -7.76 25.25
N ARG A 272 37.70 -8.16 25.74
CA ARG A 272 36.54 -8.47 24.91
C ARG A 272 36.01 -7.23 24.18
N LEU A 273 35.80 -6.11 24.90
CA LEU A 273 35.29 -4.88 24.30
C LEU A 273 36.27 -4.27 23.29
N ILE A 274 37.58 -4.36 23.53
CA ILE A 274 38.60 -3.90 22.58
C ILE A 274 38.60 -4.77 21.32
N ALA A 275 38.48 -6.09 21.47
CA ALA A 275 38.38 -7.00 20.35
C ALA A 275 37.10 -6.77 19.52
N GLU A 276 35.96 -6.61 20.20
CA GLU A 276 34.68 -6.26 19.58
C GLU A 276 34.75 -4.91 18.86
N ALA A 277 35.27 -3.87 19.51
CA ALA A 277 35.41 -2.55 18.91
C ALA A 277 36.28 -2.54 17.66
N LYS A 278 37.32 -3.38 17.61
CA LYS A 278 38.16 -3.53 16.43
C LYS A 278 37.44 -4.30 15.31
N HIS A 279 36.67 -5.31 15.66
CA HIS A 279 35.92 -6.14 14.72
C HIS A 279 34.75 -5.37 14.09
N LEU A 280 33.91 -4.75 14.93
CA LEU A 280 32.77 -3.92 14.53
C LEU A 280 33.18 -2.50 14.09
N ARG A 281 34.46 -2.14 14.26
CA ARG A 281 35.03 -0.80 13.98
C ARG A 281 34.36 0.34 14.74
N GLN A 282 33.75 0.03 15.89
CA GLN A 282 33.06 0.97 16.75
C GLN A 282 33.06 0.47 18.20
N PRO A 283 33.45 1.31 19.18
CA PRO A 283 33.34 0.95 20.60
C PRO A 283 31.87 0.72 21.00
N PHE A 284 31.63 -0.30 21.83
CA PHE A 284 30.29 -0.71 22.26
C PHE A 284 29.33 -1.02 21.08
N GLY A 285 29.87 -1.45 19.94
CA GLY A 285 29.07 -1.77 18.76
C GLY A 285 28.06 -2.90 19.00
N GLY A 286 28.41 -3.92 19.80
CA GLY A 286 27.57 -5.11 20.00
C GLY A 286 26.25 -4.82 20.74
N VAL A 287 26.28 -3.93 21.73
CA VAL A 287 25.05 -3.51 22.45
C VAL A 287 24.18 -2.61 21.59
N ARG A 288 24.79 -1.75 20.76
CA ARG A 288 24.05 -0.86 19.85
C ARG A 288 23.35 -1.64 18.73
N GLN A 289 24.07 -2.57 18.09
CA GLN A 289 23.48 -3.46 17.09
C GLN A 289 22.33 -4.29 17.69
N TYR A 290 22.50 -4.81 18.91
CA TYR A 290 21.42 -5.51 19.61
C TYR A 290 20.21 -4.61 19.87
N LEU A 291 20.42 -3.40 20.38
CA LEU A 291 19.32 -2.46 20.66
C LEU A 291 18.54 -2.14 19.37
N ASN A 292 19.25 -1.81 18.29
CA ASN A 292 18.62 -1.54 17.00
C ASN A 292 17.88 -2.76 16.44
N ALA A 293 18.46 -3.96 16.56
CA ALA A 293 17.85 -5.20 16.09
C ALA A 293 16.60 -5.57 16.91
N GLU A 294 16.61 -5.38 18.22
CA GLU A 294 15.47 -5.67 19.09
C GLU A 294 14.32 -4.69 18.84
N LEU A 295 14.63 -3.40 18.67
CA LEU A 295 13.63 -2.38 18.29
C LEU A 295 13.02 -2.67 16.92
N SER A 296 13.84 -3.08 15.94
CA SER A 296 13.36 -3.47 14.61
C SER A 296 12.47 -4.71 14.66
N ARG A 297 12.82 -5.69 15.50
CA ARG A 297 12.00 -6.89 15.73
C ARG A 297 10.65 -6.54 16.37
N GLN A 298 10.64 -5.64 17.35
CA GLN A 298 9.39 -5.18 17.98
C GLN A 298 8.51 -4.41 17.01
N ARG A 299 9.12 -3.56 16.17
CA ARG A 299 8.41 -2.87 15.07
C ARG A 299 7.78 -3.86 14.10
N ALA A 300 8.57 -4.83 13.61
CA ALA A 300 8.07 -5.87 12.70
C ALA A 300 6.89 -6.64 13.30
N ARG A 301 6.99 -7.03 14.58
CA ARG A 301 5.91 -7.71 15.28
C ARG A 301 4.66 -6.84 15.42
N GLN A 302 4.79 -5.57 15.77
CA GLN A 302 3.64 -4.65 15.86
C GLN A 302 2.95 -4.52 14.50
N LEU A 303 3.73 -4.35 13.43
CA LEU A 303 3.21 -4.23 12.06
C LEU A 303 2.45 -5.49 11.64
N GLU A 304 3.06 -6.67 11.78
CA GLU A 304 2.44 -7.96 11.44
C GLU A 304 1.13 -8.19 12.18
N GLN A 305 1.10 -7.95 13.50
CA GLN A 305 -0.10 -8.17 14.31
C GLN A 305 -1.22 -7.17 13.97
N THR A 306 -0.88 -5.91 13.74
CA THR A 306 -1.86 -4.87 13.35
C THR A 306 -2.46 -5.18 11.98
N TYR A 307 -1.63 -5.62 11.03
CA TYR A 307 -2.07 -5.97 9.70
C TYR A 307 -2.93 -7.24 9.70
N LEU A 308 -2.54 -8.27 10.48
CA LEU A 308 -3.36 -9.48 10.66
C LEU A 308 -4.72 -9.18 11.31
N ALA A 309 -4.77 -8.30 12.31
CA ALA A 309 -6.02 -7.86 12.89
C ALA A 309 -6.95 -7.25 11.83
N ARG A 310 -6.42 -6.40 10.95
CA ARG A 310 -7.17 -5.80 9.83
C ARG A 310 -7.63 -6.87 8.83
N LEU A 311 -6.77 -7.81 8.45
CA LEU A 311 -7.12 -8.91 7.56
C LEU A 311 -8.22 -9.80 8.14
N TYR A 312 -8.13 -10.20 9.41
CA TYR A 312 -9.16 -11.01 10.06
C TYR A 312 -10.49 -10.29 10.13
N ALA A 313 -10.50 -8.97 10.35
CA ALA A 313 -11.70 -8.16 10.27
C ALA A 313 -12.30 -8.22 8.85
N ARG A 314 -11.51 -7.96 7.80
CA ARG A 314 -11.94 -8.01 6.38
C ARG A 314 -12.47 -9.39 5.96
N MET A 315 -11.90 -10.48 6.50
CA MET A 315 -12.34 -11.85 6.27
C MET A 315 -13.66 -12.20 6.99
N GLY A 316 -14.13 -11.36 7.92
CA GLY A 316 -15.36 -11.55 8.69
C GLY A 316 -15.18 -12.22 10.07
N TYR A 317 -13.97 -12.20 10.63
CA TYR A 317 -13.62 -12.86 11.90
C TYR A 317 -13.26 -11.86 13.01
N ALA A 318 -14.24 -11.07 13.47
CA ALA A 318 -14.03 -10.03 14.48
C ALA A 318 -13.43 -10.55 15.80
N ALA A 319 -13.84 -11.73 16.27
CA ALA A 319 -13.28 -12.33 17.49
C ALA A 319 -11.78 -12.70 17.35
N ALA A 320 -11.34 -13.08 16.14
CA ALA A 320 -9.93 -13.33 15.88
C ALA A 320 -9.15 -12.02 15.78
N SER A 321 -9.71 -11.02 15.07
CA SER A 321 -9.16 -9.67 15.03
C SER A 321 -8.94 -9.10 16.43
N ALA A 322 -9.96 -9.16 17.30
CA ALA A 322 -9.88 -8.68 18.68
C ALA A 322 -8.78 -9.37 19.50
N ARG A 323 -8.44 -10.64 19.23
CA ARG A 323 -7.34 -11.34 19.91
C ARG A 323 -5.97 -10.81 19.47
N GLU A 324 -5.77 -10.60 18.17
CA GLU A 324 -4.54 -9.99 17.64
C GLU A 324 -4.37 -8.57 18.18
N VAL A 325 -5.44 -7.79 18.13
CA VAL A 325 -5.49 -6.43 18.67
C VAL A 325 -5.17 -6.36 20.16
N ALA A 326 -5.69 -7.30 20.96
CA ALA A 326 -5.41 -7.36 22.40
C ALA A 326 -3.93 -7.65 22.71
N ALA A 327 -3.20 -8.28 21.78
CA ALA A 327 -1.75 -8.47 21.90
C ALA A 327 -0.95 -7.21 21.52
N VAL A 328 -1.55 -6.28 20.77
CA VAL A 328 -0.92 -5.02 20.36
C VAL A 328 -1.05 -3.97 21.48
N PRO A 329 0.07 -3.44 21.99
CA PRO A 329 0.02 -2.50 23.11
C PRO A 329 -0.49 -1.10 22.68
N THR A 330 -0.36 -0.72 21.41
CA THR A 330 -0.64 0.64 20.90
C THR A 330 -2.14 0.95 20.79
N PRO A 331 -2.61 2.10 21.32
CA PRO A 331 -4.03 2.44 21.31
C PRO A 331 -4.55 2.76 19.90
N SER A 332 -3.72 3.32 19.03
CA SER A 332 -4.00 3.61 17.61
C SER A 332 -4.49 2.35 16.90
N ALA A 333 -3.65 1.32 16.85
CA ALA A 333 -3.99 0.02 16.28
C ALA A 333 -5.26 -0.58 16.91
N ARG A 334 -5.42 -0.50 18.24
CA ARG A 334 -6.61 -1.06 18.90
C ARG A 334 -7.92 -0.39 18.51
N ILE A 335 -7.97 0.93 18.55
CA ILE A 335 -9.19 1.70 18.27
C ILE A 335 -9.53 1.60 16.78
N VAL A 336 -8.54 1.78 15.90
CA VAL A 336 -8.71 1.70 14.44
C VAL A 336 -9.20 0.30 14.02
N CYS A 337 -8.60 -0.78 14.53
CA CYS A 337 -9.05 -2.14 14.21
C CYS A 337 -10.46 -2.42 14.74
N GLN A 338 -10.82 -1.91 15.92
CA GLN A 338 -12.19 -2.05 16.45
C GLN A 338 -13.21 -1.33 15.55
N ILE A 339 -12.89 -0.12 15.08
CA ILE A 339 -13.73 0.61 14.11
C ILE A 339 -13.91 -0.20 12.83
N HIS A 340 -12.84 -0.74 12.24
CA HIS A 340 -12.96 -1.58 11.03
C HIS A 340 -13.73 -2.90 11.26
N CYS A 341 -13.64 -3.50 12.45
CA CYS A 341 -14.47 -4.65 12.81
C CYS A 341 -15.95 -4.27 12.81
N ASP A 342 -16.30 -3.17 13.47
CA ASP A 342 -17.67 -2.67 13.53
C ASP A 342 -18.21 -2.26 12.14
N LEU A 343 -17.37 -1.64 11.30
CA LEU A 343 -17.69 -1.33 9.89
C LEU A 343 -17.98 -2.61 9.09
N THR A 344 -17.13 -3.62 9.21
CA THR A 344 -17.28 -4.88 8.45
C THR A 344 -18.50 -5.66 8.91
N GLU A 345 -18.72 -5.78 10.22
CA GLU A 345 -19.91 -6.43 10.78
C GLU A 345 -21.19 -5.70 10.38
N ALA A 346 -21.18 -4.36 10.36
CA ALA A 346 -22.31 -3.57 9.89
C ALA A 346 -22.61 -3.80 8.40
N HIS A 347 -21.60 -3.88 7.53
CA HIS A 347 -21.79 -4.23 6.12
C HIS A 347 -22.37 -5.64 5.92
N GLN A 348 -21.90 -6.63 6.68
CA GLN A 348 -22.46 -7.99 6.64
C GLN A 348 -23.91 -8.03 7.13
N GLN A 349 -24.22 -7.27 8.20
CA GLN A 349 -25.58 -7.12 8.70
C GLN A 349 -26.49 -6.49 7.63
N LEU A 350 -26.02 -5.45 6.94
CA LEU A 350 -26.73 -4.89 5.79
C LEU A 350 -26.96 -5.98 4.74
N ASP A 351 -25.93 -6.68 4.27
CA ASP A 351 -26.02 -7.74 3.25
C ASP A 351 -27.03 -8.84 3.60
N SER A 352 -27.13 -9.20 4.88
CA SER A 352 -28.11 -10.17 5.38
C SER A 352 -29.53 -9.61 5.60
N GLY A 353 -29.76 -8.33 5.30
CA GLY A 353 -31.04 -7.63 5.46
C GLY A 353 -31.34 -7.12 6.88
N GLN A 354 -30.35 -7.11 7.79
CA GLN A 354 -30.49 -6.71 9.19
C GLN A 354 -30.15 -5.22 9.39
N THR A 355 -30.90 -4.32 8.73
CA THR A 355 -30.60 -2.88 8.70
C THR A 355 -30.57 -2.22 10.10
N ALA A 356 -31.50 -2.58 10.99
CA ALA A 356 -31.55 -2.02 12.35
C ALA A 356 -30.32 -2.42 13.21
N ALA A 357 -29.77 -3.62 12.99
CA ALA A 357 -28.56 -4.06 13.70
C ALA A 357 -27.33 -3.27 13.25
N ALA A 358 -27.23 -2.97 11.95
CA ALA A 358 -26.17 -2.13 11.40
C ALA A 358 -26.26 -0.69 11.92
N ALA A 359 -27.47 -0.11 11.98
CA ALA A 359 -27.69 1.22 12.53
C ALA A 359 -27.26 1.33 14.00
N GLY A 360 -27.51 0.30 14.81
CA GLY A 360 -27.11 0.26 16.22
C GLY A 360 -25.59 0.30 16.48
N ARG A 361 -24.76 0.04 15.46
CA ARG A 361 -23.28 0.10 15.58
C ARG A 361 -22.70 1.48 15.30
N LEU A 362 -23.39 2.31 14.52
CA LEU A 362 -22.91 3.63 14.12
C LEU A 362 -22.53 4.54 15.33
N PRO A 363 -23.30 4.58 16.43
CA PRO A 363 -22.90 5.34 17.62
C PRO A 363 -21.62 4.82 18.29
N THR A 364 -21.41 3.50 18.27
CA THR A 364 -20.20 2.89 18.85
C THR A 364 -18.96 3.28 18.06
N ILE A 365 -19.08 3.31 16.72
CA ILE A 365 -18.00 3.77 15.83
C ILE A 365 -17.66 5.24 16.10
N ALA A 366 -18.67 6.12 16.22
CA ALA A 366 -18.45 7.53 16.52
C ALA A 366 -17.81 7.75 17.90
N GLU A 367 -18.22 6.99 18.93
CA GLU A 367 -17.61 7.06 20.27
C GLU A 367 -16.14 6.63 20.25
N LEU A 368 -15.81 5.57 19.51
CA LEU A 368 -14.44 5.09 19.37
C LEU A 368 -13.55 6.11 18.64
N LEU A 369 -14.08 6.76 17.59
CA LEU A 369 -13.39 7.82 16.88
C LEU A 369 -13.07 9.00 17.81
N GLU A 370 -14.07 9.48 18.55
CA GLU A 370 -13.90 10.59 19.49
C GLU A 370 -12.87 10.26 20.58
N ARG A 371 -12.96 9.07 21.19
CA ARG A 371 -11.99 8.61 22.20
C ARG A 371 -10.59 8.47 21.62
N GLY A 372 -10.48 7.97 20.39
CA GLY A 372 -9.22 7.87 19.66
C GLY A 372 -8.54 9.22 19.49
N ILE A 373 -9.29 10.25 19.10
CA ILE A 373 -8.79 11.62 18.96
C ILE A 373 -8.40 12.20 20.31
N GLN A 374 -9.26 12.10 21.33
CA GLN A 374 -9.02 12.69 22.65
C GLN A 374 -7.80 12.11 23.37
N CYS A 375 -7.46 10.84 23.14
CA CYS A 375 -6.27 10.21 23.72
C CYS A 375 -5.02 10.29 22.81
N GLY A 376 -5.12 10.89 21.62
CA GLY A 376 -4.02 11.04 20.66
C GLY A 376 -3.68 9.78 19.87
N ALA A 377 -4.54 8.76 19.92
CA ALA A 377 -4.41 7.53 19.15
C ALA A 377 -4.79 7.74 17.67
N ILE A 378 -5.75 8.62 17.40
CA ILE A 378 -6.12 9.12 16.08
C ILE A 378 -5.67 10.58 16.00
N VAL A 379 -5.21 11.02 14.83
CA VAL A 379 -4.76 12.39 14.63
C VAL A 379 -5.89 13.40 14.90
N ASP A 380 -5.56 14.51 15.55
CA ASP A 380 -6.49 15.62 15.73
C ASP A 380 -6.82 16.25 14.36
N PRO A 381 -8.10 16.27 13.93
CA PRO A 381 -8.49 16.83 12.65
C PRO A 381 -8.05 18.30 12.44
N TRP A 382 -7.88 19.08 13.51
CA TRP A 382 -7.36 20.46 13.40
C TRP A 382 -5.93 20.54 12.85
N ASN A 383 -5.14 19.46 12.93
CA ASN A 383 -3.82 19.41 12.34
C ASN A 383 -3.86 19.49 10.81
N ILE A 384 -5.00 19.15 10.17
CA ILE A 384 -5.19 19.24 8.72
C ILE A 384 -5.03 20.70 8.29
N LEU A 385 -5.80 21.62 8.87
CA LEU A 385 -5.70 23.06 8.60
C LEU A 385 -4.44 23.69 9.20
N GLY A 386 -4.07 23.30 10.42
CA GLY A 386 -2.97 23.92 11.15
C GLY A 386 -1.59 23.67 10.55
N PHE A 387 -1.39 22.53 9.89
CA PHE A 387 -0.09 22.12 9.37
C PHE A 387 -0.10 21.63 7.92
N GLY A 388 -1.25 21.67 7.23
CA GLY A 388 -1.36 21.14 5.86
C GLY A 388 -1.04 19.64 5.79
N ALA A 389 -1.54 18.86 6.76
CA ALA A 389 -1.18 17.45 7.00
C ALA A 389 0.31 17.13 7.20
N ASN A 390 1.16 18.14 7.43
CA ASN A 390 2.54 17.89 7.80
C ASN A 390 2.71 17.77 9.33
N PHE A 391 3.75 17.04 9.71
CA PHE A 391 4.22 16.92 11.07
C PHE A 391 5.62 17.53 11.16
N SER A 392 5.77 18.60 11.95
CA SER A 392 7.09 19.20 12.22
C SER A 392 7.93 18.25 13.07
N LEU A 393 9.15 17.94 12.62
CA LEU A 393 10.14 17.14 13.39
C LEU A 393 11.15 18.02 14.13
N PHE A 394 11.37 19.22 13.60
CA PHE A 394 12.32 20.22 14.11
C PHE A 394 11.80 21.63 13.78
N PRO A 395 12.24 22.69 14.48
CA PRO A 395 11.74 24.06 14.24
C PRO A 395 11.86 24.58 12.80
N THR A 396 12.82 24.10 12.02
CA THR A 396 12.97 24.43 10.60
C THR A 396 11.90 23.78 9.74
N LEU A 397 11.30 24.54 8.82
CA LEU A 397 10.25 24.08 7.90
C LEU A 397 10.70 22.93 6.99
N GLU A 398 11.95 22.93 6.53
CA GLU A 398 12.54 21.81 5.76
C GLU A 398 12.53 20.46 6.50
N ASN A 399 12.38 20.46 7.82
CA ASN A 399 12.34 19.26 8.65
C ASN A 399 10.90 18.90 9.05
N THR A 400 9.98 18.94 8.09
CA THR A 400 8.61 18.43 8.20
C THR A 400 8.42 17.16 7.38
N VAL A 401 7.50 16.31 7.81
CA VAL A 401 7.13 15.08 7.09
C VAL A 401 5.63 14.99 6.96
N HIS A 402 5.13 14.41 5.88
CA HIS A 402 3.71 14.12 5.74
C HIS A 402 3.21 13.20 6.88
N ASP A 403 2.12 13.59 7.53
CA ASP A 403 1.43 12.81 8.57
C ASP A 403 0.41 11.88 7.91
N HIS A 404 0.86 10.71 7.49
CA HIS A 404 0.02 9.66 6.89
C HIS A 404 -1.24 9.29 7.70
N ARG A 405 -1.30 9.57 9.01
CA ARG A 405 -2.49 9.30 9.83
C ARG A 405 -3.66 10.20 9.44
N VAL A 406 -3.40 11.35 8.81
CA VAL A 406 -4.45 12.19 8.21
C VAL A 406 -5.12 11.46 7.05
N ASP A 407 -4.34 10.78 6.21
CA ASP A 407 -4.89 10.00 5.09
C ASP A 407 -5.70 8.80 5.60
N GLU A 408 -5.22 8.12 6.64
CA GLU A 408 -5.96 7.04 7.32
C GLU A 408 -7.27 7.54 7.93
N LEU A 409 -7.25 8.71 8.59
CA LEU A 409 -8.44 9.34 9.14
C LEU A 409 -9.45 9.72 8.04
N ASN A 410 -9.00 10.33 6.95
CA ASN A 410 -9.86 10.67 5.81
C ASN A 410 -10.49 9.41 5.20
N THR A 411 -9.70 8.36 4.98
CA THR A 411 -10.18 7.08 4.48
C THR A 411 -11.23 6.47 5.42
N MET A 412 -10.96 6.47 6.72
CA MET A 412 -11.90 5.97 7.74
C MET A 412 -13.20 6.79 7.77
N MET A 413 -13.11 8.11 7.68
CA MET A 413 -14.30 8.98 7.62
C MET A 413 -15.12 8.71 6.36
N ASP A 414 -14.49 8.49 5.21
CA ASP A 414 -15.21 8.11 3.99
C ASP A 414 -15.93 6.76 4.14
N GLU A 415 -15.27 5.75 4.74
CA GLU A 415 -15.90 4.46 5.04
C GLU A 415 -17.10 4.59 5.99
N ILE A 416 -16.97 5.41 7.04
CA ILE A 416 -18.06 5.67 8.01
C ILE A 416 -19.24 6.34 7.30
N PHE A 417 -19.00 7.39 6.51
CA PHE A 417 -20.06 8.08 5.78
C PHE A 417 -20.69 7.19 4.70
N ALA A 418 -19.90 6.37 4.01
CA ALA A 418 -20.40 5.39 3.06
C ALA A 418 -21.32 4.35 3.73
N LEU A 419 -20.94 3.84 4.92
CA LEU A 419 -21.78 2.95 5.70
C LEU A 419 -23.08 3.62 6.17
N GLN A 420 -23.02 4.87 6.65
CA GLN A 420 -24.19 5.64 7.06
C GLN A 420 -25.16 5.84 5.88
N GLY A 421 -24.64 6.29 4.73
CA GLY A 421 -25.42 6.48 3.50
C GLY A 421 -26.07 5.18 3.02
N ARG A 422 -25.32 4.07 3.03
CA ARG A 422 -25.83 2.74 2.65
C ARG A 422 -26.92 2.23 3.61
N THR A 423 -26.73 2.42 4.91
CA THR A 423 -27.70 2.03 5.95
C THR A 423 -29.00 2.83 5.80
N TRP A 424 -28.88 4.16 5.59
CA TRP A 424 -30.03 5.03 5.36
C TRP A 424 -30.81 4.62 4.11
N CYS A 425 -30.14 4.43 2.98
CA CYS A 425 -30.79 4.04 1.73
C CYS A 425 -31.48 2.67 1.82
N ARG A 426 -30.90 1.70 2.52
CA ARG A 426 -31.55 0.40 2.76
C ARG A 426 -32.75 0.52 3.70
N ALA A 427 -32.69 1.36 4.73
CA ALA A 427 -33.83 1.62 5.61
C ALA A 427 -34.99 2.26 4.83
N ALA A 428 -34.70 3.23 3.95
CA ALA A 428 -35.68 3.88 3.09
C ALA A 428 -36.33 2.89 2.11
N ALA A 429 -35.53 2.04 1.44
CA ALA A 429 -36.03 1.01 0.53
C ALA A 429 -36.88 -0.07 1.25
N ALA A 430 -36.61 -0.33 2.54
CA ALA A 430 -37.33 -1.29 3.37
C ALA A 430 -38.53 -0.72 4.16
N ARG A 431 -38.78 0.61 4.10
CA ARG A 431 -39.80 1.34 4.88
C ARG A 431 -39.62 1.31 6.40
N ASP A 432 -38.38 1.20 6.87
CA ASP A 432 -38.08 1.30 8.30
C ASP A 432 -37.85 2.76 8.71
N ARG A 433 -38.95 3.51 8.90
CA ARG A 433 -38.88 4.95 9.23
C ARG A 433 -38.17 5.25 10.54
N ALA A 434 -38.20 4.32 11.51
CA ALA A 434 -37.53 4.54 12.80
C ALA A 434 -36.01 4.55 12.60
N THR A 435 -35.49 3.53 11.91
CA THR A 435 -34.07 3.45 11.57
C THR A 435 -33.65 4.57 10.61
N GLU A 436 -34.52 4.96 9.67
CA GLU A 436 -34.28 6.09 8.75
C GLU A 436 -34.05 7.41 9.50
N GLU A 437 -34.95 7.79 10.41
CA GLU A 437 -34.84 9.02 11.20
C GLU A 437 -33.62 9.01 12.13
N GLU A 438 -33.31 7.85 12.72
CA GLU A 438 -32.14 7.65 13.59
C GLU A 438 -30.82 7.85 12.83
N VAL A 439 -30.63 7.14 11.71
CA VAL A 439 -29.40 7.21 10.91
C VAL A 439 -29.22 8.60 10.29
N ALA A 440 -30.30 9.22 9.81
CA ALA A 440 -30.25 10.57 9.26
C ALA A 440 -29.78 11.61 10.30
N GLY A 441 -30.25 11.49 11.55
CA GLY A 441 -29.82 12.35 12.65
C GLY A 441 -28.34 12.18 13.00
N GLN A 442 -27.89 10.92 13.12
CA GLN A 442 -26.49 10.58 13.41
C GLN A 442 -25.53 11.04 12.31
N PHE A 443 -25.89 10.80 11.04
CA PHE A 443 -25.09 11.23 9.89
C PHE A 443 -24.95 12.76 9.88
N ARG A 444 -26.06 13.50 10.02
CA ARG A 444 -26.01 14.97 10.04
C ARG A 444 -25.10 15.50 11.16
N GLN A 445 -25.20 14.93 12.36
CA GLN A 445 -24.38 15.35 13.49
C GLN A 445 -22.88 15.14 13.21
N LEU A 446 -22.51 13.97 12.68
CA LEU A 446 -21.12 13.66 12.36
C LEU A 446 -20.59 14.51 11.19
N ALA A 447 -21.41 14.73 10.16
CA ALA A 447 -21.04 15.58 9.03
C ALA A 447 -20.77 17.03 9.46
N GLN A 448 -21.66 17.61 10.27
CA GLN A 448 -21.47 18.97 10.82
C GLN A 448 -20.23 19.09 11.69
N TRP A 449 -19.90 18.05 12.46
CA TRP A 449 -18.67 18.01 13.23
C TRP A 449 -17.43 17.88 12.34
N TRP A 450 -17.48 17.14 11.24
CA TRP A 450 -16.34 16.95 10.34
C TRP A 450 -16.04 18.20 9.50
N ASP A 451 -17.06 18.84 8.93
CA ASP A 451 -16.88 19.97 8.02
C ASP A 451 -16.23 21.20 8.68
N GLN A 452 -16.26 21.31 10.02
CA GLN A 452 -15.57 22.39 10.74
C GLN A 452 -14.04 22.37 10.54
N PHE A 453 -13.49 21.21 10.15
CA PHE A 453 -12.06 21.03 9.93
C PHE A 453 -11.62 21.27 8.49
N ALA A 454 -12.56 21.57 7.57
CA ALA A 454 -12.32 21.89 6.16
C ALA A 454 -11.24 21.01 5.48
N ALA A 455 -11.34 19.69 5.69
CA ALA A 455 -10.35 18.73 5.21
C ALA A 455 -10.22 18.73 3.67
N ASP A 456 -11.30 19.07 2.98
CA ASP A 456 -11.42 19.20 1.52
C ASP A 456 -10.81 20.50 0.94
N ALA A 457 -10.55 21.51 1.78
CA ALA A 457 -10.03 22.80 1.35
C ALA A 457 -8.49 22.88 1.30
N VAL A 458 -7.78 21.91 1.88
CA VAL A 458 -6.31 21.92 1.97
C VAL A 458 -5.69 21.27 0.74
N SER A 459 -4.82 22.00 0.05
CA SER A 459 -4.13 21.50 -1.14
C SER A 459 -3.15 20.37 -0.80
N GLY A 460 -3.13 19.33 -1.64
CA GLY A 460 -2.21 18.19 -1.49
C GLY A 460 -2.74 17.04 -0.64
N ILE A 461 -3.98 17.12 -0.14
CA ILE A 461 -4.65 16.02 0.60
C ILE A 461 -5.94 15.67 -0.14
N GLU A 462 -6.26 14.38 -0.26
CA GLU A 462 -7.60 13.94 -0.66
C GLU A 462 -8.55 14.03 0.54
N GLY A 463 -9.10 15.22 0.75
CA GLY A 463 -10.07 15.48 1.82
C GLY A 463 -11.48 14.96 1.52
N VAL A 464 -12.21 14.61 2.58
CA VAL A 464 -13.61 14.19 2.50
C VAL A 464 -14.51 15.38 2.84
N ALA A 465 -15.39 15.78 1.92
CA ALA A 465 -16.42 16.79 2.18
C ALA A 465 -17.70 16.09 2.70
N ALA A 466 -18.09 16.31 3.96
CA ALA A 466 -19.16 15.52 4.57
C ALA A 466 -20.57 16.02 4.22
N GLU A 467 -20.81 17.33 4.18
CA GLU A 467 -22.13 17.87 3.79
C GLU A 467 -22.58 17.40 2.40
N PRO A 468 -21.74 17.42 1.34
CA PRO A 468 -22.12 16.84 0.04
C PRO A 468 -22.48 15.34 0.11
N LEU A 469 -21.79 14.56 0.94
CA LEU A 469 -22.10 13.13 1.13
C LEU A 469 -23.45 12.93 1.83
N TYR A 470 -23.71 13.72 2.86
CA TYR A 470 -24.98 13.71 3.57
C TYR A 470 -26.14 14.09 2.64
N GLN A 471 -25.98 15.15 1.84
CA GLN A 471 -26.99 15.58 0.86
C GLN A 471 -27.21 14.51 -0.23
N ALA A 472 -26.14 13.92 -0.74
CA ALA A 472 -26.19 12.81 -1.70
C ALA A 472 -26.99 11.62 -1.14
N ALA A 473 -26.71 11.21 0.10
CA ALA A 473 -27.43 10.12 0.76
C ALA A 473 -28.90 10.48 1.04
N ALA A 474 -29.19 11.71 1.45
CA ALA A 474 -30.54 12.19 1.69
C ALA A 474 -31.39 12.17 0.41
N SER A 475 -30.84 12.69 -0.70
CA SER A 475 -31.50 12.68 -2.02
C SER A 475 -31.70 11.25 -2.53
N ALA A 476 -30.71 10.37 -2.36
CA ALA A 476 -30.84 8.95 -2.69
C ALA A 476 -31.92 8.22 -1.88
N ALA A 477 -31.97 8.44 -0.56
CA ALA A 477 -33.00 7.86 0.31
C ALA A 477 -34.41 8.35 -0.07
N GLN A 478 -34.58 9.64 -0.38
CA GLN A 478 -35.85 10.21 -0.86
C GLN A 478 -36.28 9.58 -2.19
N ALA A 479 -35.35 9.44 -3.14
CA ALA A 479 -35.62 8.82 -4.43
C ALA A 479 -36.03 7.34 -4.29
N LEU A 480 -35.37 6.59 -3.39
CA LEU A 480 -35.72 5.20 -3.09
C LEU A 480 -37.07 5.05 -2.38
N ALA A 481 -37.41 5.97 -1.47
CA ALA A 481 -38.73 6.02 -0.85
C ALA A 481 -39.83 6.26 -1.90
N ALA A 482 -39.60 7.21 -2.83
CA ALA A 482 -40.52 7.50 -3.94
C ALA A 482 -40.65 6.33 -4.93
N TRP A 483 -39.54 5.67 -5.27
CA TRP A 483 -39.50 4.47 -6.11
C TRP A 483 -40.41 3.37 -5.55
N HIS A 484 -40.28 3.09 -4.26
CA HIS A 484 -41.07 2.05 -3.61
C HIS A 484 -42.57 2.42 -3.51
N GLU A 485 -42.92 3.71 -3.43
CA GLU A 485 -44.32 4.17 -3.52
C GLU A 485 -44.91 4.08 -4.94
N ALA A 486 -44.07 4.25 -5.97
CA ALA A 486 -44.47 4.27 -7.37
C ALA A 486 -44.74 2.88 -7.99
N GLY A 487 -44.20 1.81 -7.41
CA GLY A 487 -44.41 0.43 -7.87
C GLY A 487 -44.00 0.24 -9.34
N THR A 488 -44.88 -0.26 -10.20
CA THR A 488 -44.57 -0.52 -11.63
C THR A 488 -44.26 0.73 -12.47
N LYS A 489 -44.53 1.94 -11.97
CA LYS A 489 -44.18 3.20 -12.67
C LYS A 489 -42.71 3.59 -12.54
N ALA A 490 -41.97 2.91 -11.65
CA ALA A 490 -40.56 3.14 -11.37
C ALA A 490 -39.59 2.79 -12.51
N GLY A 491 -40.02 1.97 -13.48
CA GLY A 491 -39.16 1.53 -14.58
C GLY A 491 -39.00 2.54 -15.74
N ASP A 492 -39.62 3.71 -15.67
CA ASP A 492 -39.54 4.73 -16.71
C ASP A 492 -38.46 5.77 -16.39
N ILE A 493 -37.64 6.16 -17.38
CA ILE A 493 -36.63 7.23 -17.25
C ILE A 493 -37.30 8.55 -16.84
N ALA A 494 -38.53 8.79 -17.33
CA ALA A 494 -39.31 9.97 -16.99
C ALA A 494 -39.71 10.05 -15.51
N PHE A 495 -39.75 8.91 -14.80
CA PHE A 495 -39.96 8.88 -13.36
C PHE A 495 -38.70 9.34 -12.60
N TRP A 496 -37.52 8.86 -12.99
CA TRP A 496 -36.27 9.18 -12.29
C TRP A 496 -35.77 10.60 -12.54
N GLN A 497 -36.06 11.19 -13.71
CA GLN A 497 -35.62 12.54 -14.05
C GLN A 497 -35.87 13.59 -12.94
N PRO A 498 -37.08 13.77 -12.37
CA PRO A 498 -37.30 14.73 -11.29
C PRO A 498 -36.67 14.34 -9.94
N HIS A 499 -36.32 13.07 -9.72
CA HIS A 499 -35.78 12.57 -8.45
C HIS A 499 -34.25 12.51 -8.42
N VAL A 500 -33.63 12.55 -9.59
CA VAL A 500 -32.17 12.41 -9.80
C VAL A 500 -31.57 13.70 -10.40
N ALA A 501 -32.40 14.65 -10.85
CA ALA A 501 -31.95 15.95 -11.38
C ALA A 501 -31.05 16.71 -10.39
N ASP A 502 -31.33 16.62 -9.10
CA ASP A 502 -30.59 17.32 -8.05
C ASP A 502 -29.34 16.54 -7.57
N PHE A 503 -28.94 15.45 -8.25
CA PHE A 503 -27.73 14.74 -7.89
C PHE A 503 -26.50 15.49 -8.40
N GLU A 504 -25.70 15.99 -7.47
CA GLU A 504 -24.44 16.71 -7.73
C GLU A 504 -23.20 15.83 -7.54
N SER A 505 -23.36 14.60 -7.02
CA SER A 505 -22.26 13.69 -6.70
C SER A 505 -22.46 12.29 -7.28
N PRO A 506 -21.38 11.62 -7.78
CA PRO A 506 -21.39 10.20 -8.17
C PRO A 506 -21.94 9.27 -7.08
N LYS A 507 -21.66 9.58 -5.81
CA LYS A 507 -22.03 8.73 -4.66
C LYS A 507 -23.55 8.60 -4.50
N ALA A 508 -24.32 9.64 -4.83
CA ALA A 508 -25.78 9.59 -4.80
C ALA A 508 -26.32 8.54 -5.79
N TYR A 509 -25.77 8.53 -7.01
CA TYR A 509 -26.13 7.53 -8.04
C TYR A 509 -25.81 6.11 -7.57
N ILE A 510 -24.61 5.89 -7.03
CA ILE A 510 -24.17 4.56 -6.58
C ILE A 510 -25.07 4.01 -5.48
N LEU A 511 -25.47 4.83 -4.50
CA LEU A 511 -26.36 4.41 -3.42
C LEU A 511 -27.72 3.95 -3.96
N VAL A 512 -28.31 4.70 -4.90
CA VAL A 512 -29.58 4.31 -5.54
C VAL A 512 -29.39 3.06 -6.40
N LEU A 513 -28.36 3.02 -7.25
CA LEU A 513 -28.10 1.92 -8.17
C LEU A 513 -27.86 0.59 -7.45
N ASN A 514 -27.03 0.58 -6.42
CA ASN A 514 -26.78 -0.61 -5.62
C ASN A 514 -28.06 -1.10 -4.94
N ALA A 515 -28.87 -0.20 -4.37
CA ALA A 515 -30.15 -0.57 -3.76
C ALA A 515 -31.14 -1.15 -4.79
N LEU A 516 -31.17 -0.64 -6.03
CA LEU A 516 -32.03 -1.16 -7.11
C LEU A 516 -31.54 -2.52 -7.64
N ILE A 517 -30.22 -2.69 -7.84
CA ILE A 517 -29.60 -3.95 -8.27
C ILE A 517 -29.84 -5.04 -7.22
N ASP A 518 -29.67 -4.73 -5.93
CA ASP A 518 -29.97 -5.65 -4.81
C ASP A 518 -31.43 -6.13 -4.82
N GLN A 519 -32.37 -5.26 -5.21
CA GLN A 519 -33.79 -5.57 -5.36
C GLN A 519 -34.14 -6.24 -6.71
N LYS A 520 -33.15 -6.46 -7.57
CA LYS A 520 -33.29 -7.02 -8.93
C LYS A 520 -34.17 -6.20 -9.88
N ASP A 521 -34.26 -4.88 -9.68
CA ASP A 521 -34.96 -3.97 -10.59
C ASP A 521 -33.99 -3.42 -11.66
N PHE A 522 -33.63 -4.28 -12.61
CA PHE A 522 -32.66 -3.97 -13.67
C PHE A 522 -33.10 -2.86 -14.62
N VAL A 523 -34.42 -2.62 -14.76
CA VAL A 523 -34.95 -1.60 -15.66
C VAL A 523 -34.79 -0.22 -15.04
N ALA A 524 -35.16 -0.06 -13.77
CA ALA A 524 -34.97 1.19 -13.05
C ALA A 524 -33.48 1.56 -12.92
N SER A 525 -32.63 0.58 -12.58
CA SER A 525 -31.19 0.83 -12.44
C SER A 525 -30.53 1.21 -13.77
N MET A 526 -30.97 0.61 -14.89
CA MET A 526 -30.53 1.03 -16.22
C MET A 526 -30.91 2.49 -16.50
N GLY A 527 -32.14 2.90 -16.16
CA GLY A 527 -32.58 4.29 -16.34
C GLY A 527 -31.72 5.30 -15.57
N VAL A 528 -31.36 4.96 -14.32
CA VAL A 528 -30.49 5.80 -13.48
C VAL A 528 -29.04 5.83 -14.00
N LEU A 529 -28.50 4.70 -14.49
CA LEU A 529 -27.17 4.66 -15.13
C LEU A 529 -27.10 5.58 -16.36
N MET A 530 -28.13 5.55 -17.22
CA MET A 530 -28.14 6.39 -18.42
C MET A 530 -28.29 7.87 -18.08
N HIS A 531 -29.06 8.21 -17.05
CA HIS A 531 -29.15 9.58 -16.56
C HIS A 531 -27.79 10.09 -16.07
N TRP A 532 -27.05 9.28 -15.29
CA TRP A 532 -25.70 9.64 -14.86
C TRP A 532 -24.77 9.86 -16.06
N LEU A 533 -24.76 8.92 -17.02
CA LEU A 533 -23.95 9.05 -18.23
C LEU A 533 -24.28 10.33 -19.01
N SER A 534 -25.56 10.71 -19.13
CA SER A 534 -25.97 11.93 -19.83
C SER A 534 -25.52 13.23 -19.14
N ARG A 535 -25.14 13.16 -17.85
CA ARG A 535 -24.61 14.28 -17.07
C ARG A 535 -23.10 14.13 -16.79
N SER A 536 -22.37 13.39 -17.62
CA SER A 536 -20.93 13.14 -17.43
C SER A 536 -20.07 14.40 -17.34
N ASP A 537 -20.52 15.50 -17.93
CA ASP A 537 -19.82 16.80 -17.92
C ASP A 537 -20.02 17.56 -16.59
N GLU A 538 -21.10 17.26 -15.87
CA GLU A 538 -21.46 17.90 -14.59
C GLU A 538 -21.11 16.99 -13.40
N VAL A 539 -21.26 15.67 -13.56
CA VAL A 539 -21.00 14.65 -12.55
C VAL A 539 -20.04 13.63 -13.11
N ALA A 540 -18.81 13.63 -12.60
CA ALA A 540 -17.74 12.75 -13.07
C ALA A 540 -18.15 11.26 -13.05
N LEU A 541 -17.80 10.52 -14.11
CA LEU A 541 -17.99 9.06 -14.16
C LEU A 541 -16.92 8.30 -13.35
N HIS A 542 -15.82 9.00 -13.06
CA HIS A 542 -14.63 8.47 -12.41
C HIS A 542 -14.26 9.39 -11.23
N GLN A 543 -14.37 8.88 -10.01
CA GLN A 543 -13.77 9.44 -8.79
C GLN A 543 -13.23 8.26 -7.99
N GLY A 544 -11.92 8.20 -7.71
CA GLY A 544 -11.27 6.97 -7.22
C GLY A 544 -11.16 5.89 -8.31
N GLU A 545 -11.23 4.62 -7.96
CA GLU A 545 -11.15 3.52 -8.94
C GLU A 545 -12.55 3.17 -9.52
N ASP A 546 -12.80 3.57 -10.76
CA ASP A 546 -13.79 2.96 -11.67
C ASP A 546 -15.26 2.87 -11.19
N LEU A 547 -15.76 3.84 -10.41
CA LEU A 547 -17.09 3.79 -9.79
C LEU A 547 -18.27 3.52 -10.76
N PHE A 548 -18.41 4.29 -11.84
CA PHE A 548 -19.48 4.05 -12.84
C PHE A 548 -19.30 2.70 -13.53
N TYR A 549 -18.06 2.39 -13.92
CA TYR A 549 -17.72 1.20 -14.71
C TYR A 549 -17.94 -0.09 -13.92
N ALA A 550 -17.62 -0.08 -12.63
CA ALA A 550 -17.84 -1.19 -11.71
C ALA A 550 -19.33 -1.49 -11.56
N VAL A 551 -20.17 -0.46 -11.35
CA VAL A 551 -21.62 -0.62 -11.21
C VAL A 551 -22.27 -1.07 -12.53
N ALA A 552 -21.87 -0.48 -13.66
CA ALA A 552 -22.37 -0.87 -14.99
C ALA A 552 -22.00 -2.32 -15.35
N THR A 553 -20.75 -2.72 -15.07
CA THR A 553 -20.28 -4.10 -15.29
C THR A 553 -20.97 -5.08 -14.34
N GLY A 554 -21.15 -4.69 -13.06
CA GLY A 554 -21.89 -5.47 -12.06
C GLY A 554 -23.35 -5.69 -12.46
N TRP A 555 -24.02 -4.64 -12.95
CA TRP A 555 -25.38 -4.72 -13.50
C TRP A 555 -25.47 -5.75 -14.64
N LEU A 556 -24.54 -5.67 -15.61
CA LEU A 556 -24.50 -6.60 -16.74
C LEU A 556 -24.21 -8.04 -16.28
N ASN A 557 -23.30 -8.21 -15.32
CA ASN A 557 -22.96 -9.53 -14.78
C ASN A 557 -24.10 -10.19 -14.03
N GLU A 558 -24.82 -9.45 -13.18
CA GLU A 558 -26.00 -9.94 -12.45
C GLU A 558 -27.16 -10.25 -13.40
N LEU A 559 -27.36 -9.44 -14.45
CA LEU A 559 -28.36 -9.72 -15.49
C LEU A 559 -28.04 -11.00 -16.29
N LEU A 560 -26.75 -11.22 -16.58
CA LEU A 560 -26.28 -12.38 -17.34
C LEU A 560 -25.99 -13.62 -16.46
N ALA A 561 -26.18 -13.54 -15.15
CA ALA A 561 -25.91 -14.64 -14.23
C ALA A 561 -26.93 -15.77 -14.44
N VAL A 562 -26.43 -16.98 -14.72
CA VAL A 562 -27.26 -18.19 -14.78
C VAL A 562 -27.59 -18.61 -13.34
N PRO A 563 -28.87 -18.80 -12.95
CA PRO A 563 -29.19 -19.28 -11.61
C PRO A 563 -28.54 -20.65 -11.40
N ASP A 564 -27.68 -20.72 -10.38
CA ASP A 564 -26.93 -21.92 -10.02
C ASP A 564 -27.91 -23.04 -9.68
N SER A 565 -28.10 -24.01 -10.58
CA SER A 565 -28.83 -25.24 -10.31
C SER A 565 -27.95 -26.17 -9.45
N GLY A 566 -27.59 -25.72 -8.26
CA GLY A 566 -26.69 -26.40 -7.33
C GLY A 566 -27.38 -27.05 -6.11
N ASP A 567 -28.61 -26.65 -5.78
CA ASP A 567 -29.36 -27.34 -4.73
C ASP A 567 -30.07 -28.57 -5.33
N PRO A 568 -29.74 -29.82 -4.91
CA PRO A 568 -30.59 -30.96 -5.21
C PRO A 568 -31.99 -30.66 -4.66
N PRO A 569 -33.07 -30.84 -5.44
CA PRO A 569 -34.42 -30.56 -4.96
C PRO A 569 -34.63 -31.32 -3.65
N PRO A 570 -35.07 -30.66 -2.56
CA PRO A 570 -35.31 -31.33 -1.30
C PRO A 570 -36.26 -32.50 -1.56
N SER A 571 -35.88 -33.67 -1.07
CA SER A 571 -36.56 -34.96 -1.31
C SER A 571 -37.94 -35.05 -0.65
N ASP A 572 -38.45 -33.96 -0.08
CA ASP A 572 -39.73 -33.90 0.61
C ASP A 572 -40.62 -32.75 0.09
N PRO A 573 -41.69 -33.05 -0.67
CA PRO A 573 -42.62 -32.05 -1.18
C PRO A 573 -43.48 -31.35 -0.10
N ALA A 574 -43.33 -31.71 1.18
CA ALA A 574 -44.08 -31.13 2.30
C ALA A 574 -43.38 -29.97 3.04
N ALA A 575 -42.11 -29.65 2.76
CA ALA A 575 -41.36 -28.61 3.47
C ALA A 575 -41.39 -27.22 2.80
N ARG A 576 -42.38 -26.92 1.94
CA ARG A 576 -42.56 -25.59 1.36
C ARG A 576 -43.17 -24.65 2.42
N PRO A 577 -42.53 -23.52 2.79
CA PRO A 577 -43.21 -22.51 3.59
C PRO A 577 -44.40 -21.93 2.78
N PRO A 578 -45.54 -21.62 3.40
CA PRO A 578 -46.68 -21.08 2.70
C PRO A 578 -46.35 -19.68 2.16
N ALA A 579 -46.27 -19.57 0.84
CA ALA A 579 -46.20 -18.28 0.15
C ALA A 579 -47.39 -17.41 0.57
N GLY A 580 -47.09 -16.25 1.14
CA GLY A 580 -48.06 -15.19 1.34
C GLY A 580 -48.69 -14.80 0.01
N LYS A 581 -50.02 -14.80 -0.04
CA LYS A 581 -50.79 -14.43 -1.22
C LYS A 581 -50.61 -12.94 -1.53
N SER A 582 -49.78 -12.62 -2.52
CA SER A 582 -49.96 -11.43 -3.35
C SER A 582 -50.46 -11.88 -4.73
N ASP A 583 -51.76 -11.75 -4.94
CA ASP A 583 -52.40 -12.02 -6.22
C ASP A 583 -52.11 -10.85 -7.19
N ALA A 584 -50.98 -10.89 -7.94
CA ALA A 584 -50.80 -10.20 -9.23
C ALA A 584 -49.42 -10.47 -9.86
N ALA A 585 -49.22 -11.61 -10.52
CA ALA A 585 -48.29 -11.79 -11.65
C ALA A 585 -48.57 -13.13 -12.35
N GLY A 586 -48.64 -13.12 -13.67
CA GLY A 586 -48.86 -14.30 -14.51
C GLY A 586 -47.70 -15.31 -14.46
N PRO A 587 -47.82 -16.44 -15.18
CA PRO A 587 -46.81 -17.50 -15.15
C PRO A 587 -45.47 -16.98 -15.67
N ALA A 588 -44.40 -17.23 -14.92
CA ALA A 588 -43.03 -16.87 -15.27
C ALA A 588 -42.60 -17.61 -16.56
N GLU A 589 -42.49 -16.86 -17.65
CA GLU A 589 -41.71 -17.22 -18.84
C GLU A 589 -40.23 -16.94 -18.55
N ALA A 590 -39.36 -17.97 -18.65
CA ALA A 590 -37.90 -17.82 -18.79
C ALA A 590 -37.54 -17.73 -20.29
N PRO A 591 -36.27 -17.59 -20.73
CA PRO A 591 -35.20 -16.58 -20.52
C PRO A 591 -35.11 -15.59 -21.71
N ALA A 592 -36.18 -15.40 -22.50
CA ALA A 592 -36.17 -14.58 -23.72
C ALA A 592 -36.08 -13.06 -23.47
N ASN A 593 -36.26 -12.59 -22.24
CA ASN A 593 -36.34 -11.17 -21.89
C ASN A 593 -34.95 -10.52 -21.69
N ASP A 594 -33.94 -11.30 -21.31
CA ASP A 594 -32.64 -10.75 -20.85
C ASP A 594 -31.82 -10.15 -22.00
N TRP A 595 -31.82 -10.78 -23.18
CA TRP A 595 -31.11 -10.27 -24.36
C TRP A 595 -31.67 -8.94 -24.88
N THR A 596 -33.00 -8.77 -24.85
CA THR A 596 -33.61 -7.50 -25.28
C THR A 596 -33.26 -6.34 -24.36
N LEU A 597 -33.03 -6.62 -23.07
CA LEU A 597 -32.59 -5.61 -22.10
C LEU A 597 -31.11 -5.26 -22.29
N VAL A 598 -30.26 -6.25 -22.58
CA VAL A 598 -28.84 -6.04 -22.93
C VAL A 598 -28.71 -5.17 -24.19
N GLN A 599 -29.51 -5.44 -25.23
CA GLN A 599 -29.50 -4.59 -26.44
C GLN A 599 -29.91 -3.15 -26.14
N LYS A 600 -30.99 -2.96 -25.38
CA LYS A 600 -31.43 -1.62 -24.97
C LYS A 600 -30.38 -0.90 -24.14
N PHE A 601 -29.69 -1.60 -23.25
CA PHE A 601 -28.63 -1.04 -22.43
C PHE A 601 -27.50 -0.45 -23.29
N PHE A 602 -26.98 -1.22 -24.26
CA PHE A 602 -25.94 -0.71 -25.16
C PHE A 602 -26.43 0.38 -26.12
N ASP A 603 -27.68 0.29 -26.60
CA ASP A 603 -28.28 1.34 -27.44
C ASP A 603 -28.39 2.67 -26.69
N PHE A 604 -28.73 2.62 -25.39
CA PHE A 604 -28.74 3.80 -24.55
C PHE A 604 -27.34 4.27 -24.17
N LEU A 605 -26.37 3.37 -23.93
CA LEU A 605 -24.97 3.77 -23.71
C LEU A 605 -24.44 4.55 -24.92
N GLU A 606 -24.65 4.03 -26.13
CA GLU A 606 -24.23 4.70 -27.38
C GLU A 606 -24.88 6.08 -27.53
N ALA A 607 -26.19 6.19 -27.24
CA ALA A 607 -26.92 7.44 -27.38
C ALA A 607 -26.55 8.50 -26.32
N ASN A 608 -26.12 8.09 -25.12
CA ASN A 608 -25.84 9.00 -24.01
C ASN A 608 -24.34 9.26 -23.78
N ALA A 609 -23.43 8.45 -24.33
CA ALA A 609 -21.99 8.59 -24.10
C ALA A 609 -21.37 9.86 -24.71
N GLY A 610 -22.03 10.48 -25.70
CA GLY A 610 -21.53 11.69 -26.36
C GLY A 610 -20.08 11.49 -26.84
N GLU A 611 -19.17 12.35 -26.38
CA GLU A 611 -17.76 12.26 -26.75
C GLU A 611 -17.04 11.04 -26.16
N TYR A 612 -17.48 10.48 -25.01
CA TYR A 612 -16.84 9.31 -24.39
C TYR A 612 -16.84 8.07 -25.29
N TRP A 613 -17.74 8.02 -26.29
CA TRP A 613 -17.80 6.95 -27.27
C TRP A 613 -16.58 6.90 -28.21
N ASP A 614 -15.94 8.06 -28.41
CA ASP A 614 -14.82 8.25 -29.33
C ASP A 614 -13.46 8.37 -28.59
N VAL A 615 -12.41 7.84 -29.23
CA VAL A 615 -11.03 7.99 -28.76
C VAL A 615 -10.63 9.47 -28.76
N PRO A 616 -10.14 10.02 -27.63
CA PRO A 616 -9.74 11.41 -27.53
C PRO A 616 -8.43 11.71 -28.26
N ASP A 617 -8.24 12.98 -28.67
CA ASP A 617 -6.98 13.51 -29.19
C ASP A 617 -6.11 14.07 -28.05
N PHE A 618 -4.78 14.12 -28.24
CA PHE A 618 -3.84 14.69 -27.26
C PHE A 618 -3.75 16.21 -27.43
N GLU A 619 -4.22 16.96 -26.44
CA GLU A 619 -4.35 18.42 -26.46
C GLU A 619 -3.66 19.03 -25.23
N LEU A 620 -2.55 19.73 -25.44
CA LEU A 620 -1.99 20.63 -24.42
C LEU A 620 -2.56 22.02 -24.70
N SER A 621 -3.16 22.67 -23.70
CA SER A 621 -3.99 23.86 -23.91
C SER A 621 -3.23 24.97 -24.68
N THR A 622 -3.47 25.09 -25.98
CA THR A 622 -3.03 26.23 -26.80
C THR A 622 -4.00 27.40 -26.69
N ALA A 623 -4.57 27.65 -25.51
CA ALA A 623 -5.60 28.68 -25.34
C ALA A 623 -5.04 30.11 -25.17
N PHE A 624 -3.73 30.29 -24.92
CA PHE A 624 -3.14 31.62 -24.71
C PHE A 624 -2.05 32.04 -25.70
N SER A 625 -1.58 31.15 -26.58
CA SER A 625 -0.50 31.49 -27.54
C SER A 625 -0.99 32.24 -28.79
N GLU A 626 -2.30 32.22 -29.11
CA GLU A 626 -2.83 32.91 -30.30
C GLU A 626 -3.06 34.41 -30.11
N LEU A 627 -3.01 34.93 -28.88
CA LEU A 627 -3.11 36.37 -28.58
C LEU A 627 -1.78 37.13 -28.64
N SER A 628 -0.63 36.44 -28.80
CA SER A 628 0.69 37.07 -28.80
C SER A 628 1.38 37.17 -30.18
N THR A 629 0.70 36.85 -31.29
CA THR A 629 1.28 36.93 -32.65
C THR A 629 0.50 37.83 -33.59
N SER A 630 0.24 39.07 -33.18
CA SER A 630 -0.11 40.15 -34.13
C SER A 630 0.42 41.51 -33.68
N ARG A 631 1.74 41.70 -33.77
CA ARG A 631 2.34 43.03 -33.94
C ARG A 631 3.09 43.08 -35.27
N PRO A 632 2.65 43.89 -36.24
CA PRO A 632 3.47 44.24 -37.39
C PRO A 632 4.64 45.14 -36.92
N SER A 633 5.79 44.92 -37.53
CA SER A 633 7.04 45.68 -37.44
C SER A 633 6.85 47.21 -37.35
N ALA A 634 7.47 47.84 -36.35
CA ALA A 634 7.61 49.29 -36.24
C ALA A 634 8.87 49.78 -36.97
N ASP A 635 8.69 50.74 -37.86
CA ASP A 635 9.73 51.56 -38.49
C ASP A 635 9.49 53.03 -38.08
N GLU A 636 10.57 53.66 -37.60
CA GLU A 636 10.94 55.08 -37.47
C GLU A 636 9.88 56.21 -37.26
N GLY A 637 10.13 57.06 -36.23
CA GLY A 637 9.92 58.52 -36.35
C GLY A 637 9.22 59.26 -35.19
N ASP A 638 10.03 59.87 -34.30
CA ASP A 638 9.70 60.94 -33.32
C ASP A 638 9.53 62.33 -34.02
N PRO A 639 9.21 63.47 -33.38
CA PRO A 639 8.21 63.85 -32.34
C PRO A 639 7.38 65.12 -32.73
N GLU A 640 6.36 65.52 -31.94
CA GLU A 640 6.06 66.91 -31.45
C GLU A 640 4.57 67.19 -31.07
N TYR A 641 4.38 67.61 -29.80
CA TYR A 641 3.38 68.52 -29.15
C TYR A 641 1.86 68.44 -29.48
N ARG A 642 1.00 68.05 -28.50
CA ARG A 642 0.15 68.92 -27.59
C ARG A 642 -0.87 69.81 -28.36
N GLU A 643 -2.19 69.79 -28.15
CA GLU A 643 -3.04 69.80 -26.94
C GLU A 643 -4.51 69.50 -27.32
N GLU A 644 -5.27 68.90 -26.38
CA GLU A 644 -6.69 69.13 -25.96
C GLU A 644 -7.80 69.23 -27.05
N GLU A 645 -8.96 68.56 -27.04
CA GLU A 645 -9.87 68.10 -25.98
C GLU A 645 -10.98 67.20 -26.59
N GLN A 646 -11.43 66.20 -25.82
CA GLN A 646 -12.80 65.62 -25.72
C GLN A 646 -13.46 64.90 -26.92
N GLU A 647 -13.48 63.56 -26.86
CA GLU A 647 -14.62 62.73 -27.27
C GLU A 647 -14.84 61.60 -26.23
N GLU A 648 -16.10 61.30 -25.94
CA GLU A 648 -16.61 60.41 -24.89
C GLU A 648 -16.48 58.91 -25.26
N GLU A 649 -15.92 58.08 -24.36
CA GLU A 649 -16.03 56.61 -24.40
C GLU A 649 -16.66 56.07 -23.10
N ALA A 650 -17.52 55.06 -23.26
CA ALA A 650 -18.26 54.36 -22.21
C ALA A 650 -17.35 53.38 -21.43
N PRO A 651 -17.69 53.02 -20.17
CA PRO A 651 -16.74 52.42 -19.24
C PRO A 651 -16.61 50.91 -19.41
N ASP A 652 -15.40 50.45 -19.67
CA ASP A 652 -14.94 49.09 -19.36
C ASP A 652 -14.61 49.04 -17.86
N GLY A 653 -15.31 48.19 -17.12
CA GLY A 653 -15.21 48.13 -15.67
C GLY A 653 -15.23 46.70 -15.21
N GLN A 654 -14.08 46.01 -15.29
CA GLN A 654 -13.82 44.82 -14.48
C GLN A 654 -12.36 44.39 -14.32
N GLU A 655 -11.37 45.21 -14.70
CA GLU A 655 -9.95 44.97 -14.34
C GLU A 655 -9.33 46.06 -13.44
N GLU A 656 -9.99 47.21 -13.21
CA GLU A 656 -9.47 48.27 -12.31
C GLU A 656 -10.05 48.28 -10.88
N LEU A 657 -10.96 47.35 -10.51
CA LEU A 657 -11.63 47.40 -9.19
C LEU A 657 -10.73 46.97 -8.02
N TYR A 658 -9.66 46.21 -8.27
CA TYR A 658 -8.75 45.72 -7.21
C TYR A 658 -7.36 46.38 -7.19
N ALA A 659 -6.96 47.10 -8.25
CA ALA A 659 -5.68 47.81 -8.28
C ALA A 659 -5.65 49.03 -7.33
N ALA A 660 -6.78 49.74 -7.20
CA ALA A 660 -6.86 50.99 -6.44
C ALA A 660 -6.74 50.82 -4.91
N ALA A 661 -6.86 49.61 -4.36
CA ALA A 661 -6.69 49.37 -2.93
C ALA A 661 -5.21 49.25 -2.50
N TYR A 662 -4.30 48.97 -3.44
CA TYR A 662 -2.90 48.66 -3.15
C TYR A 662 -1.89 49.65 -3.74
N ASP A 663 -2.29 50.51 -4.67
CA ASP A 663 -1.37 51.46 -5.36
C ASP A 663 -0.72 52.52 -4.45
N ASN A 664 -1.19 52.72 -3.21
CA ASN A 664 -0.60 53.66 -2.25
C ASN A 664 -0.20 53.02 -0.91
N MET A 665 -0.20 51.69 -0.81
CA MET A 665 0.42 51.02 0.34
C MET A 665 1.89 50.74 0.03
N VAL A 666 2.76 51.63 0.47
CA VAL A 666 4.16 51.26 0.69
C VAL A 666 4.17 50.31 1.88
N TYR A 667 4.36 49.01 1.63
CA TYR A 667 4.68 48.06 2.68
C TYR A 667 5.92 48.59 3.42
N ARG A 668 5.73 48.97 4.68
CA ARG A 668 6.81 49.38 5.56
C ARG A 668 7.08 48.19 6.45
N ASP A 669 8.17 47.49 6.12
CA ASP A 669 8.73 46.43 6.93
C ASP A 669 8.77 46.85 8.41
N SER A 670 8.00 46.14 9.24
CA SER A 670 7.94 46.36 10.69
C SER A 670 8.89 45.45 11.46
N THR A 671 9.67 44.64 10.77
CA THR A 671 10.66 43.70 11.29
C THR A 671 11.97 44.00 10.58
N ASP A 672 12.64 45.08 11.00
CA ASP A 672 13.99 45.50 10.54
C ASP A 672 15.04 44.45 10.96
N ASP A 673 14.94 43.22 10.43
CA ASP A 673 15.83 42.09 10.66
C ASP A 673 16.71 41.75 9.44
N GLY A 674 16.49 42.44 8.31
CA GLY A 674 17.36 42.36 7.13
C GLY A 674 17.27 41.02 6.40
N ILE A 675 16.19 40.25 6.58
CA ILE A 675 15.92 39.02 5.85
C ILE A 675 14.78 39.28 4.86
N ASP A 676 15.13 39.43 3.58
CA ASP A 676 14.14 39.30 2.51
C ASP A 676 13.63 37.86 2.55
N SER A 677 12.37 37.69 2.95
CA SER A 677 11.70 36.39 2.92
C SER A 677 11.52 35.98 1.45
N GLU A 678 12.34 35.04 0.97
CA GLU A 678 12.01 34.27 -0.23
C GLU A 678 10.72 33.49 0.07
N LEU A 679 9.60 34.02 -0.41
CA LEU A 679 8.38 33.24 -0.58
C LEU A 679 8.74 32.01 -1.41
N LEU A 680 8.61 30.82 -0.82
CA LEU A 680 8.52 29.55 -1.55
C LEU A 680 7.41 29.69 -2.61
N GLY A 681 7.76 30.03 -3.85
CA GLY A 681 6.78 30.03 -4.95
C GLY A 681 7.00 30.96 -6.15
N GLU A 682 8.02 31.83 -6.25
CA GLU A 682 8.17 32.70 -7.44
C GLU A 682 8.91 32.04 -8.64
N GLY A 683 8.76 30.72 -8.80
CA GLY A 683 9.31 29.98 -9.96
C GLY A 683 8.32 29.03 -10.63
N LEU A 684 7.09 28.90 -10.13
CA LEU A 684 6.08 28.03 -10.74
C LEU A 684 5.42 28.78 -11.90
N SER A 685 5.61 28.27 -13.11
CA SER A 685 4.91 28.78 -14.29
C SER A 685 3.58 28.04 -14.41
N ASP A 686 2.51 28.69 -14.88
CA ASP A 686 1.21 28.03 -15.14
C ASP A 686 1.32 26.81 -16.10
N SER A 687 2.44 26.68 -16.84
CA SER A 687 2.75 25.49 -17.66
C SER A 687 3.02 24.22 -16.86
N ASP A 688 3.20 24.31 -15.54
CA ASP A 688 3.61 23.20 -14.68
C ASP A 688 2.50 22.15 -14.45
N PHE A 689 1.23 22.48 -14.72
CA PHE A 689 0.06 21.61 -14.51
C PHE A 689 -0.65 21.15 -15.81
N GLU A 690 -0.25 21.65 -17.00
CA GLU A 690 -0.92 21.34 -18.27
C GLU A 690 -0.95 19.84 -18.57
N LEU A 691 0.18 19.14 -18.33
CA LEU A 691 0.26 17.70 -18.54
C LEU A 691 -0.60 16.92 -17.52
N ASP A 692 -0.74 17.43 -16.30
CA ASP A 692 -1.53 16.78 -15.24
C ASP A 692 -3.04 16.87 -15.52
N GLU A 693 -3.50 18.00 -16.05
CA GLU A 693 -4.89 18.20 -16.49
C GLU A 693 -5.24 17.32 -17.70
N GLU A 694 -4.40 17.36 -18.73
CA GLU A 694 -4.61 16.54 -19.92
C GLU A 694 -4.51 15.04 -19.60
N ALA A 695 -3.62 14.66 -18.68
CA ALA A 695 -3.53 13.29 -18.20
C ALA A 695 -4.84 12.82 -17.54
N ARG A 696 -5.47 13.66 -16.71
CA ARG A 696 -6.75 13.34 -16.07
C ARG A 696 -7.86 13.17 -17.12
N ARG A 697 -8.01 14.12 -18.05
CA ARG A 697 -9.02 14.04 -19.14
C ARG A 697 -8.89 12.77 -19.97
N LEU A 698 -7.68 12.45 -20.42
CA LEU A 698 -7.44 11.25 -21.23
C LEU A 698 -7.69 9.97 -20.44
N THR A 699 -7.37 9.96 -19.15
CA THR A 699 -7.59 8.79 -18.29
C THR A 699 -9.05 8.42 -18.20
N ASP A 700 -9.92 9.40 -17.94
CA ASP A 700 -11.36 9.16 -17.78
C ASP A 700 -11.98 8.62 -19.08
N ARG A 701 -11.57 9.19 -20.22
CA ARG A 701 -11.99 8.75 -21.56
C ARG A 701 -11.51 7.34 -21.90
N LEU A 702 -10.26 7.02 -21.59
CA LEU A 702 -9.70 5.68 -21.84
C LEU A 702 -10.33 4.63 -20.93
N ALA A 703 -10.63 4.96 -19.67
CA ALA A 703 -11.32 4.07 -18.74
C ALA A 703 -12.71 3.67 -19.25
N PHE A 704 -13.48 4.62 -19.81
CA PHE A 704 -14.77 4.34 -20.45
C PHE A 704 -14.64 3.33 -21.59
N LEU A 705 -13.67 3.54 -22.50
CA LEU A 705 -13.45 2.64 -23.64
C LEU A 705 -13.02 1.23 -23.21
N VAL A 706 -12.20 1.14 -22.16
CA VAL A 706 -11.80 -0.15 -21.55
C VAL A 706 -13.01 -0.87 -20.96
N ALA A 707 -13.84 -0.17 -20.18
CA ALA A 707 -15.04 -0.74 -19.58
C ALA A 707 -16.04 -1.22 -20.64
N LEU A 708 -16.26 -0.41 -21.69
CA LEU A 708 -17.13 -0.76 -22.82
C LEU A 708 -16.65 -2.03 -23.54
N ALA A 709 -15.35 -2.11 -23.85
CA ALA A 709 -14.77 -3.29 -24.48
C ALA A 709 -14.89 -4.55 -23.60
N ARG A 710 -14.70 -4.43 -22.27
CA ARG A 710 -14.92 -5.53 -21.31
C ARG A 710 -16.38 -5.98 -21.28
N MET A 711 -17.34 -5.06 -21.27
CA MET A 711 -18.77 -5.37 -21.31
C MET A 711 -19.18 -6.05 -22.63
N TRP A 712 -18.67 -5.60 -23.77
CA TRP A 712 -18.88 -6.27 -25.06
C TRP A 712 -18.30 -7.68 -25.09
N LYS A 713 -17.08 -7.87 -24.56
CA LYS A 713 -16.46 -9.20 -24.39
C LYS A 713 -17.37 -10.11 -23.56
N ARG A 714 -17.81 -9.66 -22.38
CA ARG A 714 -18.69 -10.42 -21.49
C ARG A 714 -20.01 -10.81 -22.16
N THR A 715 -20.58 -9.89 -22.93
CA THR A 715 -21.81 -10.13 -23.70
C THR A 715 -21.59 -11.17 -24.80
N ALA A 716 -20.48 -11.07 -25.55
CA ALA A 716 -20.11 -12.05 -26.57
C ALA A 716 -19.97 -13.45 -25.98
N LEU A 717 -19.38 -13.56 -24.78
CA LEU A 717 -19.26 -14.80 -24.03
C LEU A 717 -20.60 -15.40 -23.62
N ALA A 718 -21.53 -14.58 -23.12
CA ALA A 718 -22.88 -15.04 -22.78
C ALA A 718 -23.63 -15.56 -24.01
N VAL A 719 -23.53 -14.86 -25.15
CA VAL A 719 -24.12 -15.32 -26.44
C VAL A 719 -23.53 -16.66 -26.88
N LEU A 720 -22.23 -16.84 -26.74
CA LEU A 720 -21.53 -18.10 -27.05
C LEU A 720 -21.99 -19.25 -26.15
N GLY A 721 -22.23 -19.01 -24.86
CA GLY A 721 -22.75 -20.01 -23.91
C GLY A 721 -24.22 -20.38 -24.15
N VAL A 722 -25.08 -19.38 -24.42
CA VAL A 722 -26.53 -19.56 -24.64
C VAL A 722 -26.86 -20.18 -26.00
N SER A 723 -25.97 -20.04 -27.00
CA SER A 723 -26.13 -20.66 -28.33
C SER A 723 -26.20 -22.19 -28.31
N ARG A 724 -25.94 -22.85 -27.16
CA ARG A 724 -26.25 -24.29 -26.94
C ARG A 724 -27.75 -24.58 -26.73
N GLN A 725 -28.59 -23.59 -26.42
CA GLN A 725 -30.00 -23.83 -25.99
C GLN A 725 -31.09 -23.05 -26.73
N LEU A 726 -30.80 -21.93 -27.41
CA LEU A 726 -31.84 -21.13 -28.08
C LEU A 726 -31.55 -20.90 -29.57
N ALA A 727 -32.08 -21.78 -30.41
CA ALA A 727 -32.20 -21.55 -31.85
C ALA A 727 -33.47 -20.70 -32.12
N GLY A 728 -33.33 -19.40 -32.38
CA GLY A 728 -34.52 -18.58 -32.69
C GLY A 728 -34.30 -17.19 -33.27
N GLN A 729 -33.43 -16.36 -32.71
CA GLN A 729 -33.15 -14.99 -33.21
C GLN A 729 -31.67 -14.68 -33.00
N SER A 730 -30.91 -14.59 -34.09
CA SER A 730 -29.47 -14.41 -33.99
C SER A 730 -29.09 -12.94 -33.72
N PRO A 731 -28.30 -12.63 -32.67
CA PRO A 731 -27.85 -11.27 -32.37
C PRO A 731 -26.74 -10.70 -33.29
N HIS A 732 -26.46 -11.34 -34.43
CA HIS A 732 -25.27 -11.08 -35.25
C HIS A 732 -25.12 -9.63 -35.75
N ASP A 733 -26.21 -8.96 -36.12
CA ASP A 733 -26.14 -7.61 -36.70
C ASP A 733 -25.59 -6.56 -35.72
N ARG A 734 -25.98 -6.62 -34.44
CA ARG A 734 -25.48 -5.70 -33.40
C ARG A 734 -24.04 -5.99 -33.00
N LEU A 735 -23.69 -7.28 -32.90
CA LEU A 735 -22.30 -7.69 -32.62
C LEU A 735 -21.34 -7.23 -33.73
N ALA A 736 -21.81 -7.17 -34.99
CA ALA A 736 -21.04 -6.61 -36.11
C ALA A 736 -20.78 -5.11 -35.95
N THR A 737 -21.81 -4.33 -35.57
CA THR A 737 -21.63 -2.89 -35.31
C THR A 737 -20.61 -2.60 -34.21
N TRP A 738 -20.62 -3.39 -33.13
CA TRP A 738 -19.64 -3.23 -32.05
C TRP A 738 -18.21 -3.59 -32.50
N LEU A 739 -18.07 -4.59 -33.37
CA LEU A 739 -16.77 -4.96 -33.94
C LEU A 739 -16.22 -3.83 -34.82
N ASP A 740 -17.05 -3.24 -35.69
CA ASP A 740 -16.65 -2.10 -36.53
C ASP A 740 -16.16 -0.92 -35.68
N GLN A 741 -16.85 -0.62 -34.57
CA GLN A 741 -16.44 0.43 -33.64
C GLN A 741 -15.09 0.12 -32.96
N LEU A 742 -14.87 -1.12 -32.50
CA LEU A 742 -13.60 -1.53 -31.90
C LEU A 742 -12.43 -1.41 -32.88
N VAL A 743 -12.63 -1.77 -34.15
CA VAL A 743 -11.60 -1.65 -35.20
C VAL A 743 -11.25 -0.18 -35.43
N GLN A 744 -12.26 0.71 -35.49
CA GLN A 744 -12.04 2.15 -35.59
C GLN A 744 -11.29 2.70 -34.36
N ASN A 745 -11.71 2.34 -33.15
CA ASN A 745 -11.08 2.78 -31.91
C ASN A 745 -9.62 2.33 -31.83
N ARG A 746 -9.29 1.09 -32.20
CA ARG A 746 -7.90 0.59 -32.28
C ARG A 746 -7.03 1.46 -33.18
N SER A 747 -7.54 1.88 -34.34
CA SER A 747 -6.78 2.75 -35.25
C SER A 747 -6.48 4.13 -34.65
N ARG A 748 -7.46 4.74 -33.96
CA ARG A 748 -7.29 6.05 -33.31
C ARG A 748 -6.41 5.99 -32.06
N LEU A 749 -6.48 4.91 -31.28
CA LEU A 749 -5.61 4.69 -30.11
C LEU A 749 -4.12 4.64 -30.50
N VAL A 750 -3.79 4.10 -31.68
CA VAL A 750 -2.42 4.13 -32.20
C VAL A 750 -1.97 5.55 -32.53
N THR A 751 -2.86 6.38 -33.08
CA THR A 751 -2.60 7.80 -33.34
C THR A 751 -2.34 8.55 -32.04
N LEU A 752 -3.21 8.36 -31.03
CA LEU A 752 -3.06 8.95 -29.70
C LEU A 752 -1.74 8.53 -29.04
N LEU A 753 -1.41 7.24 -29.08
CA LEU A 753 -0.17 6.71 -28.52
C LEU A 753 1.07 7.38 -29.15
N ASN A 754 1.07 7.58 -30.46
CA ASN A 754 2.17 8.25 -31.16
C ASN A 754 2.27 9.74 -30.78
N ALA A 755 1.14 10.43 -30.59
CA ALA A 755 1.12 11.83 -30.16
C ALA A 755 1.74 12.01 -28.77
N ILE A 756 1.32 11.19 -27.80
CA ILE A 756 1.87 11.20 -26.43
C ILE A 756 3.35 10.80 -26.43
N ALA A 757 3.72 9.74 -27.17
CA ALA A 757 5.11 9.29 -27.24
C ALA A 757 6.05 10.38 -27.77
N GLY A 758 5.59 11.18 -28.74
CA GLY A 758 6.31 12.29 -29.35
C GLY A 758 6.52 13.51 -28.45
N HIS A 759 5.74 13.67 -27.37
CA HIS A 759 5.86 14.81 -26.46
C HIS A 759 7.19 14.79 -25.68
N GLN A 760 7.94 15.89 -25.64
CA GLN A 760 9.21 15.96 -24.91
C GLN A 760 9.02 16.63 -23.55
N VAL A 761 9.36 15.90 -22.48
CA VAL A 761 9.41 16.45 -21.13
C VAL A 761 10.67 17.33 -21.01
N PRO A 762 10.56 18.60 -20.58
CA PRO A 762 11.70 19.49 -20.38
C PRO A 762 12.76 18.87 -19.47
N LEU A 763 14.05 19.07 -19.75
CA LEU A 763 15.13 18.61 -18.87
C LEU A 763 15.07 19.36 -17.51
N PRO A 764 15.40 18.71 -16.39
CA PRO A 764 15.37 19.35 -15.08
C PRO A 764 16.38 20.51 -15.02
N GLY A 765 16.02 21.56 -14.28
CA GLY A 765 16.98 22.60 -13.88
C GLY A 765 17.92 22.12 -12.77
N ASP A 766 18.75 23.03 -12.26
CA ASP A 766 19.94 22.67 -11.50
C ASP A 766 19.71 22.23 -10.03
N ASN A 767 18.46 22.31 -9.53
CA ASN A 767 18.05 21.99 -8.15
C ASN A 767 17.49 20.56 -8.00
N GLU A 768 17.68 19.93 -6.83
CA GLU A 768 17.15 18.61 -6.48
C GLU A 768 15.62 18.55 -6.58
N VAL A 769 14.91 19.63 -6.21
CA VAL A 769 13.46 19.75 -6.37
C VAL A 769 13.04 19.61 -7.84
N LEU A 770 13.79 20.25 -8.76
CA LEU A 770 13.53 20.19 -10.20
C LEU A 770 13.82 18.80 -10.79
N GLN A 771 14.74 18.02 -10.17
CA GLN A 771 14.95 16.62 -10.54
C GLN A 771 13.77 15.73 -10.13
N MET A 772 13.17 15.98 -8.96
CA MET A 772 11.96 15.27 -8.52
C MET A 772 10.76 15.62 -9.41
N GLU A 773 10.60 16.88 -9.81
CA GLU A 773 9.56 17.31 -10.74
C GLU A 773 9.71 16.67 -12.13
N TYR A 774 10.95 16.55 -12.62
CA TYR A 774 11.22 15.84 -13.86
C TYR A 774 10.81 14.36 -13.78
N ASP A 775 11.13 13.68 -12.68
CA ASP A 775 10.69 12.30 -12.42
C ASP A 775 9.16 12.23 -12.41
N ARG A 776 8.48 13.14 -11.70
CA ARG A 776 7.00 13.23 -11.66
C ARG A 776 6.40 13.35 -13.08
N ARG A 777 6.83 14.35 -13.87
CA ARG A 777 6.32 14.57 -15.25
C ARG A 777 6.57 13.36 -16.14
N ARG A 778 7.73 12.72 -15.99
CA ARG A 778 8.06 11.51 -16.74
C ARG A 778 7.17 10.34 -16.35
N LEU A 779 6.91 10.16 -15.06
CA LEU A 779 6.01 9.13 -14.54
C LEU A 779 4.58 9.30 -15.08
N ILE A 780 4.06 10.53 -15.13
CA ILE A 780 2.72 10.82 -15.69
C ILE A 780 2.66 10.45 -17.17
N LYS A 781 3.67 10.87 -17.96
CA LYS A 781 3.75 10.51 -19.38
C LYS A 781 3.80 8.99 -19.57
N ASP A 782 4.65 8.29 -18.81
CA ASP A 782 4.82 6.84 -18.91
C ASP A 782 3.53 6.10 -18.48
N ALA A 783 2.82 6.60 -17.47
CA ALA A 783 1.52 6.07 -17.04
C ALA A 783 0.43 6.25 -18.11
N LEU A 784 0.38 7.41 -18.79
CA LEU A 784 -0.54 7.64 -19.90
C LEU A 784 -0.29 6.71 -21.08
N LEU A 785 0.98 6.53 -21.46
CA LEU A 785 1.36 5.60 -22.52
C LEU A 785 0.89 4.18 -22.19
N GLU A 786 1.07 3.75 -20.94
CA GLU A 786 0.62 2.44 -20.48
C GLU A 786 -0.91 2.30 -20.53
N ARG A 787 -1.67 3.33 -20.11
CA ARG A 787 -3.14 3.35 -20.18
C ARG A 787 -3.66 3.20 -21.61
N VAL A 788 -3.06 3.88 -22.58
CA VAL A 788 -3.41 3.74 -24.01
C VAL A 788 -3.10 2.33 -24.54
N VAL A 789 -1.96 1.76 -24.13
CA VAL A 789 -1.58 0.38 -24.49
C VAL A 789 -2.61 -0.61 -23.94
N ILE A 790 -3.03 -0.46 -22.68
CA ILE A 790 -4.07 -1.29 -22.06
C ILE A 790 -5.40 -1.18 -22.82
N ALA A 791 -5.85 0.04 -23.15
CA ALA A 791 -7.08 0.25 -23.92
C ALA A 791 -7.05 -0.44 -25.29
N TYR A 792 -5.92 -0.38 -25.99
CA TYR A 792 -5.74 -1.08 -27.26
C TYR A 792 -5.81 -2.60 -27.09
N MET A 793 -5.12 -3.13 -26.07
CA MET A 793 -5.06 -4.57 -25.81
C MET A 793 -6.45 -5.13 -25.47
N VAL A 794 -7.18 -4.49 -24.55
CA VAL A 794 -8.54 -4.90 -24.17
C VAL A 794 -9.50 -4.81 -25.37
N SER A 795 -9.37 -3.79 -26.22
CA SER A 795 -10.16 -3.67 -27.45
C SER A 795 -9.90 -4.82 -28.43
N THR A 796 -8.63 -5.25 -28.54
CA THR A 796 -8.22 -6.39 -29.38
C THR A 796 -8.79 -7.71 -28.86
N GLU A 797 -8.78 -7.92 -27.55
CA GLU A 797 -9.41 -9.09 -26.93
C GLU A 797 -10.92 -9.11 -27.16
N ALA A 798 -11.61 -7.98 -26.93
CA ALA A 798 -13.05 -7.88 -27.15
C ALA A 798 -13.43 -8.21 -28.60
N ALA A 799 -12.65 -7.71 -29.56
CA ALA A 799 -12.81 -8.04 -30.98
C ALA A 799 -12.66 -9.55 -31.23
N GLN A 800 -11.67 -10.21 -30.62
CA GLN A 800 -11.48 -11.66 -30.73
C GLN A 800 -12.72 -12.46 -30.29
N PHE A 801 -13.32 -12.10 -29.15
CA PHE A 801 -14.50 -12.79 -28.63
C PHE A 801 -15.77 -12.49 -29.45
N LEU A 802 -15.94 -11.28 -29.98
CA LEU A 802 -17.03 -10.95 -30.90
C LEU A 802 -16.95 -11.74 -32.21
N ILE A 803 -15.74 -11.88 -32.78
CA ILE A 803 -15.51 -12.71 -33.97
C ILE A 803 -15.78 -14.18 -33.63
N ALA A 804 -15.34 -14.67 -32.47
CA ALA A 804 -15.62 -16.04 -32.02
C ALA A 804 -17.13 -16.30 -31.95
N ALA A 805 -17.93 -15.32 -31.50
CA ALA A 805 -19.41 -15.36 -31.45
C ALA A 805 -20.12 -15.38 -32.81
N GLY A 806 -19.37 -15.36 -33.92
CA GLY A 806 -19.90 -15.60 -35.27
C GLY A 806 -20.07 -14.35 -36.12
N VAL A 807 -19.53 -13.22 -35.70
CA VAL A 807 -19.45 -12.00 -36.52
C VAL A 807 -18.40 -12.19 -37.62
N GLN A 808 -18.77 -11.89 -38.86
CA GLN A 808 -17.83 -11.80 -39.99
C GLN A 808 -17.60 -10.32 -40.29
N ASP A 809 -16.34 -9.91 -40.38
CA ASP A 809 -15.94 -8.58 -40.83
C ASP A 809 -14.88 -8.73 -41.93
N ASP A 810 -15.12 -8.06 -43.05
CA ASP A 810 -14.23 -8.03 -44.21
C ASP A 810 -12.97 -7.17 -43.98
N ALA A 811 -13.02 -6.19 -43.06
CA ALA A 811 -11.88 -5.33 -42.72
C ALA A 811 -10.77 -6.08 -41.96
N LEU A 812 -11.11 -7.19 -41.30
CA LEU A 812 -10.18 -8.05 -40.56
C LEU A 812 -9.62 -9.20 -41.42
N GLN A 813 -9.84 -9.17 -42.74
CA GLN A 813 -9.19 -10.10 -43.67
C GLN A 813 -7.65 -9.97 -43.67
N ASP A 814 -7.13 -8.81 -43.25
CA ASP A 814 -5.69 -8.52 -43.19
C ASP A 814 -5.04 -8.83 -41.82
N GLU A 815 -5.80 -9.29 -40.81
CA GLU A 815 -5.28 -9.69 -39.49
C GLU A 815 -5.40 -11.23 -39.28
N PRO A 816 -4.46 -12.05 -39.82
CA PRO A 816 -4.55 -13.51 -39.75
C PRO A 816 -4.49 -14.06 -38.32
N GLU A 817 -3.67 -13.47 -37.44
CA GLU A 817 -3.53 -13.89 -36.04
C GLU A 817 -4.88 -13.85 -35.30
N LEU A 818 -5.60 -12.73 -35.42
CA LEU A 818 -6.90 -12.53 -34.77
C LEU A 818 -7.96 -13.52 -35.26
N ARG A 819 -7.97 -13.82 -36.57
CA ARG A 819 -8.90 -14.79 -37.16
C ARG A 819 -8.66 -16.21 -36.66
N GLN A 820 -7.39 -16.64 -36.64
CA GLN A 820 -7.01 -17.98 -36.21
C GLN A 820 -7.32 -18.19 -34.73
N THR A 821 -7.02 -17.21 -33.88
CA THR A 821 -7.26 -17.30 -32.43
C THR A 821 -8.75 -17.21 -32.10
N SER A 822 -9.53 -16.41 -32.82
CA SER A 822 -11.00 -16.42 -32.71
C SER A 822 -11.59 -17.77 -33.12
N GLY A 823 -11.06 -18.38 -34.18
CA GLY A 823 -11.42 -19.74 -34.61
C GLY A 823 -11.10 -20.79 -33.55
N LEU A 824 -9.94 -20.68 -32.89
CA LEU A 824 -9.55 -21.55 -31.78
C LEU A 824 -10.50 -21.42 -30.59
N VAL A 825 -10.83 -20.19 -30.16
CA VAL A 825 -11.80 -19.94 -29.07
C VAL A 825 -13.15 -20.57 -29.40
N ARG A 826 -13.65 -20.36 -30.63
CA ARG A 826 -14.92 -20.95 -31.09
C ARG A 826 -14.89 -22.48 -31.05
N ALA A 827 -13.82 -23.10 -31.54
CA ALA A 827 -13.66 -24.55 -31.53
C ALA A 827 -13.56 -25.11 -30.10
N ALA A 828 -12.84 -24.40 -29.21
CA ALA A 828 -12.72 -24.76 -27.81
C ALA A 828 -14.08 -24.75 -27.09
N LEU A 829 -14.89 -23.72 -27.30
CA LEU A 829 -16.24 -23.61 -26.74
C LEU A 829 -17.21 -24.66 -27.29
N ALA A 830 -17.04 -25.06 -28.55
CA ALA A 830 -17.81 -26.14 -29.17
C ALA A 830 -17.36 -27.55 -28.72
N GLY A 831 -16.21 -27.67 -28.06
CA GLY A 831 -15.58 -28.96 -27.73
C GLY A 831 -15.04 -29.71 -28.96
N ASP A 832 -14.80 -29.01 -30.09
CA ASP A 832 -14.30 -29.61 -31.34
C ASP A 832 -12.77 -29.57 -31.37
N ILE A 833 -12.15 -30.61 -30.81
CA ILE A 833 -10.69 -30.75 -30.73
C ILE A 833 -10.02 -30.76 -32.12
N PRO A 834 -10.50 -31.51 -33.14
CA PRO A 834 -9.94 -31.45 -34.49
C PRO A 834 -9.94 -30.05 -35.11
N ALA A 835 -11.04 -29.30 -34.98
CA ALA A 835 -11.11 -27.92 -35.48
C ALA A 835 -10.15 -27.01 -34.71
N ALA A 836 -10.04 -27.18 -33.39
CA ALA A 836 -9.10 -26.43 -32.56
C ALA A 836 -7.64 -26.66 -32.99
N LEU A 837 -7.25 -27.92 -33.22
CA LEU A 837 -5.91 -28.28 -33.70
C LEU A 837 -5.60 -27.68 -35.08
N GLN A 838 -6.57 -27.67 -36.00
CA GLN A 838 -6.39 -27.05 -37.31
C GLN A 838 -6.11 -25.54 -37.20
N GLN A 839 -6.85 -24.83 -36.34
CA GLN A 839 -6.65 -23.40 -36.12
C GLN A 839 -5.33 -23.12 -35.38
N TYR A 840 -4.97 -23.95 -34.40
CA TYR A 840 -3.69 -23.86 -33.70
C TYR A 840 -2.49 -24.03 -34.65
N GLN A 841 -2.51 -25.00 -35.57
CA GLN A 841 -1.44 -25.19 -36.54
C GLN A 841 -1.28 -23.99 -37.48
N ALA A 842 -2.40 -23.39 -37.90
CA ALA A 842 -2.38 -22.17 -38.72
C ALA A 842 -1.79 -20.99 -37.93
N PHE A 843 -2.20 -20.82 -36.67
CA PHE A 843 -1.65 -19.83 -35.76
C PHE A 843 -0.14 -19.98 -35.55
N LEU A 844 0.33 -21.21 -35.28
CA LEU A 844 1.74 -21.49 -35.04
C LEU A 844 2.61 -21.15 -36.25
N HIS A 845 2.13 -21.48 -37.46
CA HIS A 845 2.84 -21.20 -38.71
C HIS A 845 3.08 -19.70 -38.97
N ASP A 846 2.15 -18.84 -38.55
CA ASP A 846 2.28 -17.39 -38.71
C ASP A 846 3.01 -16.74 -37.54
N PHE A 847 2.78 -17.22 -36.32
CA PHE A 847 3.49 -16.80 -35.11
C PHE A 847 5.00 -16.97 -35.24
N GLU A 848 5.45 -18.07 -35.85
CA GLU A 848 6.87 -18.36 -36.11
C GLU A 848 7.59 -17.25 -36.87
N LYS A 849 6.90 -16.34 -37.57
CA LYS A 849 7.50 -15.25 -38.38
C LYS A 849 7.60 -13.92 -37.64
N LEU A 850 7.00 -13.79 -36.46
CA LEU A 850 6.77 -12.50 -35.79
C LEU A 850 7.63 -12.32 -34.52
N PRO A 851 8.01 -11.07 -34.16
CA PRO A 851 8.75 -10.81 -32.92
C PRO A 851 7.85 -10.91 -31.69
N ILE A 852 8.44 -11.34 -30.56
CA ILE A 852 7.79 -11.41 -29.24
C ILE A 852 8.49 -10.54 -28.18
N LEU A 853 9.71 -10.05 -28.45
CA LEU A 853 10.43 -9.15 -27.56
C LEU A 853 10.15 -7.69 -27.94
N TYR A 854 9.90 -6.82 -26.98
CA TYR A 854 9.76 -5.38 -27.19
C TYR A 854 10.66 -4.59 -26.24
N VAL A 855 10.96 -3.34 -26.59
CA VAL A 855 11.61 -2.38 -25.68
C VAL A 855 10.51 -1.52 -25.07
N PRO A 856 10.41 -1.38 -23.73
CA PRO A 856 9.43 -0.51 -23.10
C PRO A 856 9.50 0.94 -23.61
N LEU A 857 8.36 1.62 -23.65
CA LEU A 857 8.29 3.01 -24.13
C LEU A 857 9.10 3.96 -23.27
N SER A 858 9.15 3.71 -21.95
CA SER A 858 10.01 4.44 -21.02
C SER A 858 11.50 4.37 -21.37
N LYS A 859 11.94 3.26 -21.99
CA LYS A 859 13.32 3.02 -22.48
C LYS A 859 13.52 3.39 -23.95
N GLY A 860 12.59 4.13 -24.56
CA GLY A 860 12.68 4.58 -25.95
C GLY A 860 12.22 3.56 -26.99
N GLY A 861 11.37 2.61 -26.60
CA GLY A 861 10.73 1.68 -27.54
C GLY A 861 9.83 2.37 -28.57
N HIS A 862 9.58 1.69 -29.70
CA HIS A 862 8.62 2.17 -30.69
C HIS A 862 7.18 1.81 -30.28
N ALA A 863 6.30 2.81 -30.21
CA ALA A 863 4.88 2.70 -29.82
C ALA A 863 4.13 1.57 -30.53
N GLN A 864 4.10 1.60 -31.86
CA GLN A 864 3.35 0.62 -32.68
C GLN A 864 3.86 -0.82 -32.50
N LEU A 865 5.18 -1.00 -32.46
CA LEU A 865 5.78 -2.33 -32.25
C LEU A 865 5.47 -2.86 -30.85
N THR A 866 5.57 -2.00 -29.84
CA THR A 866 5.28 -2.35 -28.44
C THR A 866 3.85 -2.86 -28.28
N VAL A 867 2.87 -2.12 -28.80
CA VAL A 867 1.45 -2.50 -28.75
C VAL A 867 1.19 -3.80 -29.50
N ALA A 868 1.72 -3.96 -30.70
CA ALA A 868 1.52 -5.16 -31.50
C ALA A 868 2.11 -6.40 -30.82
N ILE A 869 3.29 -6.28 -30.22
CA ILE A 869 3.97 -7.38 -29.52
C ILE A 869 3.24 -7.74 -28.22
N ARG A 870 2.84 -6.75 -27.41
CA ARG A 870 2.09 -7.00 -26.17
C ARG A 870 0.71 -7.59 -26.42
N SER A 871 0.03 -7.16 -27.48
CA SER A 871 -1.22 -7.77 -27.92
C SER A 871 -1.02 -9.23 -28.32
N ARG A 872 0.06 -9.54 -29.07
CA ARG A 872 0.42 -10.92 -29.42
C ARG A 872 0.74 -11.76 -28.18
N GLN A 873 1.53 -11.24 -27.23
CA GLN A 873 1.83 -11.94 -25.98
C GLN A 873 0.54 -12.29 -25.23
N ARG A 874 -0.41 -11.36 -25.17
CA ARG A 874 -1.72 -11.60 -24.54
C ARG A 874 -2.56 -12.66 -25.27
N THR A 875 -2.54 -12.66 -26.60
CA THR A 875 -3.13 -13.73 -27.42
C THR A 875 -2.49 -15.09 -27.12
N VAL A 876 -1.16 -15.16 -27.00
CA VAL A 876 -0.45 -16.41 -26.66
C VAL A 876 -0.86 -16.90 -25.27
N ARG A 877 -1.03 -16.01 -24.28
CA ARG A 877 -1.54 -16.38 -22.94
C ARG A 877 -2.91 -17.07 -23.02
N LEU A 878 -3.85 -16.49 -23.78
CA LEU A 878 -5.17 -17.08 -23.99
C LEU A 878 -5.07 -18.48 -24.64
N VAL A 879 -4.21 -18.65 -25.65
CA VAL A 879 -3.98 -19.96 -26.29
C VAL A 879 -3.41 -20.96 -25.28
N LEU A 880 -2.43 -20.56 -24.47
CA LEU A 880 -1.82 -21.39 -23.43
C LEU A 880 -2.80 -21.76 -22.29
N GLU A 881 -3.85 -20.97 -22.06
CA GLU A 881 -4.93 -21.33 -21.13
C GLU A 881 -5.93 -22.32 -21.75
N LEU A 882 -6.17 -22.22 -23.07
CA LEU A 882 -7.14 -23.06 -23.77
C LEU A 882 -6.61 -24.47 -24.09
N LEU A 883 -5.36 -24.59 -24.55
CA LEU A 883 -4.81 -25.89 -25.01
C LEU A 883 -4.83 -26.97 -23.90
N PRO A 884 -4.35 -26.72 -22.67
CA PRO A 884 -4.39 -27.72 -21.61
C PRO A 884 -5.81 -28.11 -21.19
N ARG A 885 -6.77 -27.17 -21.27
CA ARG A 885 -8.19 -27.43 -20.98
C ARG A 885 -8.82 -28.38 -21.98
N LEU A 886 -8.39 -28.32 -23.24
CA LEU A 886 -8.80 -29.27 -24.28
C LEU A 886 -8.06 -30.63 -24.18
N GLY A 887 -7.14 -30.78 -23.24
CA GLY A 887 -6.32 -31.99 -23.08
C GLY A 887 -5.14 -32.07 -24.06
N LEU A 888 -4.71 -30.94 -24.62
CA LEU A 888 -3.63 -30.82 -25.61
C LEU A 888 -2.31 -30.41 -24.93
N LEU A 889 -1.71 -31.34 -24.18
CA LEU A 889 -0.48 -31.06 -23.41
C LEU A 889 0.74 -30.93 -24.32
N LYS A 890 0.82 -31.78 -25.35
CA LYS A 890 1.90 -31.74 -26.34
C LYS A 890 1.98 -30.37 -27.03
N GLU A 891 0.84 -29.89 -27.53
CA GLU A 891 0.74 -28.61 -28.23
C GLU A 891 1.06 -27.44 -27.30
N THR A 892 0.68 -27.53 -26.02
CA THR A 892 1.06 -26.54 -25.02
C THR A 892 2.58 -26.46 -24.86
N CYS A 893 3.24 -27.62 -24.76
CA CYS A 893 4.70 -27.71 -24.69
C CYS A 893 5.38 -27.17 -25.96
N GLU A 894 4.85 -27.51 -27.14
CA GLU A 894 5.35 -27.01 -28.42
C GLU A 894 5.27 -25.49 -28.48
N LEU A 895 4.13 -24.88 -28.11
CA LEU A 895 3.97 -23.44 -28.13
C LEU A 895 4.98 -22.75 -27.20
N LEU A 896 5.17 -23.26 -25.98
CA LEU A 896 6.19 -22.77 -25.06
C LEU A 896 7.61 -22.91 -25.62
N GLN A 897 7.91 -23.98 -26.35
CA GLN A 897 9.19 -24.12 -27.04
C GLN A 897 9.35 -23.05 -28.12
N ARG A 898 8.34 -22.86 -28.97
CA ARG A 898 8.39 -21.87 -30.07
C ARG A 898 8.51 -20.45 -29.55
N CYS A 899 7.87 -20.13 -28.42
CA CYS A 899 8.05 -18.82 -27.77
C CYS A 899 9.52 -18.61 -27.34
N ALA A 900 10.14 -19.60 -26.67
CA ALA A 900 11.54 -19.51 -26.27
C ALA A 900 12.50 -19.40 -27.46
N GLU A 901 12.23 -20.13 -28.54
CA GLU A 901 13.01 -20.07 -29.78
C GLU A 901 12.88 -18.72 -30.48
N ALA A 902 11.66 -18.16 -30.54
CA ALA A 902 11.39 -16.86 -31.15
C ALA A 902 12.17 -15.74 -30.47
N GLU A 903 12.27 -15.75 -29.14
CA GLU A 903 13.07 -14.78 -28.38
C GLU A 903 14.58 -14.89 -28.70
N ARG A 904 15.11 -16.11 -28.79
CA ARG A 904 16.53 -16.34 -29.10
C ARG A 904 16.89 -15.96 -30.53
N GLN A 905 16.01 -16.26 -31.48
CA GLN A 905 16.25 -16.02 -32.90
C GLN A 905 16.04 -14.56 -33.31
N ARG A 906 15.29 -13.78 -32.52
CA ARG A 906 14.94 -12.38 -32.82
C ARG A 906 15.25 -11.44 -31.65
N PRO A 907 16.53 -11.28 -31.27
CA PRO A 907 16.89 -10.35 -30.21
C PRO A 907 16.57 -8.92 -30.63
N VAL A 908 15.80 -8.22 -29.79
CA VAL A 908 15.65 -6.77 -29.86
C VAL A 908 16.75 -6.17 -28.98
N GLY A 909 17.26 -4.98 -29.31
CA GLY A 909 18.46 -4.39 -28.71
C GLY A 909 18.47 -4.28 -27.17
N PRO A 910 19.53 -3.67 -26.59
CA PRO A 910 19.66 -3.57 -25.14
C PRO A 910 18.41 -2.92 -24.52
N GLY A 911 17.89 -3.53 -23.45
CA GLY A 911 16.67 -3.06 -22.77
C GLY A 911 15.38 -3.76 -23.21
N ALA A 912 15.44 -4.75 -24.10
CA ALA A 912 14.30 -5.60 -24.43
C ALA A 912 13.79 -6.39 -23.21
N VAL A 913 12.47 -6.55 -23.12
CA VAL A 913 11.77 -7.29 -22.06
C VAL A 913 11.26 -8.62 -22.62
N THR A 914 11.53 -9.70 -21.89
CA THR A 914 10.92 -11.01 -22.08
C THR A 914 9.75 -11.15 -21.13
N GLU A 915 8.65 -11.76 -21.61
CA GLU A 915 7.51 -12.16 -20.78
C GLU A 915 7.37 -13.69 -20.74
N TYR A 916 8.44 -14.41 -21.13
CA TYR A 916 8.42 -15.87 -21.22
C TYR A 916 8.12 -16.53 -19.87
N ASP A 917 8.53 -15.92 -18.77
CA ASP A 917 8.23 -16.39 -17.42
C ASP A 917 6.71 -16.43 -17.15
N GLN A 918 5.96 -15.41 -17.58
CA GLN A 918 4.51 -15.39 -17.45
C GLN A 918 3.85 -16.39 -18.38
N LEU A 919 4.33 -16.49 -19.63
CA LEU A 919 3.84 -17.49 -20.60
C LEU A 919 4.05 -18.92 -20.10
N PHE A 920 5.27 -19.23 -19.65
CA PHE A 920 5.62 -20.53 -19.07
C PHE A 920 4.74 -20.83 -17.85
N ARG A 921 4.56 -19.86 -16.94
CA ARG A 921 3.72 -20.03 -15.75
C ARG A 921 2.30 -20.43 -16.15
N ILE A 922 1.67 -19.69 -17.05
CA ILE A 922 0.30 -19.95 -17.52
C ILE A 922 0.17 -21.34 -18.16
N GLY A 923 1.05 -21.66 -19.12
CA GLY A 923 1.02 -22.94 -19.82
C GLY A 923 1.27 -24.12 -18.88
N TYR A 924 2.30 -24.03 -18.03
CA TYR A 924 2.64 -25.05 -17.05
C TYR A 924 1.52 -25.24 -16.01
N GLN A 925 0.98 -24.15 -15.45
CA GLN A 925 -0.15 -24.22 -14.53
C GLN A 925 -1.35 -24.91 -15.18
N GLY A 926 -1.67 -24.59 -16.44
CA GLY A 926 -2.73 -25.25 -17.20
C GLY A 926 -2.50 -26.76 -17.37
N MET A 927 -1.27 -27.18 -17.68
CA MET A 927 -0.91 -28.60 -17.79
C MET A 927 -1.06 -29.34 -16.46
N VAL A 928 -0.60 -28.74 -15.36
CA VAL A 928 -0.74 -29.31 -14.01
C VAL A 928 -2.22 -29.43 -13.60
N ARG A 929 -3.05 -28.40 -13.87
CA ARG A 929 -4.51 -28.48 -13.61
C ARG A 929 -5.17 -29.60 -14.41
N CYS A 930 -4.82 -29.75 -15.68
CA CYS A 930 -5.31 -30.85 -16.51
C CYS A 930 -4.94 -32.22 -15.93
N LEU A 931 -3.71 -32.37 -15.44
CA LEU A 931 -3.21 -33.59 -14.81
C LEU A 931 -3.95 -33.90 -13.49
N VAL A 932 -4.09 -32.91 -12.61
CA VAL A 932 -4.83 -33.03 -11.34
C VAL A 932 -6.29 -33.39 -11.59
N ALA A 933 -6.96 -32.71 -12.53
CA ALA A 933 -8.34 -33.03 -12.92
C ALA A 933 -8.47 -34.44 -13.52
N SER A 934 -7.53 -34.85 -14.36
CA SER A 934 -7.52 -36.19 -14.97
C SER A 934 -7.36 -37.30 -13.93
N SER A 935 -6.56 -37.08 -12.88
CA SER A 935 -6.35 -38.07 -11.81
C SER A 935 -7.64 -38.50 -11.10
N ALA A 936 -8.62 -37.61 -11.01
CA ALA A 936 -9.92 -37.90 -10.40
C ALA A 936 -10.71 -38.96 -11.19
N ALA A 937 -10.45 -39.08 -12.50
CA ALA A 937 -11.10 -40.02 -13.39
C ALA A 937 -10.41 -41.41 -13.45
N TRP A 938 -9.26 -41.61 -12.81
CA TRP A 938 -8.51 -42.87 -12.88
C TRP A 938 -9.07 -43.95 -11.93
N GLU A 939 -9.29 -45.16 -12.44
CA GLU A 939 -9.73 -46.29 -11.61
C GLU A 939 -8.62 -46.71 -10.62
N PRO A 940 -8.94 -46.94 -9.33
CA PRO A 940 -7.93 -47.37 -8.37
C PRO A 940 -7.45 -48.80 -8.73
N PRO A 941 -6.15 -49.10 -8.60
CA PRO A 941 -5.63 -50.43 -8.94
C PRO A 941 -6.36 -51.53 -8.15
N ALA A 942 -6.75 -52.60 -8.85
CA ALA A 942 -7.64 -53.62 -8.32
C ALA A 942 -7.01 -54.42 -7.16
N LYS A 943 -7.68 -54.35 -5.99
CA LYS A 943 -7.50 -55.07 -4.70
C LYS A 943 -6.63 -54.35 -3.66
N LYS A 944 -7.33 -53.77 -2.66
CA LYS A 944 -6.82 -53.05 -1.47
C LYS A 944 -6.04 -51.76 -1.80
N ALA A 945 -6.58 -50.92 -2.67
CA ALA A 945 -5.98 -49.61 -2.89
C ALA A 945 -6.18 -48.73 -1.65
N ASN A 946 -5.08 -48.30 -1.04
CA ASN A 946 -5.11 -47.21 -0.07
C ASN A 946 -5.44 -45.92 -0.86
N PRO A 947 -6.19 -44.94 -0.32
CA PRO A 947 -6.40 -43.66 -1.02
C PRO A 947 -5.09 -43.01 -1.46
N ASP A 948 -4.02 -43.24 -0.68
CA ASP A 948 -2.65 -42.79 -0.94
C ASP A 948 -2.09 -43.30 -2.28
N ASP A 949 -2.48 -44.50 -2.76
CA ASP A 949 -1.94 -45.08 -4.00
C ASP A 949 -2.29 -44.23 -5.25
N ARG A 950 -3.42 -43.52 -5.22
CA ARG A 950 -3.83 -42.61 -6.31
C ARG A 950 -3.06 -41.29 -6.28
N GLU A 951 -2.76 -40.80 -5.08
CA GLU A 951 -1.98 -39.58 -4.91
C GLU A 951 -0.50 -39.83 -5.24
N GLU A 952 0.03 -41.02 -4.91
CA GLU A 952 1.35 -41.47 -5.35
C GLU A 952 1.46 -41.52 -6.88
N GLU A 953 0.48 -42.12 -7.55
CA GLU A 953 0.43 -42.16 -9.03
C GLU A 953 0.34 -40.76 -9.66
N LEU A 954 -0.46 -39.85 -9.08
CA LEU A 954 -0.51 -38.44 -9.50
C LEU A 954 0.87 -37.77 -9.37
N ILE A 955 1.58 -38.01 -8.26
CA ILE A 955 2.90 -37.44 -8.02
C ILE A 955 3.92 -37.96 -9.03
N GLU A 956 3.90 -39.25 -9.39
CA GLU A 956 4.81 -39.82 -10.40
C GLU A 956 4.66 -39.10 -11.76
N TYR A 957 3.42 -38.95 -12.24
CA TYR A 957 3.16 -38.24 -13.50
C TYR A 957 3.48 -36.74 -13.40
N LEU A 958 3.21 -36.12 -12.26
CA LEU A 958 3.54 -34.72 -12.02
C LEU A 958 5.06 -34.49 -11.98
N GLN A 959 5.83 -35.40 -11.36
CA GLN A 959 7.29 -35.36 -11.36
C GLN A 959 7.83 -35.45 -12.78
N HIS A 960 7.34 -36.40 -13.58
CA HIS A 960 7.76 -36.55 -14.96
C HIS A 960 7.48 -35.29 -15.80
N LEU A 961 6.25 -34.76 -15.73
CA LEU A 961 5.89 -33.50 -16.39
C LEU A 961 6.77 -32.33 -15.94
N THR A 962 7.00 -32.21 -14.63
CA THR A 962 7.80 -31.12 -14.05
C THR A 962 9.25 -31.21 -14.51
N GLU A 963 9.84 -32.40 -14.54
CA GLU A 963 11.23 -32.60 -14.97
C GLU A 963 11.44 -32.19 -16.43
N MET A 964 10.54 -32.58 -17.33
CA MET A 964 10.59 -32.16 -18.75
C MET A 964 10.48 -30.63 -18.90
N MET A 965 9.51 -30.02 -18.21
CA MET A 965 9.29 -28.58 -18.29
C MET A 965 10.43 -27.79 -17.61
N MET A 966 11.08 -28.37 -16.59
CA MET A 966 12.21 -27.76 -15.89
C MET A 966 13.45 -27.68 -16.79
N VAL A 967 13.71 -28.66 -17.66
CA VAL A 967 14.81 -28.58 -18.64
C VAL A 967 14.65 -27.32 -19.51
N ARG A 968 13.45 -27.12 -20.05
CA ARG A 968 13.10 -25.98 -20.92
C ARG A 968 13.17 -24.65 -20.16
N TRP A 969 12.64 -24.64 -18.94
CA TRP A 969 12.72 -23.49 -18.04
C TRP A 969 14.17 -23.08 -17.76
N LEU A 970 15.02 -24.02 -17.38
CA LEU A 970 16.43 -23.76 -17.06
C LEU A 970 17.21 -23.26 -18.27
N ASP A 971 16.94 -23.82 -19.45
CA ASP A 971 17.56 -23.39 -20.69
C ASP A 971 17.20 -21.96 -21.08
N HIS A 972 15.96 -21.54 -20.84
CA HIS A 972 15.57 -20.14 -21.01
C HIS A 972 16.15 -19.25 -19.89
N SER A 973 16.00 -19.65 -18.63
CA SER A 973 16.42 -18.89 -17.45
C SER A 973 17.91 -18.50 -17.46
N ARG A 974 18.79 -19.37 -17.98
CA ARG A 974 20.23 -19.07 -18.16
C ARG A 974 20.51 -17.90 -19.09
N GLY A 975 19.61 -17.61 -20.02
CA GLY A 975 19.71 -16.48 -20.95
C GLY A 975 19.26 -15.15 -20.38
N VAL A 976 18.56 -15.16 -19.24
CA VAL A 976 17.95 -13.97 -18.62
C VAL A 976 18.72 -13.55 -17.38
N ARG A 977 18.94 -12.25 -17.21
CA ARG A 977 19.53 -11.66 -15.99
C ARG A 977 18.41 -11.23 -15.05
N LEU A 978 18.46 -11.70 -13.80
CA LEU A 978 17.47 -11.34 -12.77
C LEU A 978 17.86 -10.07 -12.01
N SER A 979 19.16 -9.86 -11.77
CA SER A 979 19.67 -8.69 -11.06
C SER A 979 20.92 -8.14 -11.73
N VAL A 980 21.13 -6.83 -11.64
CA VAL A 980 22.36 -6.17 -12.07
C VAL A 980 23.61 -6.75 -11.39
N LEU A 981 23.50 -7.23 -10.15
CA LEU A 981 24.63 -7.78 -9.39
C LEU A 981 25.19 -9.08 -9.98
N GLU A 982 24.44 -9.77 -10.86
CA GLU A 982 24.97 -10.92 -11.59
C GLU A 982 26.12 -10.54 -12.54
N ARG A 983 26.21 -9.26 -12.96
CA ARG A 983 27.37 -8.74 -13.72
C ARG A 983 28.67 -8.92 -12.94
N VAL A 984 28.61 -8.75 -11.63
CA VAL A 984 29.76 -8.80 -10.71
C VAL A 984 29.85 -10.12 -9.96
N ALA A 985 29.18 -11.18 -10.44
CA ALA A 985 29.41 -12.54 -9.97
C ALA A 985 30.89 -12.95 -10.08
N ASN A 986 31.59 -12.45 -11.10
CA ASN A 986 33.04 -12.65 -11.26
C ASN A 986 33.84 -11.80 -10.27
N GLU A 987 34.70 -12.47 -9.50
CA GLU A 987 35.61 -11.89 -8.51
C GLU A 987 36.48 -10.73 -9.02
N LYS A 988 36.87 -10.73 -10.30
CA LYS A 988 37.66 -9.63 -10.89
C LYS A 988 36.84 -8.36 -11.06
N GLN A 989 35.57 -8.47 -11.45
CA GLN A 989 34.69 -7.31 -11.61
C GLN A 989 34.24 -6.81 -10.24
N TRP A 990 33.92 -7.73 -9.32
CA TRP A 990 33.64 -7.41 -7.93
C TRP A 990 34.73 -6.55 -7.27
N LYS A 991 36.00 -6.97 -7.40
CA LYS A 991 37.14 -6.21 -6.87
C LYS A 991 37.24 -4.79 -7.40
N LYS A 992 36.81 -4.53 -8.65
CA LYS A 992 36.78 -3.17 -9.21
C LYS A 992 35.72 -2.30 -8.54
N VAL A 993 34.51 -2.84 -8.34
CA VAL A 993 33.43 -2.14 -7.61
C VAL A 993 33.85 -1.83 -6.18
N VAL A 994 34.41 -2.81 -5.47
CA VAL A 994 34.92 -2.62 -4.09
C VAL A 994 35.99 -1.53 -4.03
N GLN A 995 36.92 -1.50 -4.99
CA GLN A 995 37.95 -0.46 -5.06
C GLN A 995 37.36 0.92 -5.36
N PHE A 996 36.33 1.00 -6.20
CA PHE A 996 35.62 2.24 -6.48
C PHE A 996 34.93 2.77 -5.22
N ILE A 997 34.15 1.94 -4.54
CA ILE A 997 33.44 2.30 -3.30
C ILE A 997 34.43 2.73 -2.21
N LYS A 998 35.51 1.96 -1.97
CA LYS A 998 36.50 2.32 -0.95
C LYS A 998 37.23 3.63 -1.23
N ARG A 999 37.36 4.02 -2.50
CA ARG A 999 38.10 5.21 -2.92
C ARG A 999 37.22 6.46 -2.96
N TYR A 1000 35.98 6.33 -3.39
CA TYR A 1000 35.09 7.47 -3.68
C TYR A 1000 33.79 7.47 -2.87
N GLY A 1001 33.51 6.42 -2.09
CA GLY A 1001 32.25 6.30 -1.36
C GLY A 1001 32.12 7.29 -0.20
N GLN A 1002 33.23 7.66 0.45
CA GLN A 1002 33.21 8.68 1.50
C GLN A 1002 32.84 10.05 0.89
N GLY A 1003 31.78 10.67 1.41
CA GLY A 1003 31.25 11.95 0.93
C GLY A 1003 30.29 11.85 -0.27
N LEU A 1004 30.40 10.81 -1.11
CA LEU A 1004 29.47 10.58 -2.22
C LEU A 1004 28.20 9.83 -1.77
N PHE A 1005 28.39 8.71 -1.07
CA PHE A 1005 27.30 7.81 -0.68
C PHE A 1005 26.72 8.24 0.67
N SER A 1006 25.89 9.26 0.64
CA SER A 1006 25.11 9.74 1.79
C SER A 1006 23.66 9.21 1.75
N GLN A 1007 22.94 9.37 2.87
CA GLN A 1007 21.50 9.05 2.91
C GLN A 1007 20.69 9.91 1.91
N LEU A 1008 21.07 11.18 1.75
CA LEU A 1008 20.45 12.09 0.76
C LEU A 1008 20.69 11.61 -0.69
N PHE A 1009 21.92 11.12 -0.98
CA PHE A 1009 22.24 10.57 -2.30
C PHE A 1009 21.36 9.37 -2.65
N PHE A 1010 21.08 8.50 -1.68
CA PHE A 1010 20.24 7.31 -1.86
C PHE A 1010 18.74 7.56 -1.66
N ASN A 1011 18.28 8.81 -1.71
CA ASN A 1011 16.86 9.06 -1.87
C ASN A 1011 16.39 8.45 -3.21
N LEU A 1012 15.32 7.63 -3.17
CA LEU A 1012 14.85 6.89 -4.34
C LEU A 1012 14.52 7.79 -5.55
N GLY A 1013 13.93 8.97 -5.31
CA GLY A 1013 13.61 9.93 -6.37
C GLY A 1013 14.88 10.46 -7.05
N ASN A 1014 15.90 10.80 -6.26
CA ASN A 1014 17.21 11.22 -6.77
C ASN A 1014 17.88 10.12 -7.61
N LEU A 1015 17.89 8.88 -7.11
CA LEU A 1015 18.48 7.75 -7.84
C LEU A 1015 17.77 7.50 -9.19
N ARG A 1016 16.44 7.58 -9.24
CA ARG A 1016 15.65 7.43 -10.47
C ARG A 1016 15.93 8.56 -11.45
N ALA A 1017 15.95 9.81 -10.99
CA ALA A 1017 16.27 10.97 -11.81
C ALA A 1017 17.68 10.86 -12.44
N ILE A 1018 18.68 10.45 -11.67
CA ILE A 1018 20.06 10.23 -12.16
C ILE A 1018 20.10 9.16 -13.27
N LEU A 1019 19.38 8.04 -13.11
CA LEU A 1019 19.34 6.99 -14.13
C LEU A 1019 18.59 7.43 -15.40
N GLN A 1020 17.48 8.16 -15.25
CA GLN A 1020 16.68 8.65 -16.37
C GLN A 1020 17.45 9.70 -17.19
N MET A 1021 18.15 10.63 -16.53
CA MET A 1021 19.02 11.60 -17.20
C MET A 1021 20.27 10.95 -17.80
N GLY A 1022 20.73 9.86 -17.19
CA GLY A 1022 21.97 9.17 -17.51
C GLY A 1022 23.12 9.62 -16.62
N VAL A 1023 23.88 8.65 -16.11
CA VAL A 1023 24.95 8.88 -15.13
C VAL A 1023 26.13 9.69 -15.72
N GLU A 1024 26.48 9.48 -16.99
CA GLU A 1024 27.57 10.23 -17.64
C GLU A 1024 27.22 11.72 -17.86
N PRO A 1025 26.02 12.08 -18.36
CA PRO A 1025 25.52 13.46 -18.36
C PRO A 1025 25.50 14.08 -16.95
N TRP A 1026 24.98 13.35 -15.95
CA TRP A 1026 24.93 13.81 -14.56
C TRP A 1026 26.32 14.13 -13.99
N LEU A 1027 27.32 13.25 -14.20
CA LEU A 1027 28.70 13.52 -13.78
C LEU A 1027 29.31 14.73 -14.48
N SER A 1028 28.86 15.03 -15.71
CA SER A 1028 29.34 16.19 -16.46
C SER A 1028 28.78 17.49 -15.90
N SER A 1029 27.48 17.54 -15.60
CA SER A 1029 26.86 18.71 -14.96
C SER A 1029 27.40 18.95 -13.55
N LEU A 1030 27.65 17.87 -12.77
CA LEU A 1030 28.24 17.98 -11.43
C LEU A 1030 29.66 18.61 -11.47
N GLY A 1031 30.46 18.25 -12.47
CA GLY A 1031 31.83 18.76 -12.64
C GLY A 1031 31.92 20.22 -13.08
N GLU A 1032 30.85 20.78 -13.67
CA GLU A 1032 30.76 22.19 -14.06
C GLU A 1032 30.35 23.11 -12.88
N ARG A 1033 29.82 22.55 -11.79
CA ARG A 1033 29.22 23.28 -10.65
C ARG A 1033 30.11 23.44 -9.42
N ALA A 1034 31.12 22.59 -9.22
CA ALA A 1034 31.83 22.50 -7.94
C ALA A 1034 32.91 23.60 -7.76
N GLU A 1035 32.53 24.79 -7.28
CA GLU A 1035 33.46 25.72 -6.62
C GLU A 1035 33.57 25.46 -5.09
N ASP A 1036 32.52 24.94 -4.43
CA ASP A 1036 32.47 24.83 -2.95
C ASP A 1036 32.49 23.39 -2.36
N GLU A 1037 32.13 22.32 -3.09
CA GLU A 1037 32.19 20.93 -2.60
C GLU A 1037 33.18 20.04 -3.36
N ARG A 1038 34.33 19.74 -2.74
CA ARG A 1038 35.38 18.91 -3.34
C ARG A 1038 35.10 17.42 -3.16
N LEU A 1039 34.23 16.85 -3.99
CA LEU A 1039 34.11 15.40 -4.10
C LEU A 1039 35.38 14.80 -4.74
N PRO A 1040 36.06 13.83 -4.10
CA PRO A 1040 37.28 13.21 -4.65
C PRO A 1040 37.09 12.54 -6.02
N LEU A 1041 35.84 12.19 -6.36
CA LEU A 1041 35.48 11.63 -7.66
C LEU A 1041 35.63 12.66 -8.79
N LEU A 1042 35.34 13.94 -8.53
CA LEU A 1042 35.39 15.00 -9.55
C LEU A 1042 36.83 15.38 -9.96
N GLU A 1043 37.80 15.24 -9.05
CA GLU A 1043 39.23 15.52 -9.31
C GLU A 1043 39.88 14.55 -10.32
N VAL A 1044 39.25 13.39 -10.61
CA VAL A 1044 39.81 12.31 -11.45
C VAL A 1044 39.02 12.13 -12.77
N VAL A 1045 37.87 12.79 -12.92
CA VAL A 1045 36.88 12.58 -14.00
C VAL A 1045 37.02 13.58 -15.17
N HIS A 1046 38.18 14.23 -15.29
CA HIS A 1046 38.48 15.19 -16.35
C HIS A 1046 38.61 14.57 -17.76
N GLU A 1047 38.98 13.28 -17.87
CA GLU A 1047 39.08 12.57 -19.16
C GLU A 1047 37.80 11.78 -19.48
N LYS A 1048 37.35 11.82 -20.75
CA LYS A 1048 36.12 11.12 -21.19
C LYS A 1048 36.14 9.60 -20.92
N THR A 1049 37.32 8.97 -21.02
CA THR A 1049 37.49 7.53 -20.76
C THR A 1049 37.38 7.17 -19.28
N THR A 1050 37.91 7.99 -18.37
CA THR A 1050 37.76 7.77 -16.93
C THR A 1050 36.36 8.12 -16.45
N ARG A 1051 35.72 9.14 -17.04
CA ARG A 1051 34.32 9.50 -16.80
C ARG A 1051 33.37 8.35 -17.14
N ARG A 1052 33.49 7.78 -18.32
CA ARG A 1052 32.64 6.65 -18.74
C ARG A 1052 32.85 5.42 -17.84
N ALA A 1053 34.09 5.12 -17.48
CA ALA A 1053 34.37 4.01 -16.57
C ALA A 1053 33.79 4.24 -15.15
N ALA A 1054 33.83 5.48 -14.64
CA ALA A 1054 33.20 5.85 -13.39
C ALA A 1054 31.67 5.79 -13.47
N ALA A 1055 31.09 6.30 -14.57
CA ALA A 1055 29.66 6.22 -14.83
C ALA A 1055 29.16 4.76 -14.86
N ASP A 1056 29.90 3.86 -15.52
CA ASP A 1056 29.55 2.43 -15.56
C ASP A 1056 29.54 1.77 -14.17
N GLN A 1057 30.46 2.17 -13.26
CA GLN A 1057 30.46 1.66 -11.88
C GLN A 1057 29.33 2.26 -11.06
N LEU A 1058 29.11 3.57 -11.17
CA LEU A 1058 28.07 4.26 -10.43
C LEU A 1058 26.67 3.82 -10.87
N GLN A 1059 26.45 3.64 -12.17
CA GLN A 1059 25.21 3.06 -12.70
C GLN A 1059 24.93 1.68 -12.11
N LEU A 1060 25.92 0.80 -12.04
CA LEU A 1060 25.74 -0.53 -11.43
C LEU A 1060 25.38 -0.45 -9.94
N ILE A 1061 26.00 0.48 -9.20
CA ILE A 1061 25.71 0.67 -7.77
C ILE A 1061 24.30 1.23 -7.59
N ILE A 1062 23.91 2.24 -8.36
CA ILE A 1062 22.57 2.84 -8.29
C ILE A 1062 21.50 1.80 -8.66
N GLU A 1063 21.67 1.08 -9.78
CA GLU A 1063 20.77 0.00 -10.18
C GLU A 1063 20.66 -1.06 -9.07
N ALA A 1064 21.78 -1.46 -8.44
CA ALA A 1064 21.78 -2.47 -7.39
C ALA A 1064 21.02 -2.02 -6.12
N ILE A 1065 21.11 -0.74 -5.76
CA ILE A 1065 20.40 -0.18 -4.62
C ILE A 1065 18.91 0.01 -4.93
N ILE A 1066 18.56 0.47 -6.13
CA ILE A 1066 17.14 0.58 -6.55
C ILE A 1066 16.48 -0.80 -6.57
N GLU A 1067 17.15 -1.83 -7.10
CA GLU A 1067 16.65 -3.22 -7.11
C GLU A 1067 16.47 -3.81 -5.70
N ASN A 1068 17.17 -3.30 -4.68
CA ASN A 1068 17.22 -3.85 -3.32
C ASN A 1068 17.02 -2.75 -2.25
N TYR A 1069 16.05 -1.86 -2.47
CA TYR A 1069 15.89 -0.65 -1.64
C TYR A 1069 15.43 -0.98 -0.21
N THR A 1070 14.61 -2.01 -0.04
CA THR A 1070 14.18 -2.52 1.28
C THR A 1070 15.37 -3.00 2.11
N GLU A 1071 16.30 -3.73 1.51
CA GLU A 1071 17.53 -4.18 2.18
C GLU A 1071 18.49 -3.00 2.46
N TYR A 1072 18.50 -1.98 1.60
CA TYR A 1072 19.23 -0.74 1.87
C TYR A 1072 18.64 0.00 3.09
N ARG A 1073 17.32 0.06 3.24
CA ARG A 1073 16.67 0.65 4.42
C ARG A 1073 16.98 -0.12 5.71
N ASP A 1074 17.01 -1.46 5.66
CA ASP A 1074 17.49 -2.31 6.75
C ASP A 1074 18.95 -1.97 7.08
N TYR A 1075 19.85 -1.99 6.10
CA TYR A 1075 21.26 -1.61 6.29
C TYR A 1075 21.41 -0.23 6.93
N ASN A 1076 20.63 0.75 6.48
CA ASN A 1076 20.66 2.10 7.01
C ASN A 1076 20.16 2.19 8.45
N GLY A 1077 19.11 1.44 8.80
CA GLY A 1077 18.44 1.51 10.11
C GLY A 1077 19.03 0.61 11.20
N THR A 1078 19.56 -0.56 10.84
CA THR A 1078 19.98 -1.59 11.83
C THR A 1078 21.48 -1.63 12.05
N THR A 1079 22.27 -1.31 11.03
CA THR A 1079 23.73 -1.41 11.07
C THR A 1079 24.38 -0.08 11.39
N THR A 1080 25.60 -0.12 11.92
CA THR A 1080 26.39 1.10 12.23
C THR A 1080 27.37 1.44 11.11
N GLN A 1081 27.52 0.54 10.13
CA GLN A 1081 28.35 0.69 8.96
C GLN A 1081 27.74 1.65 7.93
N SER A 1082 26.42 1.87 7.97
CA SER A 1082 25.68 2.78 7.09
C SER A 1082 26.12 4.25 7.21
N ASP A 1083 26.63 4.65 8.37
CA ASP A 1083 27.22 5.98 8.63
C ASP A 1083 28.43 6.27 7.70
N ARG A 1084 29.00 5.23 7.04
CA ARG A 1084 30.24 5.30 6.27
C ARG A 1084 30.04 4.84 4.82
N GLY A 1085 29.96 5.80 3.90
CA GLY A 1085 29.76 5.53 2.47
C GLY A 1085 30.81 4.60 1.83
N GLU A 1086 32.06 4.59 2.32
CA GLU A 1086 33.10 3.68 1.85
C GLU A 1086 32.89 2.20 2.27
N MET A 1087 31.95 1.93 3.16
CA MET A 1087 31.57 0.59 3.62
C MET A 1087 30.41 -0.02 2.83
N LEU A 1088 29.78 0.71 1.89
CA LEU A 1088 28.63 0.24 1.10
C LEU A 1088 28.87 -1.12 0.41
N TYR A 1089 30.12 -1.47 0.11
CA TYR A 1089 30.46 -2.75 -0.49
C TYR A 1089 30.10 -3.96 0.41
N THR A 1090 29.99 -3.79 1.73
CA THR A 1090 29.57 -4.88 2.62
C THR A 1090 28.10 -5.24 2.40
N LEU A 1091 27.23 -4.24 2.20
CA LEU A 1091 25.83 -4.43 1.80
C LEU A 1091 25.76 -5.16 0.46
N LEU A 1092 26.47 -4.67 -0.56
CA LEU A 1092 26.47 -5.29 -1.88
C LEU A 1092 26.96 -6.75 -1.85
N ASP A 1093 27.88 -7.11 -0.94
CA ASP A 1093 28.35 -8.49 -0.79
C ASP A 1093 27.28 -9.42 -0.20
N MET A 1094 26.48 -8.94 0.75
CA MET A 1094 25.30 -9.66 1.25
C MET A 1094 24.25 -9.82 0.16
N LEU A 1095 23.98 -8.75 -0.60
CA LEU A 1095 23.04 -8.78 -1.72
C LEU A 1095 23.48 -9.76 -2.82
N ARG A 1096 24.79 -9.91 -3.09
CA ARG A 1096 25.29 -10.95 -4.02
C ARG A 1096 24.93 -12.37 -3.58
N LEU A 1097 24.98 -12.64 -2.27
CA LEU A 1097 24.54 -13.92 -1.74
C LEU A 1097 23.02 -14.10 -1.88
N ARG A 1098 22.24 -13.05 -1.55
CA ARG A 1098 20.78 -13.05 -1.76
C ARG A 1098 20.41 -13.29 -3.22
N VAL A 1099 21.02 -12.57 -4.17
CA VAL A 1099 20.80 -12.77 -5.62
C VAL A 1099 21.14 -14.19 -6.05
N THR A 1100 22.14 -14.82 -5.43
CA THR A 1100 22.44 -16.24 -5.67
C THR A 1100 21.29 -17.13 -5.18
N TYR A 1101 20.74 -16.87 -3.98
CA TYR A 1101 19.55 -17.54 -3.48
C TYR A 1101 18.35 -17.33 -4.40
N ASP A 1102 18.04 -16.09 -4.79
CA ASP A 1102 16.90 -15.76 -5.65
C ASP A 1102 17.02 -16.42 -7.03
N ARG A 1103 18.24 -16.57 -7.56
CA ARG A 1103 18.49 -17.35 -8.79
C ARG A 1103 18.14 -18.83 -8.61
N TYR A 1104 18.44 -19.43 -7.46
CA TYR A 1104 18.01 -20.80 -7.17
C TYR A 1104 16.49 -20.89 -6.99
N ALA A 1105 15.87 -19.95 -6.27
CA ALA A 1105 14.43 -19.88 -6.10
C ALA A 1105 13.71 -19.74 -7.45
N TRP A 1106 14.21 -18.88 -8.34
CA TRP A 1106 13.72 -18.71 -9.71
C TRP A 1106 13.79 -20.01 -10.52
N ASN A 1107 14.89 -20.77 -10.40
CA ASN A 1107 15.03 -22.07 -11.05
C ASN A 1107 14.03 -23.10 -10.53
N LEU A 1108 13.61 -22.99 -9.26
CA LEU A 1108 12.64 -23.87 -8.62
C LEU A 1108 11.18 -23.45 -8.84
N MET A 1109 10.93 -22.36 -9.57
CA MET A 1109 9.58 -21.84 -9.83
C MET A 1109 8.57 -22.91 -10.30
N PRO A 1110 8.88 -23.82 -11.25
CA PRO A 1110 7.92 -24.87 -11.66
C PRO A 1110 7.48 -25.79 -10.52
N ILE A 1111 8.35 -26.04 -9.54
CA ILE A 1111 8.02 -26.90 -8.39
C ILE A 1111 7.03 -26.17 -7.46
N GLY A 1112 7.26 -24.88 -7.20
CA GLY A 1112 6.34 -24.05 -6.41
C GLY A 1112 4.96 -23.91 -7.08
N GLN A 1113 4.92 -23.69 -8.39
CA GLN A 1113 3.67 -23.57 -9.15
C GLN A 1113 2.83 -24.85 -9.11
N ALA A 1114 3.47 -26.03 -9.16
CA ALA A 1114 2.75 -27.30 -9.02
C ALA A 1114 2.17 -27.46 -7.60
N HIS A 1115 2.93 -27.10 -6.57
CA HIS A 1115 2.46 -27.11 -5.19
C HIS A 1115 1.24 -26.22 -4.99
N GLU A 1116 1.31 -24.96 -5.46
CA GLU A 1116 0.21 -23.99 -5.37
C GLU A 1116 -1.10 -24.57 -5.94
N ILE A 1117 -1.04 -25.23 -7.11
CA ILE A 1117 -2.22 -25.87 -7.72
C ILE A 1117 -2.73 -27.04 -6.89
N LEU A 1118 -1.85 -27.92 -6.40
CA LEU A 1118 -2.27 -29.06 -5.56
C LEU A 1118 -3.04 -28.59 -4.32
N VAL A 1119 -2.57 -27.50 -3.70
CA VAL A 1119 -3.24 -26.91 -2.54
C VAL A 1119 -4.57 -26.27 -2.94
N ARG A 1120 -4.62 -25.47 -4.01
CA ARG A 1120 -5.86 -24.81 -4.50
C ARG A 1120 -6.94 -25.83 -4.90
N GLU A 1121 -6.55 -26.96 -5.47
CA GLU A 1121 -7.43 -28.09 -5.84
C GLU A 1121 -7.73 -29.04 -4.66
N GLN A 1122 -7.38 -28.66 -3.42
CA GLN A 1122 -7.66 -29.40 -2.18
C GLN A 1122 -7.05 -30.81 -2.11
N ARG A 1123 -5.93 -31.05 -2.80
CA ARG A 1123 -5.17 -32.32 -2.75
C ARG A 1123 -4.10 -32.29 -1.67
N GLU A 1124 -4.54 -32.22 -0.40
CA GLU A 1124 -3.66 -32.02 0.77
C GLU A 1124 -2.52 -33.06 0.86
N VAL A 1125 -2.82 -34.35 0.61
CA VAL A 1125 -1.83 -35.44 0.70
C VAL A 1125 -0.75 -35.30 -0.37
N ALA A 1126 -1.14 -35.05 -1.63
CA ALA A 1126 -0.19 -34.87 -2.73
C ALA A 1126 0.68 -33.63 -2.53
N ALA A 1127 0.10 -32.51 -2.06
CA ALA A 1127 0.84 -31.30 -1.75
C ALA A 1127 1.89 -31.54 -0.66
N GLU A 1128 1.56 -32.30 0.39
CA GLU A 1128 2.50 -32.63 1.47
C GLU A 1128 3.67 -33.50 0.98
N PHE A 1129 3.40 -34.54 0.18
CA PHE A 1129 4.45 -35.34 -0.44
C PHE A 1129 5.35 -34.50 -1.35
N TRP A 1130 4.76 -33.64 -2.18
CA TRP A 1130 5.49 -32.73 -3.06
C TRP A 1130 6.42 -31.78 -2.29
N ARG A 1131 5.92 -31.20 -1.18
CA ARG A 1131 6.72 -30.37 -0.28
C ARG A 1131 7.88 -31.15 0.36
N ASN A 1132 7.62 -32.37 0.84
CA ASN A 1132 8.66 -33.20 1.46
C ASN A 1132 9.77 -33.57 0.46
N GLU A 1133 9.42 -33.81 -0.80
CA GLU A 1133 10.39 -34.03 -1.87
C GLU A 1133 11.23 -32.79 -2.16
N MET A 1134 10.60 -31.60 -2.19
CA MET A 1134 11.34 -30.34 -2.34
C MET A 1134 12.33 -30.12 -1.20
N ILE A 1135 11.91 -30.29 0.06
CA ILE A 1135 12.79 -30.19 1.24
C ILE A 1135 14.00 -31.12 1.09
N ARG A 1136 13.76 -32.37 0.67
CA ARG A 1136 14.83 -33.35 0.48
C ARG A 1136 15.84 -32.89 -0.57
N ARG A 1137 15.39 -32.34 -1.71
CA ARG A 1137 16.26 -31.91 -2.82
C ARG A 1137 16.98 -30.59 -2.53
N THR A 1138 16.40 -29.66 -1.77
CA THR A 1138 16.96 -28.30 -1.57
C THR A 1138 17.76 -28.12 -0.28
N SER A 1139 17.61 -29.03 0.69
CA SER A 1139 18.23 -28.92 2.03
C SER A 1139 19.74 -28.66 2.01
N GLU A 1140 20.52 -29.43 1.23
CA GLU A 1140 21.98 -29.26 1.16
C GLU A 1140 22.38 -27.88 0.62
N MET A 1141 21.71 -27.40 -0.43
CA MET A 1141 21.96 -26.07 -1.00
C MET A 1141 21.58 -24.96 -0.02
N ALA A 1142 20.43 -25.10 0.65
CA ALA A 1142 19.98 -24.14 1.66
C ALA A 1142 20.97 -24.05 2.83
N ASP A 1143 21.49 -25.19 3.32
CA ASP A 1143 22.49 -25.22 4.39
C ASP A 1143 23.83 -24.60 3.96
N GLN A 1144 24.24 -24.77 2.68
CA GLN A 1144 25.43 -24.10 2.13
C GLN A 1144 25.28 -22.58 2.09
N LEU A 1145 24.15 -22.07 1.59
CA LEU A 1145 23.87 -20.62 1.54
C LEU A 1145 23.77 -20.03 2.94
N TRP A 1146 23.10 -20.73 3.87
CA TRP A 1146 23.02 -20.33 5.28
C TRP A 1146 24.40 -20.27 5.94
N GLY A 1147 25.24 -21.29 5.71
CA GLY A 1147 26.62 -21.31 6.19
C GLY A 1147 27.46 -20.17 5.62
N ARG A 1148 27.26 -19.81 4.34
CA ARG A 1148 27.94 -18.68 3.70
C ARG A 1148 27.46 -17.33 4.25
N LEU A 1149 26.17 -17.20 4.55
CA LEU A 1149 25.62 -16.01 5.21
C LEU A 1149 26.31 -15.81 6.57
N GLY A 1150 26.36 -16.85 7.41
CA GLY A 1150 27.04 -16.76 8.72
C GLY A 1150 28.53 -16.41 8.62
N GLN A 1151 29.22 -16.82 7.54
CA GLN A 1151 30.60 -16.38 7.29
C GLN A 1151 30.68 -14.88 6.94
N LEU A 1152 29.78 -14.38 6.09
CA LEU A 1152 29.75 -12.96 5.72
C LEU A 1152 29.33 -12.08 6.90
N GLU A 1153 28.37 -12.53 7.72
CA GLU A 1153 27.93 -11.83 8.94
C GLU A 1153 29.11 -11.72 9.93
N ALA A 1154 29.87 -12.79 10.10
CA ALA A 1154 31.08 -12.79 10.91
C ALA A 1154 32.23 -11.96 10.31
N GLU A 1155 32.38 -11.91 8.99
CA GLU A 1155 33.44 -11.14 8.32
C GLU A 1155 33.18 -9.62 8.39
N HIS A 1156 31.94 -9.21 8.12
CA HIS A 1156 31.56 -7.79 8.05
C HIS A 1156 31.06 -7.22 9.39
N GLY A 1157 30.79 -8.09 10.38
CA GLY A 1157 30.31 -7.66 11.70
C GLY A 1157 28.94 -7.00 11.63
N MET A 1158 28.07 -7.51 10.76
CA MET A 1158 26.72 -6.99 10.54
C MET A 1158 25.76 -8.13 10.20
N LYS A 1159 24.51 -8.00 10.65
CA LYS A 1159 23.42 -8.91 10.32
C LYS A 1159 22.29 -8.09 9.72
N LEU A 1160 21.85 -8.46 8.52
CA LEU A 1160 20.71 -7.84 7.84
C LEU A 1160 19.53 -8.81 7.94
N THR A 1161 18.47 -8.39 8.62
CA THR A 1161 17.32 -9.26 8.92
C THR A 1161 16.58 -9.61 7.63
N THR A 1162 16.39 -8.64 6.75
CA THR A 1162 15.80 -8.82 5.41
C THR A 1162 16.51 -9.90 4.57
N VAL A 1163 17.86 -9.91 4.56
CA VAL A 1163 18.65 -10.94 3.85
C VAL A 1163 18.63 -12.27 4.60
N SER A 1164 18.71 -12.25 5.94
CA SER A 1164 18.68 -13.45 6.78
C SER A 1164 17.35 -14.19 6.63
N ASP A 1165 16.23 -13.48 6.65
CA ASP A 1165 14.90 -14.04 6.52
C ASP A 1165 14.70 -14.65 5.14
N ARG A 1166 15.08 -13.93 4.07
CA ARG A 1166 14.97 -14.43 2.70
C ARG A 1166 15.72 -15.73 2.48
N ILE A 1167 16.96 -15.84 2.96
CA ILE A 1167 17.75 -17.08 2.87
C ILE A 1167 17.21 -18.15 3.85
N GLY A 1168 16.70 -17.70 5.00
CA GLY A 1168 16.10 -18.51 6.06
C GLY A 1168 14.80 -19.21 5.66
N GLU A 1169 14.12 -18.74 4.63
CA GLU A 1169 12.99 -19.44 3.99
C GLU A 1169 13.36 -20.84 3.48
N ARG A 1170 14.65 -21.08 3.19
CA ARG A 1170 15.19 -22.36 2.70
C ARG A 1170 14.44 -22.91 1.48
N PHE A 1171 13.87 -22.03 0.65
CA PHE A 1171 12.98 -22.34 -0.49
C PHE A 1171 11.64 -23.01 -0.14
N VAL A 1172 11.34 -23.19 1.15
CA VAL A 1172 10.16 -23.96 1.61
C VAL A 1172 9.07 -23.04 2.16
N ARG A 1173 9.43 -21.89 2.74
CA ARG A 1173 8.46 -20.93 3.28
C ARG A 1173 7.40 -20.49 2.25
N PRO A 1174 7.71 -20.23 0.97
CA PRO A 1174 6.68 -19.92 -0.04
C PRO A 1174 5.59 -20.99 -0.15
N LEU A 1175 5.93 -22.27 0.02
CA LEU A 1175 4.94 -23.35 0.00
C LEU A 1175 3.99 -23.32 1.22
N LEU A 1176 4.45 -22.79 2.36
CA LEU A 1176 3.56 -22.56 3.51
C LEU A 1176 2.61 -21.40 3.22
N VAL A 1177 3.10 -20.34 2.56
CA VAL A 1177 2.29 -19.19 2.15
C VAL A 1177 1.20 -19.62 1.16
N ASP A 1178 1.52 -20.42 0.13
CA ASP A 1178 0.54 -20.99 -0.81
C ASP A 1178 -0.62 -21.68 -0.07
N ARG A 1179 -0.29 -22.44 0.99
CA ARG A 1179 -1.27 -23.18 1.80
C ARG A 1179 -2.18 -22.25 2.59
N VAL A 1180 -1.62 -21.19 3.15
CA VAL A 1180 -2.37 -20.16 3.88
C VAL A 1180 -3.29 -19.41 2.92
N CYS A 1181 -2.79 -18.97 1.76
CA CYS A 1181 -3.58 -18.28 0.73
C CYS A 1181 -4.74 -19.15 0.22
N ALA A 1182 -4.50 -20.44 -0.04
CA ALA A 1182 -5.57 -21.34 -0.49
C ALA A 1182 -6.69 -21.56 0.54
N LEU A 1183 -6.43 -21.32 1.83
CA LEU A 1183 -7.45 -21.41 2.89
C LEU A 1183 -8.28 -20.13 3.02
N VAL A 1184 -7.90 -19.01 2.40
CA VAL A 1184 -8.62 -17.72 2.48
C VAL A 1184 -10.04 -17.85 1.95
N ARG A 1185 -10.22 -18.30 0.70
CA ARG A 1185 -11.54 -18.43 0.07
C ARG A 1185 -12.49 -19.37 0.83
N PRO A 1186 -12.08 -20.60 1.24
CA PRO A 1186 -12.89 -21.45 2.11
C PRO A 1186 -13.24 -20.82 3.47
N SER A 1187 -12.29 -20.07 4.07
CA SER A 1187 -12.51 -19.40 5.35
C SER A 1187 -13.55 -18.28 5.22
N MET A 1188 -13.47 -17.46 4.18
CA MET A 1188 -14.44 -16.38 3.95
C MET A 1188 -15.83 -16.91 3.62
N ALA A 1189 -15.94 -18.00 2.84
CA ALA A 1189 -17.22 -18.61 2.50
C ALA A 1189 -17.98 -19.13 3.73
N THR A 1190 -17.26 -19.59 4.76
CA THR A 1190 -17.84 -20.15 6.00
C THR A 1190 -18.02 -19.11 7.11
N ALA A 1191 -17.50 -17.89 6.94
CA ALA A 1191 -17.58 -16.83 7.94
C ALA A 1191 -19.04 -16.46 8.30
N ALA A 1192 -19.92 -16.44 7.29
CA ALA A 1192 -21.33 -16.08 7.46
C ALA A 1192 -22.18 -17.17 8.15
N SER A 1193 -21.77 -18.46 8.07
CA SER A 1193 -22.55 -19.59 8.59
C SER A 1193 -22.08 -20.09 9.95
N ASP A 1194 -20.77 -20.20 10.16
CA ASP A 1194 -20.19 -20.88 11.34
C ASP A 1194 -19.36 -19.95 12.23
N GLY A 1195 -19.05 -18.72 11.79
CA GLY A 1195 -18.19 -17.77 12.50
C GLY A 1195 -16.90 -18.43 13.02
N ALA A 1196 -16.58 -18.23 14.31
CA ALA A 1196 -15.41 -18.80 14.97
C ALA A 1196 -15.35 -20.35 15.01
N GLY A 1197 -16.43 -21.05 14.65
CA GLY A 1197 -16.49 -22.52 14.55
C GLY A 1197 -15.97 -23.09 13.23
N SER A 1198 -15.62 -22.25 12.25
CA SER A 1198 -15.14 -22.71 10.93
C SER A 1198 -13.86 -23.55 11.05
N THR A 1199 -13.89 -24.77 10.53
CA THR A 1199 -12.72 -25.66 10.50
C THR A 1199 -11.64 -25.13 9.54
N ALA A 1200 -12.04 -24.46 8.45
CA ALA A 1200 -11.14 -23.85 7.50
C ALA A 1200 -10.37 -22.69 8.12
N PHE A 1201 -11.07 -21.79 8.83
CA PHE A 1201 -10.42 -20.67 9.50
C PHE A 1201 -9.50 -21.11 10.64
N ASN A 1202 -9.89 -22.13 11.42
CA ASN A 1202 -9.02 -22.66 12.46
C ASN A 1202 -7.71 -23.25 11.90
N LYS A 1203 -7.76 -23.93 10.73
CA LYS A 1203 -6.56 -24.39 10.02
C LYS A 1203 -5.71 -23.20 9.50
N PHE A 1204 -6.36 -22.17 8.97
CA PHE A 1204 -5.71 -20.95 8.49
C PHE A 1204 -4.99 -20.23 9.63
N ALA A 1205 -5.69 -19.92 10.72
CA ALA A 1205 -5.15 -19.26 11.90
C ALA A 1205 -3.96 -20.04 12.49
N GLN A 1206 -4.05 -21.37 12.59
CA GLN A 1206 -2.95 -22.20 13.06
C GLN A 1206 -1.68 -22.07 12.19
N GLN A 1207 -1.82 -21.95 10.87
CA GLN A 1207 -0.67 -21.80 9.98
C GLN A 1207 -0.12 -20.37 9.98
N VAL A 1208 -0.98 -19.37 10.13
CA VAL A 1208 -0.55 -17.98 10.36
C VAL A 1208 0.24 -17.89 11.66
N ASP A 1209 -0.21 -18.54 12.74
CA ASP A 1209 0.50 -18.63 14.01
C ASP A 1209 1.89 -19.28 13.87
N GLU A 1210 2.10 -20.15 12.87
CA GLU A 1210 3.42 -20.71 12.56
C GLU A 1210 4.32 -19.70 11.85
N LEU A 1211 3.76 -18.87 10.97
CA LEU A 1211 4.48 -17.83 10.23
C LEU A 1211 4.86 -16.62 11.09
N THR A 1212 4.07 -16.30 12.12
CA THR A 1212 4.26 -15.13 13.01
C THR A 1212 5.10 -15.41 14.25
N ARG A 1213 5.59 -16.65 14.45
CA ARG A 1213 6.44 -17.00 15.61
C ARG A 1213 7.71 -16.15 15.68
N GLU A 1214 8.32 -15.92 14.52
CA GLU A 1214 9.46 -15.03 14.35
C GLU A 1214 9.06 -13.96 13.32
N PRO A 1215 8.99 -12.68 13.72
CA PRO A 1215 8.59 -11.63 12.81
C PRO A 1215 9.64 -11.45 11.72
N THR A 1216 9.17 -11.09 10.53
CA THR A 1216 9.97 -10.93 9.32
C THR A 1216 10.30 -9.48 9.01
N GLY A 1217 11.50 -9.26 8.48
CA GLY A 1217 12.01 -7.96 8.11
C GLY A 1217 12.30 -7.05 9.30
N VAL A 1218 12.25 -5.74 9.06
CA VAL A 1218 12.56 -4.70 10.05
C VAL A 1218 11.33 -3.86 10.44
N GLY A 1219 10.14 -4.27 10.00
CA GLY A 1219 8.89 -3.55 10.24
C GLY A 1219 8.81 -2.18 9.56
N LEU A 1220 9.49 -2.01 8.43
CA LEU A 1220 9.44 -0.78 7.63
C LEU A 1220 8.48 -0.87 6.44
N ASP A 1221 8.23 -2.10 5.99
CA ASP A 1221 7.37 -2.48 4.87
C ASP A 1221 6.56 -3.70 5.34
N VAL A 1222 5.35 -3.87 4.81
CA VAL A 1222 4.52 -5.05 5.09
C VAL A 1222 5.22 -6.28 4.50
N PRO A 1223 5.32 -7.39 5.24
CA PRO A 1223 5.89 -8.62 4.69
C PRO A 1223 5.12 -9.14 3.46
N ASP A 1224 5.84 -9.55 2.41
CA ASP A 1224 5.26 -10.07 1.15
C ASP A 1224 4.17 -11.14 1.36
N TRP A 1225 4.35 -12.04 2.34
CA TRP A 1225 3.39 -13.11 2.61
C TRP A 1225 2.05 -12.60 3.17
N LEU A 1226 2.03 -11.43 3.82
CA LEU A 1226 0.81 -10.77 4.27
C LEU A 1226 0.12 -10.03 3.11
N GLU A 1227 0.91 -9.41 2.22
CA GLU A 1227 0.40 -8.82 0.97
C GLU A 1227 -0.25 -9.90 0.08
N ASP A 1228 0.38 -11.07 -0.06
CA ASP A 1228 -0.18 -12.23 -0.79
C ASP A 1228 -1.55 -12.67 -0.23
N ILE A 1229 -1.72 -12.62 1.10
CA ILE A 1229 -3.00 -12.93 1.77
C ILE A 1229 -4.01 -11.81 1.51
N GLU A 1230 -3.60 -10.53 1.62
CA GLU A 1230 -4.46 -9.39 1.32
C GLU A 1230 -4.98 -9.44 -0.12
N GLU A 1231 -4.09 -9.69 -1.08
CA GLU A 1231 -4.45 -9.84 -2.49
C GLU A 1231 -5.45 -10.97 -2.70
N GLU A 1232 -5.31 -12.11 -2.01
CA GLU A 1232 -6.26 -13.23 -2.11
C GLU A 1232 -7.60 -12.92 -1.43
N VAL A 1233 -7.60 -12.16 -0.33
CA VAL A 1233 -8.83 -11.64 0.31
C VAL A 1233 -9.55 -10.69 -0.64
N GLU A 1234 -8.84 -9.73 -1.23
CA GLU A 1234 -9.41 -8.77 -2.17
C GLU A 1234 -9.88 -9.45 -3.45
N ARG A 1235 -9.11 -10.40 -3.99
CA ARG A 1235 -9.54 -11.24 -5.11
C ARG A 1235 -10.84 -11.95 -4.79
N THR A 1236 -10.99 -12.52 -3.59
CA THR A 1236 -12.20 -13.22 -3.15
C THR A 1236 -13.41 -12.28 -3.02
N ARG A 1237 -13.21 -11.02 -2.58
CA ARG A 1237 -14.27 -10.00 -2.52
C ARG A 1237 -14.63 -9.46 -3.90
N ALA A 1238 -13.62 -9.25 -4.75
CA ALA A 1238 -13.72 -8.65 -6.08
C ALA A 1238 -14.27 -9.60 -7.15
N VAL A 1239 -14.46 -10.90 -6.87
CA VAL A 1239 -15.09 -11.89 -7.78
C VAL A 1239 -16.45 -11.42 -8.32
N ARG A 1240 -17.10 -10.42 -7.70
CA ARG A 1240 -18.33 -9.80 -8.22
C ARG A 1240 -18.14 -8.74 -9.34
N ILE A 1241 -16.95 -8.15 -9.48
CA ILE A 1241 -16.73 -6.97 -10.35
C ILE A 1241 -15.68 -7.23 -11.45
N HIS A 1242 -14.63 -8.02 -11.18
CA HIS A 1242 -13.52 -8.27 -12.12
C HIS A 1242 -13.21 -9.76 -12.26
N SER A 1243 -13.56 -10.38 -13.40
CA SER A 1243 -13.15 -11.75 -13.71
C SER A 1243 -11.80 -11.76 -14.43
N ASN A 1244 -10.84 -12.54 -13.94
CA ASN A 1244 -9.58 -12.79 -14.64
C ASN A 1244 -9.79 -13.71 -15.84
N LEU A 1245 -8.92 -13.63 -16.85
CA LEU A 1245 -8.99 -14.45 -18.08
C LEU A 1245 -9.12 -15.95 -17.76
N VAL A 1246 -8.36 -16.42 -16.78
CA VAL A 1246 -8.38 -17.82 -16.29
C VAL A 1246 -9.75 -18.23 -15.74
N ASP A 1247 -10.44 -17.34 -15.02
CA ASP A 1247 -11.76 -17.60 -14.44
C ASP A 1247 -12.86 -17.49 -15.49
N GLU A 1248 -12.71 -16.56 -16.43
CA GLU A 1248 -13.60 -16.42 -17.59
C GLU A 1248 -13.54 -17.66 -18.46
N VAL A 1249 -12.35 -18.06 -18.91
CA VAL A 1249 -12.14 -19.30 -19.67
C VAL A 1249 -12.55 -20.51 -18.80
N GLY A 1250 -12.29 -20.43 -17.48
CA GLY A 1250 -12.83 -21.22 -16.36
C GLY A 1250 -14.25 -21.68 -16.55
N ALA A 1251 -15.13 -20.70 -16.51
CA ALA A 1251 -16.56 -20.87 -16.58
C ALA A 1251 -17.07 -21.35 -17.95
N LEU A 1252 -16.27 -21.18 -19.01
CA LEU A 1252 -16.71 -21.37 -20.39
C LEU A 1252 -16.29 -22.71 -21.02
N VAL A 1253 -15.08 -23.17 -20.74
CA VAL A 1253 -14.51 -24.40 -21.28
C VAL A 1253 -14.21 -25.34 -20.12
N GLU A 1254 -15.05 -26.37 -19.98
CA GLU A 1254 -14.84 -27.45 -19.01
C GLU A 1254 -13.50 -28.13 -19.24
N GLN A 1255 -12.84 -28.50 -18.14
CA GLN A 1255 -11.56 -29.19 -18.19
C GLN A 1255 -11.75 -30.62 -18.72
N CYS A 1256 -11.13 -30.93 -19.87
CA CYS A 1256 -11.07 -32.27 -20.42
C CYS A 1256 -10.24 -33.19 -19.50
N THR A 1257 -10.73 -34.40 -19.25
CA THR A 1257 -10.04 -35.43 -18.46
C THR A 1257 -9.40 -36.47 -19.36
N LEU A 1258 -8.10 -36.73 -19.18
CA LEU A 1258 -7.33 -37.71 -19.95
C LEU A 1258 -7.29 -39.08 -19.25
N THR A 1259 -7.40 -40.16 -20.04
CA THR A 1259 -7.13 -41.52 -19.56
C THR A 1259 -5.63 -41.75 -19.38
N ARG A 1260 -5.25 -42.74 -18.56
CA ARG A 1260 -3.83 -43.11 -18.33
C ARG A 1260 -3.03 -43.30 -19.61
N SER A 1261 -3.59 -44.03 -20.59
CA SER A 1261 -2.89 -44.28 -21.86
C SER A 1261 -2.72 -43.00 -22.67
N GLN A 1262 -3.74 -42.14 -22.73
CA GLN A 1262 -3.65 -40.87 -23.46
C GLN A 1262 -2.64 -39.91 -22.84
N LEU A 1263 -2.56 -39.87 -21.50
CA LEU A 1263 -1.56 -39.06 -20.82
C LEU A 1263 -0.15 -39.58 -21.09
N GLN A 1264 0.08 -40.90 -20.95
CA GLN A 1264 1.37 -41.50 -21.25
C GLN A 1264 1.78 -41.28 -22.70
N ASP A 1265 0.87 -41.50 -23.67
CA ASP A 1265 1.15 -41.29 -25.09
C ASP A 1265 1.56 -39.84 -25.39
N GLN A 1266 0.95 -38.85 -24.72
CA GLN A 1266 1.33 -37.44 -24.87
C GLN A 1266 2.67 -37.10 -24.22
N LEU A 1267 2.95 -37.64 -23.03
CA LEU A 1267 4.22 -37.46 -22.34
C LEU A 1267 5.38 -38.09 -23.14
N ASP A 1268 5.22 -39.33 -23.61
CA ASP A 1268 6.18 -40.03 -24.47
C ASP A 1268 6.41 -39.26 -25.78
N ALA A 1269 5.34 -38.68 -26.37
CA ALA A 1269 5.44 -37.87 -27.57
C ALA A 1269 6.15 -36.52 -27.34
N MET A 1270 6.06 -35.96 -26.13
CA MET A 1270 6.81 -34.77 -25.74
C MET A 1270 8.29 -35.10 -25.51
N GLU A 1271 8.63 -36.28 -24.97
CA GLU A 1271 10.02 -36.75 -24.81
C GLU A 1271 10.66 -37.05 -26.16
N ALA A 1272 9.93 -37.64 -27.11
CA ALA A 1272 10.46 -37.99 -28.42
C ALA A 1272 10.80 -36.77 -29.31
N ASP A 1273 10.25 -35.59 -28.99
CA ASP A 1273 10.53 -34.31 -29.66
C ASP A 1273 11.70 -33.54 -29.00
N GLU A 1274 12.31 -34.05 -27.91
CA GLU A 1274 13.62 -33.61 -27.35
C GLU A 1274 14.82 -34.27 -28.04
#